data_AF-R6ALW7-F1
#
_entry.id   AF-R6ALW7-F1
#
_cell.length_a   1.000
_cell.length_b   1.000
_cell.length_c   1.000
_cell.angle_alpha   90.00
_cell.angle_beta   90.00
_cell.angle_gamma   90.00
#
_symmetry.space_group_name_H-M   'P 1'
#
loop_
_entity.id
_entity.type
_entity.pdbx_description
1 polymer ?
#
loop_
_entity_poly.entity_id
_entity_poly.type
_entity_poly.pdbx_seq_one_letter_code
_entity_poly.pdbx_strand_id
1 'polypeptide(L)'
;MSSTVINNRVNFASVKNPMPYPDFLDVQLKSFKDFLQLDTPSELRKNDGLYKVFAENFPIADTRNNFVLEFIDYYIDEPRYSIQECLERGLTYSVPLKAKLKLYCTDPDHEDFDTVVQDVFLGSIPYMSDNGTFIINGAERVVVSQLHRSPGVFFGSSVHANGTQLYSARIIPFKGSWIEFATDINNVMYAYIDRKKKLPVTTLLRAIGFESDKDILQIFNLAEEYKVNKTNLKKLLGRKLAARVNSTTLEDFVDPDTGEVMSMERTKVLLDRESEITPENADIILDSGEQTIWVHPEQGSSTDYSIIFNTLQKDPANSEQEAVNYIYRQLRNADPADDASAREVINNLFFSEKRYDLGEVGRYRINKKLNLDTDMDVRVLTREDIIEIIKYLVELINSKATVDDIDHLSNRRVRTVGEQLSNQFAIGLARMSRTIRERMNVRDNEVFTPTDLINAKTISSVINSFFGTNALSQFMDQTNPLAEVTHKRRLSALGPGGLSRERAGFEVRDVHYTHYGRLCPIESPEGPNIGLISSLCVYAKIDDLGFIETPYRKVENSMVDLDNNDIVYLSAEEEEGKIIGQGNAPLNDDGSFIRDKVKCRQDADYPVVPPSQVELMDVSPQQIASIAASLIPFLEHDDAHRALMGSNMMRQAVPLIRSEAPIVGTGIEKQVCEDSRTMITAEGEGVIEYVDADVIRIAYDRTEDEEFVSFESNVKEYRIPKFRRTNQNMTIDLRPICNKGQKVQKGDILTEGYATENGELALGRNLLVAYMPWKGYNYEDAIVLNERMVREDILTSVHVDEYSLEVRETKRGMEEFTNDIPNVSEDATKDLDDTGIIRIGARVAPGDILIGKITPKGESDPTPEEKLLRAIFGDKAGDVKDASLKANPSLAGVVINKRLFARVQKSRTEKAADKVTLQKLDDDFQKDTNDLKALMVDKLLSLISDKESQGVKDNVGSEVIAKGIKFNKAVLSALDYASVELHDWTDDEHANKLIRQLVINYLKKYNQLDAILKRKKFAITIGDDLPSGIIQQAKVYIAKKRKIGVGDKMAGRHGNKGIVSKVVRQEDMPFLADGTPVDIVLNPLGVPSRMNIGQIFEAVLGAAGRKLGVKFATPIFDGAKLEDLCEWTDKAGLPRYCSTQLYDGATGEAFDQKATVGVTYMLKLGHMVEDKMHARSIGPYSLITQQPLGGKAQFGGQRFGEMEVWAIEAFGASHVLQEILTIKSDDVTGRAKAYEAIVKGDPMPTPGIPESLNVLLHELRGLGLSITLD
;
A
#
# COMPACT_ATOMS: atom_id res chain seq x y z
N MET A 1 -14.17 32.58 -26.90
CA MET A 1 -13.05 32.42 -25.94
C MET A 1 -11.87 31.81 -26.70
N SER A 2 -10.63 32.22 -26.41
CA SER A 2 -9.44 31.80 -27.18
C SER A 2 -8.96 30.42 -26.72
N SER A 3 -9.09 29.40 -27.56
CA SER A 3 -8.45 28.10 -27.30
C SER A 3 -6.94 28.20 -27.52
N THR A 4 -6.16 27.65 -26.60
CA THR A 4 -4.67 27.67 -26.65
C THR A 4 -4.14 26.29 -26.98
N VAL A 5 -3.08 26.21 -27.80
CA VAL A 5 -2.42 24.93 -28.09
C VAL A 5 -1.37 24.64 -27.02
N ILE A 6 -1.54 23.56 -26.26
CA ILE A 6 -0.59 23.08 -25.24
C ILE A 6 -0.29 21.62 -25.55
N ASN A 7 1.00 21.24 -25.61
CA ASN A 7 1.43 19.86 -25.92
C ASN A 7 0.77 19.28 -27.19
N ASN A 8 0.71 20.07 -28.28
CA ASN A 8 0.06 19.68 -29.54
C ASN A 8 -1.46 19.38 -29.44
N ARG A 9 -2.12 19.78 -28.34
CA ARG A 9 -3.57 19.70 -28.14
C ARG A 9 -4.18 21.08 -28.04
N VAL A 10 -5.35 21.25 -28.66
CA VAL A 10 -6.18 22.44 -28.46
C VAL A 10 -6.87 22.32 -27.10
N ASN A 11 -6.49 23.16 -26.15
CA ASN A 11 -7.01 23.16 -24.79
C ASN A 11 -8.21 24.12 -24.66
N PHE A 12 -9.26 23.65 -24.00
CA PHE A 12 -10.50 24.39 -23.72
C PHE A 12 -10.59 24.95 -22.29
N ALA A 13 -9.58 24.72 -21.45
CA ALA A 13 -9.53 25.26 -20.09
C ALA A 13 -9.76 26.78 -20.05
N SER A 14 -10.62 27.24 -19.14
CA SER A 14 -10.82 28.66 -18.86
C SER A 14 -9.91 29.17 -17.74
N VAL A 15 -9.38 28.28 -16.90
CA VAL A 15 -8.46 28.61 -15.80
C VAL A 15 -7.13 29.16 -16.31
N LYS A 16 -6.71 30.29 -15.74
CA LYS A 16 -5.44 30.97 -16.06
C LYS A 16 -4.32 30.48 -15.13
N ASN A 17 -3.14 30.24 -15.72
CA ASN A 17 -1.91 29.77 -15.05
C ASN A 17 -2.14 28.56 -14.11
N PRO A 18 -2.50 27.37 -14.62
CA PRO A 18 -2.71 26.20 -13.76
C PRO A 18 -1.40 25.79 -13.09
N MET A 19 -1.47 25.41 -11.81
CA MET A 19 -0.32 24.84 -11.09
C MET A 19 0.16 23.56 -11.80
N PRO A 20 1.48 23.35 -11.94
CA PRO A 20 2.00 22.09 -12.47
C PRO A 20 1.61 20.93 -11.55
N TYR A 21 1.32 19.77 -12.15
CA TYR A 21 1.02 18.56 -11.40
C TYR A 21 2.25 18.13 -10.57
N PRO A 22 2.05 17.67 -9.31
CA PRO A 22 3.13 17.06 -8.55
C PRO A 22 3.46 15.67 -9.11
N ASP A 23 4.69 15.17 -8.87
CA ASP A 23 5.06 13.80 -9.22
C ASP A 23 4.09 12.81 -8.56
N PHE A 24 3.38 12.04 -9.38
CA PHE A 24 2.37 11.11 -8.91
C PHE A 24 2.92 9.98 -8.01
N LEU A 25 4.21 9.68 -8.05
CA LEU A 25 4.85 8.63 -7.24
C LEU A 25 5.55 9.16 -5.99
N ASP A 26 5.55 10.47 -5.76
CA ASP A 26 6.30 11.12 -4.68
C ASP A 26 5.97 10.52 -3.30
N VAL A 27 4.69 10.23 -3.03
CA VAL A 27 4.23 9.63 -1.76
C VAL A 27 4.96 8.33 -1.41
N GLN A 28 5.24 7.50 -2.40
CA GLN A 28 5.93 6.21 -2.20
C GLN A 28 7.44 6.41 -2.12
N LEU A 29 7.99 7.17 -3.08
CA LEU A 29 9.44 7.34 -3.23
C LEU A 29 10.04 8.21 -2.14
N LYS A 30 9.43 9.36 -1.83
CA LYS A 30 9.84 10.25 -0.75
C LYS A 30 9.82 9.51 0.58
N SER A 31 8.72 8.83 0.89
CA SER A 31 8.58 8.04 2.13
C SER A 31 9.67 6.96 2.29
N PHE A 32 10.04 6.26 1.22
CA PHE A 32 11.09 5.24 1.29
C PHE A 32 12.50 5.84 1.36
N LYS A 33 12.75 6.96 0.68
CA LYS A 33 14.01 7.71 0.78
C LYS A 33 14.22 8.28 2.18
N ASP A 34 13.19 8.89 2.76
CA ASP A 34 13.22 9.44 4.12
C ASP A 34 13.42 8.31 5.17
N PHE A 35 12.90 7.11 4.89
CA PHE A 35 13.12 5.94 5.74
C PHE A 35 14.59 5.47 5.76
N LEU A 36 15.28 5.44 4.62
CA LEU A 36 16.65 4.89 4.49
C LEU A 36 17.80 5.92 4.51
N GLN A 37 17.53 7.20 4.25
CA GLN A 37 18.50 8.30 4.27
C GLN A 37 19.90 7.99 3.67
N LEU A 38 19.94 7.26 2.54
CA LEU A 38 21.19 6.71 1.98
C LEU A 38 22.21 7.77 1.54
N ASP A 39 21.73 8.83 0.89
CA ASP A 39 22.56 9.89 0.31
C ASP A 39 22.98 10.95 1.35
N THR A 40 22.56 10.78 2.60
CA THR A 40 22.87 11.69 3.71
C THR A 40 24.07 11.16 4.50
N PRO A 41 25.19 11.91 4.57
CA PRO A 41 26.32 11.57 5.43
C PRO A 41 25.87 11.40 6.88
N SER A 42 26.56 10.53 7.63
CA SER A 42 26.21 10.14 9.00
C SER A 42 25.93 11.34 9.91
N GLU A 43 26.68 12.42 9.77
CA GLU A 43 26.54 13.68 10.53
C GLU A 43 25.23 14.44 10.28
N LEU A 44 24.68 14.36 9.07
CA LEU A 44 23.50 15.13 8.65
C LEU A 44 22.21 14.30 8.67
N ARG A 45 22.28 13.03 9.12
CA ARG A 45 21.12 12.15 9.21
C ARG A 45 20.15 12.69 10.24
N LYS A 46 18.90 12.87 9.82
CA LYS A 46 17.81 13.25 10.72
C LYS A 46 17.44 12.04 11.58
N ASN A 47 16.99 12.28 12.80
CA ASN A 47 16.50 11.23 13.70
C ASN A 47 15.10 10.74 13.25
N ASP A 48 15.07 10.10 12.09
CA ASP A 48 13.86 9.64 11.42
C ASP A 48 14.08 8.28 10.75
N GLY A 49 12.99 7.60 10.38
CA GLY A 49 13.03 6.35 9.63
C GLY A 49 13.77 5.23 10.38
N LEU A 50 14.68 4.56 9.68
CA LEU A 50 15.46 3.45 10.23
C LEU A 50 16.40 3.90 11.37
N TYR A 51 16.96 5.11 11.28
CA TYR A 51 17.87 5.63 12.31
C TYR A 51 17.15 5.81 13.65
N LYS A 52 15.93 6.39 13.63
CA LYS A 52 15.07 6.53 14.81
C LYS A 52 14.81 5.19 15.49
N VAL A 53 14.53 4.15 14.71
CA VAL A 53 14.29 2.81 15.27
C VAL A 53 15.53 2.24 15.96
N PHE A 54 16.73 2.46 15.42
CA PHE A 54 17.97 2.08 16.09
C PHE A 54 18.17 2.90 17.37
N ALA A 55 18.02 4.22 17.31
CA ALA A 55 18.16 5.12 18.46
C ALA A 55 17.18 4.80 19.60
N GLU A 56 15.97 4.33 19.29
CA GLU A 56 14.98 3.94 20.31
C GLU A 56 15.29 2.61 21.01
N ASN A 57 15.99 1.69 20.34
CA ASN A 57 16.27 0.35 20.88
C ASN A 57 17.68 0.22 21.50
N PHE A 58 18.60 1.11 21.14
CA PHE A 58 19.96 1.17 21.66
C PHE A 58 20.14 2.41 22.54
N PRO A 59 20.99 2.40 23.58
CA PRO A 59 21.94 1.34 23.94
C PRO A 59 21.27 0.14 24.62
N ILE A 60 21.80 -1.05 24.35
CA ILE A 60 21.39 -2.29 25.02
C ILE A 60 22.43 -2.61 26.08
N ALA A 61 22.01 -2.48 27.35
CA ALA A 61 22.82 -2.89 28.48
C ALA A 61 22.35 -4.24 29.04
N ASP A 62 23.31 -4.93 29.67
CA ASP A 62 23.06 -6.11 30.47
C ASP A 62 22.24 -5.80 31.75
N THR A 63 21.70 -6.83 32.43
CA THR A 63 20.95 -6.65 33.70
C THR A 63 21.77 -5.96 34.79
N ARG A 64 23.10 -6.16 34.78
CA ARG A 64 24.03 -5.51 35.72
C ARG A 64 24.63 -4.21 35.18
N ASN A 65 24.32 -3.81 33.95
CA ASN A 65 24.93 -2.69 33.23
C ASN A 65 26.45 -2.79 33.01
N ASN A 66 27.05 -3.99 33.13
CA ASN A 66 28.49 -4.21 32.93
C ASN A 66 28.90 -4.12 31.46
N PHE A 67 28.10 -4.70 30.57
CA PHE A 67 28.33 -4.66 29.12
C PHE A 67 27.29 -3.78 28.46
N VAL A 68 27.75 -2.82 27.64
CA VAL A 68 26.88 -1.90 26.91
C VAL A 68 27.20 -1.99 25.42
N LEU A 69 26.17 -2.29 24.63
CA LEU A 69 26.23 -2.27 23.18
C LEU A 69 25.56 -0.99 22.68
N GLU A 70 26.36 -0.12 22.08
CA GLU A 70 25.97 1.14 21.47
C GLU A 70 25.86 1.01 19.95
N PHE A 71 24.89 1.73 19.39
CA PHE A 71 24.73 1.90 17.95
C PHE A 71 25.39 3.21 17.52
N ILE A 72 26.29 3.15 16.53
CA ILE A 72 26.94 4.34 15.96
C ILE A 72 26.24 4.72 14.66
N ASP A 73 26.22 3.80 13.69
CA ASP A 73 25.65 4.09 12.37
C ASP A 73 25.24 2.81 11.62
N TYR A 74 24.56 2.96 10.49
CA TYR A 74 24.26 1.86 9.56
C TYR A 74 24.70 2.15 8.14
N TYR A 75 25.03 1.07 7.43
CA TYR A 75 25.41 1.08 6.04
C TYR A 75 24.59 0.04 5.28
N ILE A 76 24.26 0.38 4.04
CA ILE A 76 23.53 -0.49 3.13
C ILE A 76 24.44 -0.76 1.95
N ASP A 77 24.77 -2.04 1.77
CA ASP A 77 25.55 -2.49 0.63
C ASP A 77 24.66 -2.50 -0.63
N GLU A 78 25.30 -2.46 -1.81
CA GLU A 78 24.58 -2.62 -3.07
C GLU A 78 23.90 -4.00 -3.21
N PRO A 79 22.79 -4.06 -3.95
CA PRO A 79 22.05 -5.29 -4.15
C PRO A 79 22.87 -6.31 -4.96
N ARG A 80 22.75 -7.58 -4.58
CA ARG A 80 23.52 -8.68 -5.21
C ARG A 80 23.11 -8.97 -6.65
N TYR A 81 21.81 -8.82 -6.94
CA TYR A 81 21.20 -9.13 -8.23
C TYR A 81 20.50 -7.89 -8.76
N SER A 82 20.47 -7.74 -10.08
CA SER A 82 19.66 -6.69 -10.70
C SER A 82 18.18 -7.04 -10.65
N ILE A 83 17.33 -6.03 -10.79
CA ILE A 83 15.86 -6.17 -10.88
C ILE A 83 15.46 -7.27 -11.89
N GLN A 84 16.04 -7.24 -13.10
CA GLN A 84 15.72 -8.19 -14.16
C GLN A 84 16.09 -9.63 -13.76
N GLU A 85 17.23 -9.83 -13.11
CA GLU A 85 17.62 -11.17 -12.65
C GLU A 85 16.73 -11.67 -11.52
N CYS A 86 16.32 -10.80 -10.60
CA CYS A 86 15.38 -11.16 -9.54
C CYS A 86 14.05 -11.66 -10.12
N LEU A 87 13.52 -10.98 -11.13
CA LEU A 87 12.28 -11.37 -11.82
C LEU A 87 12.43 -12.71 -12.54
N GLU A 88 13.51 -12.89 -13.31
CA GLU A 88 13.74 -14.13 -14.06
C GLU A 88 13.95 -15.33 -13.13
N ARG A 89 14.77 -15.16 -12.08
CA ARG A 89 15.17 -16.22 -11.15
C ARG A 89 14.14 -16.53 -10.06
N GLY A 90 13.12 -15.67 -9.85
CA GLY A 90 12.19 -15.86 -8.74
C GLY A 90 12.74 -15.39 -7.39
N LEU A 91 13.71 -14.48 -7.37
CA LEU A 91 14.36 -13.99 -6.15
C LEU A 91 13.79 -12.67 -5.67
N THR A 92 14.07 -12.33 -4.41
CA THR A 92 13.72 -11.03 -3.82
C THR A 92 14.83 -10.02 -4.05
N TYR A 93 14.49 -8.86 -4.61
CA TYR A 93 15.44 -7.75 -4.77
C TYR A 93 15.67 -7.12 -3.41
N SER A 94 16.85 -7.36 -2.85
CA SER A 94 17.18 -6.97 -1.48
C SER A 94 18.61 -6.47 -1.36
N VAL A 95 18.79 -5.54 -0.43
CA VAL A 95 20.07 -4.93 -0.07
C VAL A 95 20.53 -5.46 1.29
N PRO A 96 21.82 -5.78 1.49
CA PRO A 96 22.36 -6.17 2.78
C PRO A 96 22.41 -4.96 3.73
N LEU A 97 21.81 -5.07 4.92
CA LEU A 97 21.94 -4.08 5.99
C LEU A 97 23.06 -4.47 6.95
N LYS A 98 23.99 -3.54 7.19
CA LYS A 98 25.00 -3.63 8.25
C LYS A 98 24.85 -2.47 9.22
N ALA A 99 25.12 -2.73 10.50
CA ALA A 99 25.20 -1.69 11.53
C ALA A 99 26.58 -1.70 12.17
N LYS A 100 27.16 -0.52 12.35
CA LYS A 100 28.40 -0.29 13.09
C LYS A 100 28.06 -0.17 14.56
N LEU A 101 28.47 -1.17 15.32
CA LEU A 101 28.16 -1.31 16.74
C LEU A 101 29.44 -1.24 17.57
N LYS A 102 29.33 -0.60 18.73
CA LYS A 102 30.42 -0.47 19.71
C LYS A 102 30.04 -1.23 20.96
N LEU A 103 30.87 -2.19 21.35
CA LEU A 103 30.73 -2.93 22.60
C LEU A 103 31.86 -2.52 23.53
N TYR A 104 31.51 -2.09 24.73
CA TYR A 104 32.48 -1.76 25.78
C TYR A 104 32.00 -2.26 27.14
N CYS A 105 32.96 -2.50 28.03
CA CYS A 105 32.71 -2.87 29.42
C CYS A 105 32.87 -1.64 30.33
N THR A 106 31.98 -1.48 31.30
CA THR A 106 32.02 -0.40 32.31
C THR A 106 32.55 -0.87 33.66
N ASP A 107 32.77 -2.18 33.83
CA ASP A 107 33.21 -2.78 35.09
C ASP A 107 34.74 -2.68 35.27
N PRO A 108 35.24 -2.04 36.35
CA PRO A 108 36.67 -1.96 36.64
C PRO A 108 37.35 -3.32 36.85
N ASP A 109 36.61 -4.38 37.23
CA ASP A 109 37.18 -5.71 37.47
C ASP A 109 37.49 -6.49 36.17
N HIS A 110 37.02 -6.00 35.01
CA HIS A 110 37.23 -6.59 33.67
C HIS A 110 38.14 -5.71 32.79
N GLU A 111 39.34 -5.37 33.27
CA GLU A 111 40.32 -4.55 32.53
C GLU A 111 40.79 -5.16 31.19
N ASP A 112 40.63 -6.49 31.00
CA ASP A 112 41.05 -7.19 29.78
C ASP A 112 40.06 -7.05 28.59
N PHE A 113 38.92 -6.37 28.75
CA PHE A 113 37.91 -6.24 27.70
C PHE A 113 38.08 -4.95 26.89
N ASP A 114 38.78 -5.04 25.75
CA ASP A 114 38.96 -3.94 24.81
C ASP A 114 37.62 -3.46 24.21
N THR A 115 37.52 -2.14 23.97
CA THR A 115 36.37 -1.58 23.24
C THR A 115 36.41 -2.03 21.78
N VAL A 116 35.44 -2.84 21.35
CA VAL A 116 35.36 -3.38 19.99
C VAL A 116 34.33 -2.60 19.19
N VAL A 117 34.76 -2.00 18.08
CA VAL A 117 33.89 -1.39 17.07
C VAL A 117 33.91 -2.26 15.82
N GLN A 118 32.74 -2.75 15.40
CA GLN A 118 32.64 -3.68 14.26
C GLN A 118 31.35 -3.47 13.46
N ASP A 119 31.43 -3.68 12.16
CA ASP A 119 30.27 -3.72 11.27
C ASP A 119 29.62 -5.11 11.30
N VAL A 120 28.37 -5.16 11.78
CA VAL A 120 27.60 -6.39 11.93
C VAL A 120 26.50 -6.47 10.89
N PHE A 121 26.40 -7.59 10.18
CA PHE A 121 25.31 -7.85 9.24
C PHE A 121 24.01 -8.19 9.98
N LEU A 122 22.96 -7.38 9.78
CA LEU A 122 21.66 -7.51 10.45
C LEU A 122 20.60 -8.24 9.63
N GLY A 123 20.85 -8.46 8.34
CA GLY A 123 19.93 -9.14 7.42
C GLY A 123 19.82 -8.43 6.07
N SER A 124 19.06 -9.02 5.16
CA SER A 124 18.76 -8.40 3.86
C SER A 124 17.39 -7.74 3.90
N ILE A 125 17.30 -6.52 3.40
CA ILE A 125 16.05 -5.73 3.35
C ILE A 125 15.59 -5.66 1.89
N PRO A 126 14.32 -5.96 1.58
CA PRO A 126 13.76 -5.69 0.26
C PRO A 126 13.89 -4.21 -0.11
N TYR A 127 14.50 -3.93 -1.26
CA TYR A 127 14.74 -2.56 -1.72
C TYR A 127 13.70 -2.13 -2.75
N MET A 128 13.29 -0.86 -2.70
CA MET A 128 12.31 -0.30 -3.64
C MET A 128 13.00 0.01 -4.98
N SER A 129 12.34 -0.30 -6.09
CA SER A 129 12.75 0.12 -7.43
C SER A 129 12.47 1.62 -7.66
N ASP A 130 13.08 2.19 -8.70
CA ASP A 130 12.83 3.59 -9.12
C ASP A 130 11.37 3.86 -9.51
N ASN A 131 10.61 2.79 -9.78
CA ASN A 131 9.19 2.83 -10.11
C ASN A 131 8.29 2.79 -8.87
N GLY A 132 8.84 2.74 -7.65
CA GLY A 132 8.05 2.66 -6.42
C GLY A 132 7.49 1.27 -6.13
N THR A 133 8.19 0.20 -6.53
CA THR A 133 7.74 -1.20 -6.41
C THR A 133 8.78 -2.07 -5.71
N PHE A 134 8.36 -3.18 -5.12
CA PHE A 134 9.24 -4.16 -4.49
C PHE A 134 9.20 -5.48 -5.26
N ILE A 135 10.34 -6.11 -5.49
CA ILE A 135 10.38 -7.44 -6.13
C ILE A 135 10.53 -8.48 -5.05
N ILE A 136 9.47 -9.25 -4.81
CA ILE A 136 9.42 -10.29 -3.79
C ILE A 136 9.18 -11.63 -4.48
N ASN A 137 10.11 -12.57 -4.33
CA ASN A 137 10.07 -13.89 -4.96
C ASN A 137 9.81 -13.83 -6.49
N GLY A 138 10.49 -12.89 -7.17
CA GLY A 138 10.37 -12.65 -8.61
C GLY A 138 9.06 -12.04 -9.10
N ALA A 139 8.18 -11.59 -8.20
CA ALA A 139 6.97 -10.86 -8.55
C ALA A 139 7.05 -9.41 -8.04
N GLU A 140 6.58 -8.47 -8.84
CA GLU A 140 6.48 -7.07 -8.42
C GLU A 140 5.26 -6.87 -7.51
N ARG A 141 5.51 -6.25 -6.35
CA ARG A 141 4.53 -5.93 -5.31
C ARG A 141 4.56 -4.44 -5.01
N VAL A 142 3.43 -3.95 -4.52
CA VAL A 142 3.25 -2.59 -4.02
C VAL A 142 2.76 -2.68 -2.59
N VAL A 143 3.32 -1.84 -1.72
CA VAL A 143 2.82 -1.68 -0.35
C VAL A 143 1.83 -0.53 -0.37
N VAL A 144 0.56 -0.85 -0.14
CA VAL A 144 -0.53 0.12 -0.16
C VAL A 144 -0.49 0.95 1.13
N SER A 145 -0.60 2.27 0.98
CA SER A 145 -0.67 3.19 2.12
C SER A 145 -1.97 2.95 2.91
N GLN A 146 -1.87 2.95 4.24
CA GLN A 146 -3.00 2.59 5.11
C GLN A 146 -3.63 3.84 5.72
N LEU A 147 -4.95 3.98 5.61
CA LEU A 147 -5.69 4.99 6.36
C LEU A 147 -6.15 4.36 7.68
N HIS A 148 -5.82 4.99 8.80
CA HIS A 148 -6.19 4.50 10.13
C HIS A 148 -6.55 5.68 11.03
N ARG A 149 -7.17 5.41 12.18
CA ARG A 149 -7.48 6.47 13.16
C ARG A 149 -6.19 7.02 13.73
N SER A 150 -6.06 8.35 13.76
CA SER A 150 -4.90 8.99 14.37
C SER A 150 -4.88 8.73 15.89
N PRO A 151 -3.70 8.60 16.51
CA PRO A 151 -3.60 8.65 17.97
C PRO A 151 -4.12 9.99 18.50
N GLY A 152 -4.67 9.99 19.70
CA GLY A 152 -5.23 11.19 20.33
C GLY A 152 -6.51 10.90 21.13
N VAL A 153 -7.23 11.97 21.48
CA VAL A 153 -8.52 11.91 22.17
C VAL A 153 -9.67 12.10 21.19
N PHE A 154 -10.75 11.34 21.40
CA PHE A 154 -11.97 11.39 20.58
C PHE A 154 -13.19 11.46 21.46
N PHE A 155 -14.05 12.44 21.20
CA PHE A 155 -15.31 12.61 21.91
C PHE A 155 -16.48 12.09 21.06
N GLY A 156 -17.24 11.14 21.61
CA GLY A 156 -18.34 10.48 20.90
C GLY A 156 -19.61 10.42 21.73
N SER A 157 -20.75 10.39 21.06
CA SER A 157 -22.06 10.12 21.67
C SER A 157 -22.65 8.81 21.13
N SER A 158 -23.35 8.07 21.98
CA SER A 158 -24.10 6.88 21.57
C SER A 158 -25.49 6.91 22.20
N VAL A 159 -26.50 6.40 21.50
CA VAL A 159 -27.87 6.33 22.02
C VAL A 159 -28.08 4.94 22.59
N HIS A 160 -28.37 4.86 23.89
CA HIS A 160 -28.73 3.60 24.52
C HIS A 160 -30.15 3.18 24.11
N ALA A 161 -30.50 1.89 24.20
CA ALA A 161 -31.80 1.35 23.75
C ALA A 161 -33.03 1.97 24.44
N ASN A 162 -32.82 2.66 25.57
CA ASN A 162 -33.84 3.40 26.31
C ASN A 162 -34.02 4.86 25.82
N GLY A 163 -33.25 5.29 24.81
CA GLY A 163 -33.25 6.64 24.26
C GLY A 163 -32.31 7.64 24.96
N THR A 164 -31.65 7.28 26.06
CA THR A 164 -30.68 8.18 26.72
C THR A 164 -29.40 8.30 25.89
N GLN A 165 -28.91 9.54 25.74
CA GLN A 165 -27.62 9.81 25.11
C GLN A 165 -26.50 9.57 26.12
N LEU A 166 -25.57 8.69 25.76
CA LEU A 166 -24.35 8.42 26.50
C LEU A 166 -23.20 9.10 25.80
N TYR A 167 -22.34 9.75 26.57
CA TYR A 167 -21.18 10.46 26.07
C TYR A 167 -19.91 9.72 26.46
N SER A 168 -18.90 9.79 25.61
CA SER A 168 -17.65 9.09 25.80
C SER A 168 -16.47 9.90 25.30
N ALA A 169 -15.35 9.83 26.01
CA ALA A 169 -14.05 10.32 25.59
C ALA A 169 -13.09 9.14 25.51
N ARG A 170 -12.59 8.82 24.32
CA ARG A 170 -11.68 7.70 24.08
C ARG A 170 -10.29 8.20 23.73
N ILE A 171 -9.30 7.74 24.48
CA ILE A 171 -7.88 8.02 24.24
C ILE A 171 -7.27 6.81 23.53
N ILE A 172 -6.71 7.06 22.36
CA ILE A 172 -6.05 6.05 21.53
C ILE A 172 -4.55 6.40 21.48
N PRO A 173 -3.68 5.62 22.15
CA PRO A 173 -2.24 5.81 22.01
C PRO A 173 -1.71 5.24 20.70
N PHE A 174 -0.50 5.68 20.33
CA PHE A 174 0.26 5.02 19.26
C PHE A 174 0.73 3.63 19.70
N LYS A 175 1.19 3.50 20.94
CA LYS A 175 1.59 2.25 21.61
C LYS A 175 1.12 2.29 23.07
N GLY A 176 0.40 1.28 23.53
CA GLY A 176 -0.07 1.20 24.93
C GLY A 176 -1.53 0.76 25.05
N SER A 177 -2.05 0.81 26.28
CA SER A 177 -3.44 0.44 26.60
C SER A 177 -4.42 1.58 26.28
N TRP A 178 -5.64 1.23 25.88
CA TRP A 178 -6.66 2.23 25.55
C TRP A 178 -7.42 2.64 26.80
N ILE A 179 -7.73 3.93 26.93
CA ILE A 179 -8.56 4.47 28.01
C ILE A 179 -9.82 5.06 27.40
N GLU A 180 -10.97 4.73 27.98
CA GLU A 180 -12.25 5.29 27.56
C GLU A 180 -13.05 5.75 28.78
N PHE A 181 -13.35 7.03 28.85
CA PHE A 181 -14.28 7.60 29.82
C PHE A 181 -15.67 7.57 29.20
N ALA A 182 -16.66 6.99 29.86
CA ALA A 182 -18.03 6.95 29.35
C ALA A 182 -19.05 7.20 30.46
N THR A 183 -20.15 7.83 30.10
CA THR A 183 -21.31 7.97 30.99
C THR A 183 -22.23 6.77 30.90
N ASP A 184 -22.85 6.44 32.03
CA ASP A 184 -23.90 5.43 32.15
C ASP A 184 -25.29 6.11 32.19
N ILE A 185 -26.35 5.31 32.07
CA ILE A 185 -27.77 5.73 32.11
C ILE A 185 -28.10 6.49 33.40
N ASN A 186 -27.37 6.21 34.49
CA ASN A 186 -27.56 6.86 35.79
C ASN A 186 -26.72 8.13 35.96
N ASN A 187 -26.20 8.72 34.88
CA ASN A 187 -25.30 9.87 34.94
C ASN A 187 -24.09 9.63 35.86
N VAL A 188 -23.50 8.43 35.76
CA VAL A 188 -22.24 8.07 36.44
C VAL A 188 -21.15 7.91 35.39
N MET A 189 -19.97 8.44 35.66
CA MET A 189 -18.83 8.34 34.76
C MET A 189 -17.93 7.15 35.14
N TYR A 190 -17.63 6.30 34.15
CA TYR A 190 -16.72 5.17 34.31
C TYR A 190 -15.51 5.31 33.38
N ALA A 191 -14.34 4.92 33.86
CA ALA A 191 -13.15 4.66 33.07
C ALA A 191 -13.10 3.18 32.68
N TYR A 192 -12.86 2.92 31.41
CA TYR A 192 -12.65 1.61 30.82
C TYR A 192 -11.22 1.50 30.35
N ILE A 193 -10.49 0.52 30.89
CA ILE A 193 -9.14 0.19 30.44
C ILE A 193 -9.25 -1.04 29.52
N ASP A 194 -8.71 -0.92 28.30
CA ASP A 194 -8.73 -1.95 27.24
C ASP A 194 -10.13 -2.53 26.94
N ARG A 195 -11.19 -1.71 27.12
CA ARG A 195 -12.60 -2.04 26.87
C ARG A 195 -13.15 -3.24 27.67
N LYS A 196 -12.47 -3.68 28.73
CA LYS A 196 -12.87 -4.88 29.50
C LYS A 196 -13.25 -4.58 30.94
N LYS A 197 -12.55 -3.63 31.58
CA LYS A 197 -12.66 -3.41 33.02
C LYS A 197 -13.22 -2.02 33.29
N LYS A 198 -14.39 -1.96 33.91
CA LYS A 198 -15.05 -0.71 34.33
C LYS A 198 -14.59 -0.31 35.73
N LEU A 199 -14.24 0.95 35.89
CA LEU A 199 -13.78 1.57 37.14
C LEU A 199 -14.46 2.94 37.28
N PRO A 200 -14.94 3.37 38.46
CA PRO A 200 -15.37 4.75 38.63
C PRO A 200 -14.20 5.71 38.34
N VAL A 201 -14.46 6.83 37.64
CA VAL A 201 -13.41 7.79 37.27
C VAL A 201 -12.71 8.37 38.51
N THR A 202 -13.44 8.57 39.60
CA THR A 202 -12.89 9.09 40.85
C THR A 202 -11.90 8.13 41.50
N THR A 203 -12.12 6.82 41.39
CA THR A 203 -11.16 5.80 41.85
C THR A 203 -9.85 5.88 41.05
N LEU A 204 -9.94 6.16 39.74
CA LEU A 204 -8.75 6.36 38.91
C LEU A 204 -8.00 7.65 39.29
N LEU A 205 -8.71 8.76 39.53
CA LEU A 205 -8.10 10.01 39.96
C LEU A 205 -7.35 9.87 41.29
N ARG A 206 -7.90 9.11 42.25
CA ARG A 206 -7.20 8.77 43.50
C ARG A 206 -5.90 8.04 43.25
N ALA A 207 -5.92 7.02 42.39
CA ALA A 207 -4.74 6.22 42.08
C ALA A 207 -3.65 6.97 41.29
N ILE A 208 -3.95 8.17 40.76
CA ILE A 208 -3.01 9.03 40.01
C ILE A 208 -2.41 10.14 40.92
N GLY A 209 -2.88 10.25 42.16
CA GLY A 209 -2.33 11.16 43.18
C GLY A 209 -3.30 12.21 43.72
N PHE A 210 -4.59 12.15 43.42
CA PHE A 210 -5.62 13.01 44.03
C PHE A 210 -6.29 12.28 45.20
N GLU A 211 -5.59 12.23 46.32
CA GLU A 211 -5.88 11.34 47.45
C GLU A 211 -7.25 11.61 48.08
N SER A 212 -7.58 12.89 48.33
CA SER A 212 -8.74 13.29 49.11
C SER A 212 -9.93 13.71 48.25
N ASP A 213 -11.13 13.61 48.82
CA ASP A 213 -12.34 14.19 48.21
C ASP A 213 -12.16 15.69 47.93
N LYS A 214 -11.35 16.38 48.75
CA LYS A 214 -11.08 17.82 48.64
C LYS A 214 -10.39 18.13 47.32
N ASP A 215 -9.35 17.37 46.98
CA ASP A 215 -8.55 17.57 45.76
C ASP A 215 -9.41 17.35 44.50
N ILE A 216 -10.22 16.29 44.49
CA ILE A 216 -11.11 15.98 43.37
C ILE A 216 -12.17 17.08 43.19
N LEU A 217 -12.79 17.55 44.27
CA LEU A 217 -13.83 18.60 44.20
C LEU A 217 -13.25 19.95 43.78
N GLN A 218 -12.00 20.26 44.17
CA GLN A 218 -11.32 21.50 43.80
C GLN A 218 -10.95 21.55 42.32
N ILE A 219 -10.53 20.43 41.71
CA ILE A 219 -10.22 20.34 40.27
C ILE A 219 -11.39 20.81 39.40
N PHE A 220 -12.61 20.51 39.82
CA PHE A 220 -13.83 20.79 39.08
C PHE A 220 -14.61 22.01 39.64
N ASN A 221 -14.04 22.76 40.60
CA ASN A 221 -14.68 23.91 41.28
C ASN A 221 -16.09 23.61 41.83
N LEU A 222 -16.27 22.45 42.48
CA LEU A 222 -17.60 21.92 42.84
C LEU A 222 -18.12 22.28 44.22
N ALA A 223 -17.28 22.86 45.08
CA ALA A 223 -17.65 23.13 46.45
C ALA A 223 -16.95 24.39 46.98
N GLU A 224 -17.63 25.07 47.91
CA GLU A 224 -17.10 26.23 48.61
C GLU A 224 -16.44 25.78 49.93
N GLU A 225 -15.23 26.27 50.17
CA GLU A 225 -14.49 26.01 51.40
C GLU A 225 -14.93 26.97 52.52
N TYR A 226 -15.41 26.40 53.64
CA TYR A 226 -15.72 27.16 54.84
C TYR A 226 -14.87 26.67 56.03
N LYS A 227 -14.23 27.62 56.74
CA LYS A 227 -13.54 27.31 58.00
C LYS A 227 -14.53 26.89 59.09
N VAL A 228 -14.22 25.81 59.80
CA VAL A 228 -15.05 25.21 60.86
C VAL A 228 -15.01 26.12 62.10
N ASN A 229 -16.00 27.00 62.21
CA ASN A 229 -16.22 27.89 63.35
C ASN A 229 -17.70 27.87 63.73
N LYS A 230 -18.04 27.99 65.02
CA LYS A 230 -19.44 28.07 65.52
C LYS A 230 -20.28 29.14 64.80
N THR A 231 -19.66 30.20 64.28
CA THR A 231 -20.31 31.28 63.52
C THR A 231 -20.62 30.91 62.07
N ASN A 232 -19.75 30.14 61.41
CA ASN A 232 -19.92 29.70 60.03
C ASN A 232 -20.90 28.51 59.96
N LEU A 233 -20.79 27.56 60.88
CA LEU A 233 -21.71 26.41 60.96
C LEU A 233 -23.18 26.83 61.18
N LYS A 234 -23.43 27.90 61.95
CA LYS A 234 -24.78 28.48 62.09
C LYS A 234 -25.33 29.11 60.81
N LYS A 235 -24.47 29.62 59.92
CA LYS A 235 -24.87 30.14 58.59
C LYS A 235 -25.11 29.02 57.57
N LEU A 236 -24.56 27.83 57.81
CA LEU A 236 -24.58 26.68 56.92
C LEU A 236 -25.68 25.65 57.29
N LEU A 237 -26.52 25.93 58.30
CA LEU A 237 -27.63 25.05 58.71
C LEU A 237 -28.62 24.84 57.56
N GLY A 238 -28.92 23.58 57.25
CA GLY A 238 -29.77 23.20 56.11
C GLY A 238 -29.05 23.10 54.77
N ARG A 239 -27.73 23.35 54.71
CA ARG A 239 -26.91 23.05 53.53
C ARG A 239 -26.40 21.60 53.57
N LYS A 240 -26.07 21.05 52.40
CA LYS A 240 -25.57 19.68 52.24
C LYS A 240 -24.04 19.65 52.19
N LEU A 241 -23.44 18.61 52.77
CA LEU A 241 -22.00 18.36 52.68
C LEU A 241 -21.62 17.79 51.31
N ALA A 242 -20.60 18.40 50.68
CA ALA A 242 -20.07 17.97 49.39
C ALA A 242 -18.99 16.86 49.51
N ALA A 243 -18.27 16.82 50.63
CA ALA A 243 -17.21 15.84 50.93
C ALA A 243 -17.51 15.06 52.21
N ARG A 244 -16.96 13.85 52.34
CA ARG A 244 -17.03 13.07 53.60
C ARG A 244 -16.21 13.76 54.70
N VAL A 245 -16.69 13.66 55.93
CA VAL A 245 -15.92 14.09 57.12
C VAL A 245 -15.31 12.83 57.73
N ASN A 246 -13.98 12.74 57.69
CA ASN A 246 -13.24 11.58 58.13
C ASN A 246 -12.46 11.90 59.42
N SER A 247 -12.28 10.89 60.26
CA SER A 247 -11.34 10.91 61.38
C SER A 247 -10.24 9.90 61.12
N THR A 248 -8.98 10.35 61.14
CA THR A 248 -7.81 9.51 60.95
C THR A 248 -7.24 9.16 62.32
N THR A 249 -7.20 7.87 62.64
CA THR A 249 -6.58 7.36 63.87
C THR A 249 -5.34 6.55 63.49
N LEU A 250 -4.20 6.85 64.10
CA LEU A 250 -2.99 6.03 64.02
C LEU A 250 -3.12 4.87 65.00
N GLU A 251 -3.22 3.65 64.49
CA GLU A 251 -3.17 2.43 65.30
C GLU A 251 -1.81 1.75 65.08
N ASP A 252 -1.05 1.61 66.17
CA ASP A 252 0.22 0.88 66.16
C ASP A 252 -0.06 -0.63 66.26
N PHE A 253 0.33 -1.37 65.23
CA PHE A 253 0.23 -2.82 65.19
C PHE A 253 1.61 -3.44 65.34
N VAL A 254 1.72 -4.51 66.12
CA VAL A 254 2.97 -5.27 66.25
C VAL A 254 2.83 -6.52 65.39
N ASP A 255 3.68 -6.66 64.38
CA ASP A 255 3.71 -7.85 63.53
C ASP A 255 4.17 -9.07 64.38
N PRO A 256 3.36 -10.13 64.53
CA PRO A 256 3.70 -11.28 65.35
C PRO A 256 4.95 -12.05 64.88
N ASP A 257 5.28 -11.97 63.59
CA ASP A 257 6.38 -12.75 63.00
C ASP A 257 7.71 -11.97 62.97
N THR A 258 7.67 -10.63 62.86
CA THR A 258 8.88 -9.78 62.76
C THR A 258 9.16 -8.96 64.02
N GLY A 259 8.15 -8.74 64.88
CA GLY A 259 8.28 -7.93 66.11
C GLY A 259 8.40 -6.42 65.86
N GLU A 260 8.28 -5.97 64.62
CA GLU A 260 8.31 -4.55 64.27
C GLU A 260 6.95 -3.89 64.54
N VAL A 261 7.00 -2.65 65.06
CA VAL A 261 5.80 -1.83 65.29
C VAL A 261 5.50 -1.08 63.99
N MET A 262 4.45 -1.50 63.29
CA MET A 262 3.93 -0.82 62.12
C MET A 262 2.74 0.05 62.51
N SER A 263 2.86 1.37 62.34
CA SER A 263 1.75 2.31 62.49
C SER A 263 0.89 2.29 61.23
N MET A 264 -0.37 1.85 61.33
CA MET A 264 -1.35 1.93 60.24
C MET A 264 -2.35 3.06 60.51
N GLU A 265 -2.52 3.94 59.53
CA GLU A 265 -3.58 4.95 59.54
C GLU A 265 -4.92 4.32 59.18
N ARG A 266 -5.87 4.31 60.13
CA ARG A 266 -7.26 3.93 59.86
C ARG A 266 -8.12 5.18 59.73
N THR A 267 -8.73 5.33 58.57
CA THR A 267 -9.67 6.42 58.28
C THR A 267 -11.10 5.94 58.56
N LYS A 268 -11.77 6.53 59.54
CA LYS A 268 -13.17 6.26 59.86
C LYS A 268 -14.05 7.40 59.35
N VAL A 269 -15.04 7.07 58.50
CA VAL A 269 -16.02 8.04 57.99
C VAL A 269 -17.02 8.38 59.12
N LEU A 270 -17.11 9.66 59.50
CA LEU A 270 -18.02 10.16 60.53
C LEU A 270 -19.34 10.66 59.94
N LEU A 271 -19.29 11.35 58.80
CA LEU A 271 -20.45 11.82 58.05
C LEU A 271 -20.28 11.52 56.56
N ASP A 272 -21.34 10.95 55.98
CA ASP A 272 -21.40 10.65 54.55
C ASP A 272 -21.76 11.88 53.71
N ARG A 273 -21.42 11.81 52.41
CA ARG A 273 -21.74 12.83 51.40
C ARG A 273 -23.27 13.04 51.31
N GLU A 274 -23.73 14.24 50.94
CA GLU A 274 -25.16 14.62 50.88
C GLU A 274 -25.90 14.71 52.22
N SER A 275 -25.23 14.48 53.35
CA SER A 275 -25.85 14.70 54.67
C SER A 275 -26.12 16.19 54.92
N GLU A 276 -27.34 16.49 55.36
CA GLU A 276 -27.74 17.86 55.72
C GLU A 276 -27.07 18.26 57.03
N ILE A 277 -26.57 19.51 57.09
CA ILE A 277 -25.98 20.08 58.29
C ILE A 277 -27.13 20.44 59.25
N THR A 278 -27.51 19.45 60.08
CA THR A 278 -28.39 19.60 61.23
C THR A 278 -27.58 20.08 62.45
N PRO A 279 -28.23 20.58 63.52
CA PRO A 279 -27.54 20.96 64.75
C PRO A 279 -26.71 19.82 65.35
N GLU A 280 -27.21 18.58 65.25
CA GLU A 280 -26.52 17.36 65.72
C GLU A 280 -25.29 17.03 64.87
N ASN A 281 -25.39 17.11 63.54
CA ASN A 281 -24.27 16.88 62.63
C ASN A 281 -23.21 17.98 62.75
N ALA A 282 -23.61 19.22 63.03
CA ALA A 282 -22.68 20.34 63.25
C ALA A 282 -21.79 20.15 64.48
N ASP A 283 -22.31 19.53 65.54
CA ASP A 283 -21.55 19.20 66.74
C ASP A 283 -20.56 18.05 66.47
N ILE A 284 -20.96 17.03 65.71
CA ILE A 284 -20.07 15.93 65.26
C ILE A 284 -18.90 16.46 64.41
N ILE A 285 -19.15 17.46 63.56
CA ILE A 285 -18.11 18.10 62.73
C ILE A 285 -17.13 18.90 63.60
N LEU A 286 -17.62 19.61 64.62
CA LEU A 286 -16.77 20.34 65.57
C LEU A 286 -15.88 19.38 66.38
N ASP A 287 -16.42 18.22 66.77
CA ASP A 287 -15.69 17.21 67.53
C ASP A 287 -14.70 16.38 66.66
N SER A 288 -14.89 16.38 65.34
CA SER A 288 -14.01 15.65 64.40
C SER A 288 -12.60 16.21 64.27
N GLY A 289 -12.39 17.48 64.64
CA GLY A 289 -11.09 18.17 64.53
C GLY A 289 -10.71 18.68 63.13
N GLU A 290 -11.58 18.54 62.13
CA GLU A 290 -11.39 19.09 60.77
C GLU A 290 -11.39 20.63 60.77
N GLN A 291 -10.43 21.26 60.08
CA GLN A 291 -10.28 22.73 60.05
C GLN A 291 -11.22 23.41 59.04
N THR A 292 -11.67 22.67 58.02
CA THR A 292 -12.37 23.19 56.84
C THR A 292 -13.42 22.20 56.38
N ILE A 293 -14.63 22.68 56.08
CA ILE A 293 -15.73 21.89 55.53
C ILE A 293 -16.11 22.40 54.15
N TRP A 294 -16.52 21.46 53.29
CA TRP A 294 -16.87 21.74 51.91
C TRP A 294 -18.36 21.57 51.70
N VAL A 295 -19.00 22.63 51.22
CA VAL A 295 -20.46 22.74 51.10
C VAL A 295 -20.82 23.08 49.66
N HIS A 296 -21.95 22.57 49.18
CA HIS A 296 -22.44 22.89 47.84
C HIS A 296 -22.72 24.41 47.67
N PRO A 297 -22.36 25.01 46.52
CA PRO A 297 -22.62 26.42 46.23
C PRO A 297 -24.13 26.72 46.05
N GLU A 298 -24.54 27.96 46.35
CA GLU A 298 -25.95 28.39 46.42
C GLU A 298 -26.58 28.71 45.05
N GLN A 299 -25.76 29.06 44.05
CA GLN A 299 -26.19 29.43 42.69
C GLN A 299 -25.18 28.94 41.64
N GLY A 300 -25.44 27.79 41.04
CA GLY A 300 -24.71 27.27 39.87
C GLY A 300 -25.40 26.01 39.36
N SER A 301 -25.73 25.97 38.08
CA SER A 301 -26.47 24.93 37.34
C SER A 301 -26.40 23.53 37.96
N SER A 302 -27.48 23.07 38.62
CA SER A 302 -27.52 21.78 39.32
C SER A 302 -27.29 20.57 38.40
N THR A 303 -27.38 20.77 37.09
CA THR A 303 -27.18 19.74 36.07
C THR A 303 -25.71 19.58 35.68
N ASP A 304 -24.93 20.67 35.68
CA ASP A 304 -23.60 20.73 35.04
C ASP A 304 -22.59 19.74 35.66
N TYR A 305 -22.75 19.38 36.93
CA TYR A 305 -21.74 18.62 37.68
C TYR A 305 -22.27 17.51 38.60
N SER A 306 -23.57 17.19 38.51
CA SER A 306 -24.18 16.05 39.25
C SER A 306 -23.49 14.70 38.99
N ILE A 307 -22.84 14.56 37.82
CA ILE A 307 -22.18 13.34 37.39
C ILE A 307 -20.99 12.98 38.27
N ILE A 308 -20.16 13.95 38.62
CA ILE A 308 -18.96 13.70 39.44
C ILE A 308 -19.40 13.32 40.86
N PHE A 309 -20.45 13.95 41.38
CA PHE A 309 -21.05 13.57 42.67
C PHE A 309 -21.64 12.15 42.65
N ASN A 310 -22.44 11.81 41.63
CA ASN A 310 -22.97 10.46 41.46
C ASN A 310 -21.85 9.41 41.31
N THR A 311 -20.73 9.80 40.70
CA THR A 311 -19.54 8.95 40.55
C THR A 311 -18.82 8.76 41.88
N LEU A 312 -18.62 9.83 42.65
CA LEU A 312 -18.07 9.77 44.00
C LEU A 312 -18.91 8.85 44.90
N GLN A 313 -20.25 8.91 44.83
CA GLN A 313 -21.12 8.03 45.61
C GLN A 313 -20.91 6.54 45.31
N LYS A 314 -20.58 6.19 44.05
CA LYS A 314 -20.29 4.81 43.65
C LYS A 314 -18.81 4.41 43.81
N ASP A 315 -17.94 5.32 44.26
CA ASP A 315 -16.52 5.07 44.48
C ASP A 315 -16.30 4.17 45.71
N PRO A 316 -15.71 2.97 45.56
CA PRO A 316 -15.46 2.07 46.67
C PRO A 316 -14.22 2.43 47.50
N ALA A 317 -13.32 3.29 47.01
CA ALA A 317 -12.04 3.60 47.65
C ALA A 317 -12.06 4.96 48.36
N ASN A 318 -11.36 5.07 49.50
CA ASN A 318 -11.23 6.31 50.26
C ASN A 318 -9.80 6.86 50.29
N SER A 319 -8.79 6.03 50.06
CA SER A 319 -7.38 6.42 49.98
C SER A 319 -6.76 6.01 48.63
N GLU A 320 -5.61 6.60 48.30
CA GLU A 320 -4.83 6.22 47.12
C GLU A 320 -4.47 4.72 47.17
N GLN A 321 -4.04 4.22 48.32
CA GLN A 321 -3.64 2.82 48.49
C GLN A 321 -4.79 1.84 48.24
N GLU A 322 -5.99 2.15 48.75
CA GLU A 322 -7.19 1.35 48.47
C GLU A 322 -7.55 1.39 46.98
N ALA A 323 -7.44 2.56 46.34
CA ALA A 323 -7.73 2.73 44.92
C ALA A 323 -6.75 1.96 44.02
N VAL A 324 -5.45 2.02 44.31
CA VAL A 324 -4.40 1.27 43.61
C VAL A 324 -4.64 -0.23 43.72
N ASN A 325 -4.93 -0.73 44.93
CA ASN A 325 -5.23 -2.14 45.16
C ASN A 325 -6.51 -2.59 44.44
N TYR A 326 -7.55 -1.74 44.44
CA TYR A 326 -8.80 -2.01 43.73
C TYR A 326 -8.57 -2.12 42.22
N ILE A 327 -7.82 -1.19 41.63
CA ILE A 327 -7.48 -1.20 40.20
C ILE A 327 -6.63 -2.43 39.87
N TYR A 328 -5.62 -2.75 40.69
CA TYR A 328 -4.78 -3.93 40.49
C TYR A 328 -5.59 -5.23 40.47
N ARG A 329 -6.48 -5.42 41.47
CA ARG A 329 -7.41 -6.56 41.52
C ARG A 329 -8.27 -6.64 40.29
N GLN A 330 -8.80 -5.50 39.83
CA GLN A 330 -9.67 -5.46 38.67
C GLN A 330 -8.93 -5.80 37.39
N LEU A 331 -7.65 -5.42 37.25
CA LEU A 331 -6.83 -5.69 36.07
C LEU A 331 -6.31 -7.13 36.03
N ARG A 332 -5.76 -7.64 37.14
CA ARG A 332 -5.08 -8.95 37.19
C ARG A 332 -5.89 -10.09 37.81
N ASN A 333 -7.08 -9.81 38.35
CA ASN A 333 -7.91 -10.76 39.11
C ASN A 333 -7.13 -11.44 40.26
N ALA A 334 -6.12 -10.76 40.82
CA ALA A 334 -5.26 -11.26 41.89
C ALA A 334 -4.89 -10.11 42.83
N ASP A 335 -4.53 -10.45 44.07
CA ASP A 335 -3.99 -9.49 45.03
C ASP A 335 -2.54 -9.10 44.67
N PRO A 336 -2.13 -7.84 44.89
CA PRO A 336 -0.75 -7.44 44.72
C PRO A 336 0.13 -8.07 45.81
N ALA A 337 1.39 -8.35 45.47
CA ALA A 337 2.37 -8.85 46.43
C ALA A 337 2.79 -7.77 47.44
N ASP A 338 2.88 -6.53 46.96
CA ASP A 338 3.31 -5.34 47.68
C ASP A 338 2.74 -4.08 47.01
N ASP A 339 2.63 -2.98 47.75
CA ASP A 339 2.08 -1.71 47.27
C ASP A 339 2.92 -1.10 46.13
N ALA A 340 4.25 -1.24 46.20
CA ALA A 340 5.15 -0.71 45.18
C ALA A 340 4.93 -1.41 43.83
N SER A 341 4.80 -2.73 43.80
CA SER A 341 4.41 -3.46 42.58
C SER A 341 3.06 -3.02 42.01
N ALA A 342 2.08 -2.73 42.88
CA ALA A 342 0.76 -2.27 42.44
C ALA A 342 0.83 -0.88 41.79
N ARG A 343 1.57 0.04 42.40
CA ARG A 343 1.86 1.39 41.86
C ARG A 343 2.65 1.30 40.55
N GLU A 344 3.64 0.42 40.48
CA GLU A 344 4.46 0.23 39.28
C GLU A 344 3.60 -0.24 38.09
N VAL A 345 2.60 -1.10 38.32
CA VAL A 345 1.68 -1.53 37.25
C VAL A 345 0.87 -0.36 36.70
N ILE A 346 0.36 0.53 37.56
CA ILE A 346 -0.39 1.72 37.11
C ILE A 346 0.53 2.71 36.40
N ASN A 347 1.72 2.93 36.94
CA ASN A 347 2.74 3.77 36.30
C ASN A 347 3.11 3.25 34.90
N ASN A 348 3.30 1.93 34.79
CA ASN A 348 3.59 1.24 33.54
C ASN A 348 2.46 1.26 32.51
N LEU A 349 1.22 1.54 32.92
CA LEU A 349 0.09 1.60 32.00
C LEU A 349 0.02 2.91 31.21
N PHE A 350 0.33 4.05 31.84
CA PHE A 350 0.05 5.37 31.24
C PHE A 350 1.24 6.34 31.22
N PHE A 351 2.16 6.21 32.19
CA PHE A 351 3.19 7.22 32.47
C PHE A 351 4.61 6.72 32.12
N SER A 352 4.76 5.43 31.79
CA SER A 352 6.05 4.83 31.43
C SER A 352 6.33 4.95 29.94
N GLU A 353 7.34 5.74 29.58
CA GLU A 353 7.79 5.97 28.19
C GLU A 353 8.14 4.68 27.44
N LYS A 354 8.55 3.62 28.15
CA LYS A 354 8.88 2.32 27.53
C LYS A 354 7.65 1.58 27.02
N ARG A 355 6.50 1.73 27.69
CA ARG A 355 5.29 0.95 27.46
C ARG A 355 4.15 1.76 26.84
N TYR A 356 4.10 3.05 27.10
CA TYR A 356 3.08 3.95 26.62
C TYR A 356 3.69 5.08 25.79
N ASP A 357 3.11 5.33 24.62
CA ASP A 357 3.55 6.37 23.70
C ASP A 357 2.32 6.87 22.90
N LEU A 358 2.05 8.16 22.99
CA LEU A 358 1.05 8.86 22.19
C LEU A 358 1.55 9.12 20.76
N GLY A 359 2.87 9.09 20.56
CA GLY A 359 3.54 9.58 19.37
C GLY A 359 3.44 11.11 19.24
N GLU A 360 4.20 11.67 18.30
CA GLU A 360 4.18 13.11 17.99
C GLU A 360 2.77 13.57 17.59
N VAL A 361 2.07 12.77 16.79
CA VAL A 361 0.69 13.05 16.35
C VAL A 361 -0.28 13.06 17.53
N GLY A 362 -0.19 12.10 18.44
CA GLY A 362 -1.12 12.02 19.57
C GLY A 362 -0.99 13.21 20.51
N ARG A 363 0.24 13.62 20.83
CA ARG A 363 0.50 14.83 21.63
C ARG A 363 0.02 16.08 20.92
N TYR A 364 0.36 16.27 19.64
CA TYR A 364 -0.13 17.40 18.83
C TYR A 364 -1.66 17.53 18.88
N ARG A 365 -2.37 16.42 18.73
CA ARG A 365 -3.83 16.42 18.72
C ARG A 365 -4.45 16.73 20.08
N ILE A 366 -3.90 16.17 21.16
CA ILE A 366 -4.38 16.47 22.52
C ILE A 366 -4.17 17.95 22.83
N ASN A 367 -2.97 18.47 22.52
CA ASN A 367 -2.65 19.88 22.73
C ASN A 367 -3.59 20.81 21.96
N LYS A 368 -3.79 20.54 20.68
CA LYS A 368 -4.65 21.39 19.83
C LYS A 368 -6.12 21.29 20.20
N LYS A 369 -6.62 20.10 20.56
CA LYS A 369 -8.04 19.90 20.91
C LYS A 369 -8.40 20.50 22.28
N LEU A 370 -7.50 20.43 23.25
CA LEU A 370 -7.71 20.91 24.61
C LEU A 370 -7.09 22.29 24.87
N ASN A 371 -6.46 22.91 23.85
CA ASN A 371 -5.68 24.15 23.96
C ASN A 371 -4.60 24.10 25.06
N LEU A 372 -3.78 23.04 25.06
CA LEU A 372 -2.65 22.87 25.97
C LEU A 372 -1.33 23.27 25.31
N ASP A 373 -0.44 23.90 26.08
CA ASP A 373 0.91 24.32 25.66
C ASP A 373 2.01 23.31 26.07
N THR A 374 1.67 22.03 26.25
CA THR A 374 2.64 20.99 26.63
C THR A 374 3.65 20.72 25.52
N ASP A 375 4.92 20.51 25.86
CA ASP A 375 5.98 20.20 24.90
C ASP A 375 5.68 18.92 24.08
N MET A 376 6.03 18.95 22.80
CA MET A 376 5.88 17.86 21.84
C MET A 376 6.76 16.64 22.18
N ASP A 377 7.85 16.84 22.92
CA ASP A 377 8.73 15.77 23.36
C ASP A 377 8.12 14.89 24.46
N VAL A 378 7.12 15.39 25.21
CA VAL A 378 6.46 14.61 26.26
C VAL A 378 5.40 13.70 25.63
N ARG A 379 5.74 12.45 25.35
CA ARG A 379 4.84 11.52 24.62
C ARG A 379 3.96 10.62 25.48
N VAL A 380 4.08 10.69 26.80
CA VAL A 380 3.21 9.97 27.75
C VAL A 380 2.01 10.83 28.14
N LEU A 381 0.96 10.19 28.65
CA LEU A 381 -0.16 10.93 29.24
C LEU A 381 0.29 11.64 30.50
N THR A 382 -0.04 12.92 30.65
CA THR A 382 0.13 13.65 31.91
C THR A 382 -1.14 13.61 32.73
N ARG A 383 -1.02 13.97 34.01
CA ARG A 383 -2.19 14.08 34.90
C ARG A 383 -3.12 15.20 34.46
N GLU A 384 -2.54 16.28 33.94
CA GLU A 384 -3.26 17.44 33.40
C GLU A 384 -4.07 17.08 32.16
N ASP A 385 -3.51 16.27 31.24
CA ASP A 385 -4.23 15.77 30.07
C ASP A 385 -5.52 15.03 30.49
N ILE A 386 -5.44 14.13 31.47
CA ILE A 386 -6.59 13.34 31.94
C ILE A 386 -7.67 14.26 32.53
N ILE A 387 -7.27 15.28 33.29
CA ILE A 387 -8.20 16.23 33.91
C ILE A 387 -8.94 17.04 32.84
N GLU A 388 -8.22 17.62 31.89
CA GLU A 388 -8.82 18.46 30.85
C GLU A 388 -9.72 17.65 29.91
N ILE A 389 -9.39 16.38 29.65
CA ILE A 389 -10.28 15.47 28.92
C ILE A 389 -11.60 15.25 29.67
N ILE A 390 -11.54 15.07 31.00
CA ILE A 390 -12.75 14.90 31.82
C ILE A 390 -13.57 16.20 31.84
N LYS A 391 -12.92 17.36 31.97
CA LYS A 391 -13.60 18.66 31.90
C LYS A 391 -14.31 18.88 30.56
N TYR A 392 -13.63 18.60 29.45
CA TYR A 392 -14.22 18.70 28.12
C TYR A 392 -15.41 17.74 27.94
N LEU A 393 -15.31 16.52 28.47
CA LEU A 393 -16.43 15.57 28.46
C LEU A 393 -17.64 16.11 29.24
N VAL A 394 -17.41 16.81 30.37
CA VAL A 394 -18.47 17.49 31.13
C VAL A 394 -19.09 18.65 30.34
N GLU A 395 -18.28 19.46 29.65
CA GLU A 395 -18.77 20.53 28.78
C GLU A 395 -19.64 20.00 27.62
N LEU A 396 -19.26 18.86 27.07
CA LEU A 396 -19.97 18.18 25.99
C LEU A 396 -21.34 17.65 26.46
N ILE A 397 -21.42 17.09 27.67
CA ILE A 397 -22.70 16.68 28.28
C ILE A 397 -23.62 17.89 28.47
N ASN A 398 -23.05 19.03 28.82
CA ASN A 398 -23.77 20.30 29.00
C ASN A 398 -24.08 21.02 27.67
N SER A 399 -23.83 20.38 26.52
CA SER A 399 -24.04 20.94 25.19
C SER A 399 -23.28 22.25 24.93
N LYS A 400 -22.19 22.50 25.66
CA LYS A 400 -21.28 23.64 25.43
C LYS A 400 -20.22 23.32 24.36
N ALA A 401 -19.95 22.03 24.16
CA ALA A 401 -19.02 21.52 23.15
C ALA A 401 -19.73 20.59 22.15
N THR A 402 -19.14 20.44 20.97
CA THR A 402 -19.62 19.56 19.90
C THR A 402 -18.95 18.19 19.96
N VAL A 403 -19.64 17.18 19.45
CA VAL A 403 -19.11 15.81 19.32
C VAL A 403 -18.15 15.75 18.13
N ASP A 404 -17.10 14.95 18.24
CA ASP A 404 -16.17 14.76 17.13
C ASP A 404 -16.77 13.86 16.06
N ASP A 405 -16.60 14.26 14.80
CA ASP A 405 -16.88 13.39 13.67
C ASP A 405 -15.69 12.44 13.42
N ILE A 406 -15.89 11.16 13.71
CA ILE A 406 -14.87 10.10 13.58
C ILE A 406 -14.35 9.96 12.14
N ASP A 407 -15.15 10.36 11.15
CA ASP A 407 -14.85 10.16 9.74
C ASP A 407 -14.19 11.38 9.09
N HIS A 408 -14.13 12.51 9.82
CA HIS A 408 -13.32 13.67 9.45
C HIS A 408 -11.85 13.28 9.20
N LEU A 409 -11.23 13.82 8.14
CA LEU A 409 -9.86 13.44 7.78
C LEU A 409 -8.79 13.90 8.79
N SER A 410 -9.08 14.85 9.68
CA SER A 410 -8.17 15.15 10.82
C SER A 410 -8.11 14.01 11.84
N ASN A 411 -9.17 13.19 11.90
CA ASN A 411 -9.28 12.03 12.77
C ASN A 411 -8.67 10.76 12.13
N ARG A 412 -8.20 10.86 10.88
CA ARG A 412 -7.65 9.75 10.12
C ARG A 412 -6.30 10.11 9.52
N ARG A 413 -5.31 9.26 9.74
CA ARG A 413 -3.94 9.46 9.29
C ARG A 413 -3.53 8.39 8.30
N VAL A 414 -2.70 8.76 7.34
CA VAL A 414 -2.08 7.83 6.40
C VAL A 414 -0.76 7.31 6.97
N ARG A 415 -0.61 5.99 7.06
CA ARG A 415 0.69 5.33 7.24
C ARG A 415 1.30 5.06 5.89
N THR A 416 2.38 5.77 5.60
CA THR A 416 3.19 5.58 4.41
C THR A 416 4.02 4.31 4.51
N VAL A 417 4.68 3.91 3.41
CA VAL A 417 5.46 2.67 3.37
C VAL A 417 6.66 2.72 4.30
N GLY A 418 7.37 3.85 4.38
CA GLY A 418 8.49 4.05 5.28
C GLY A 418 8.10 3.84 6.74
N GLU A 419 6.97 4.40 7.17
CA GLU A 419 6.48 4.22 8.54
C GLU A 419 6.01 2.79 8.81
N GLN A 420 5.32 2.15 7.86
CA GLN A 420 4.92 0.75 8.00
C GLN A 420 6.15 -0.16 8.17
N LEU A 421 7.21 0.07 7.37
CA LEU A 421 8.47 -0.66 7.49
C LEU A 421 9.16 -0.35 8.81
N SER A 422 9.28 0.92 9.20
CA SER A 422 9.84 1.34 10.49
C SER A 422 9.21 0.59 11.67
N ASN A 423 7.88 0.48 11.70
CA ASN A 423 7.18 -0.31 12.71
C ASN A 423 7.54 -1.80 12.70
N GLN A 424 7.71 -2.41 11.52
CA GLN A 424 8.16 -3.81 11.43
C GLN A 424 9.61 -3.99 11.88
N PHE A 425 10.49 -3.04 11.55
CA PHE A 425 11.86 -3.02 12.04
C PHE A 425 11.92 -2.85 13.56
N ALA A 426 11.09 -1.99 14.14
CA ALA A 426 11.00 -1.81 15.59
C ALA A 426 10.61 -3.12 16.30
N ILE A 427 9.65 -3.86 15.76
CA ILE A 427 9.26 -5.18 16.29
C ILE A 427 10.41 -6.19 16.13
N GLY A 428 11.11 -6.19 15.00
CA GLY A 428 12.26 -7.06 14.74
C GLY A 428 13.44 -6.78 15.68
N LEU A 429 13.78 -5.51 15.86
CA LEU A 429 14.86 -5.03 16.73
C LEU A 429 14.52 -5.23 18.21
N ALA A 430 13.27 -5.04 18.63
CA ALA A 430 12.85 -5.34 20.00
C ALA A 430 12.95 -6.84 20.34
N ARG A 431 12.71 -7.74 19.37
CA ARG A 431 12.96 -9.18 19.56
C ARG A 431 14.46 -9.47 19.63
N MET A 432 15.24 -8.82 18.78
CA MET A 432 16.68 -8.97 18.75
C MET A 432 17.33 -8.46 20.04
N SER A 433 16.91 -7.30 20.55
CA SER A 433 17.47 -6.70 21.76
C SER A 433 17.25 -7.57 22.99
N ARG A 434 16.10 -8.25 23.08
CA ARG A 434 15.85 -9.27 24.10
C ARG A 434 16.84 -10.43 24.00
N THR A 435 17.05 -10.97 22.79
CA THR A 435 18.00 -12.07 22.57
C THR A 435 19.45 -11.64 22.84
N ILE A 436 19.83 -10.41 22.51
CA ILE A 436 21.16 -9.86 22.80
C ILE A 436 21.35 -9.77 24.32
N ARG A 437 20.39 -9.20 25.05
CA ARG A 437 20.45 -9.09 26.51
C ARG A 437 20.56 -10.46 27.17
N GLU A 438 19.75 -11.43 26.73
CA GLU A 438 19.82 -12.81 27.24
C GLU A 438 21.18 -13.46 26.95
N ARG A 439 21.78 -13.22 25.77
CA ARG A 439 23.11 -13.75 25.41
C ARG A 439 24.25 -13.10 26.17
N MET A 440 24.16 -11.80 26.46
CA MET A 440 25.14 -11.09 27.28
C MET A 440 25.22 -11.72 28.68
N ASN A 441 24.08 -11.83 29.39
CA ASN A 441 24.01 -12.47 30.72
C ASN A 441 24.57 -13.90 30.76
N VAL A 442 24.42 -14.67 29.68
CA VAL A 442 24.90 -16.07 29.62
C VAL A 442 26.42 -16.14 29.41
N ARG A 443 27.01 -15.12 28.77
CA ARG A 443 28.41 -15.12 28.32
C ARG A 443 29.31 -14.20 29.14
N ASP A 444 28.89 -13.79 30.33
CA ASP A 444 29.66 -12.88 31.22
C ASP A 444 31.13 -13.31 31.46
N ASN A 445 31.45 -14.60 31.35
CA ASN A 445 32.81 -15.13 31.60
C ASN A 445 33.68 -15.31 30.34
N GLU A 446 33.20 -14.96 29.14
CA GLU A 446 33.94 -15.14 27.87
C GLU A 446 34.18 -13.80 27.15
N VAL A 447 35.30 -13.67 26.43
CA VAL A 447 35.52 -12.55 25.50
C VAL A 447 34.69 -12.83 24.24
N PHE A 448 33.65 -12.03 23.99
CA PHE A 448 32.79 -12.15 22.81
C PHE A 448 32.74 -10.87 21.99
N THR A 449 32.45 -11.01 20.70
CA THR A 449 32.31 -9.88 19.77
C THR A 449 30.84 -9.53 19.51
N PRO A 450 30.53 -8.31 19.01
CA PRO A 450 29.18 -7.95 18.58
C PRO A 450 28.54 -8.94 17.59
N THR A 451 29.35 -9.54 16.71
CA THR A 451 28.86 -10.54 15.73
C THR A 451 28.32 -11.81 16.37
N ASP A 452 28.84 -12.21 17.53
CA ASP A 452 28.41 -13.44 18.20
C ASP A 452 27.06 -13.28 18.91
N LEU A 453 26.74 -12.05 19.33
CA LEU A 453 25.50 -11.72 20.04
C LEU A 453 24.30 -11.66 19.09
N ILE A 454 24.51 -11.25 17.86
CA ILE A 454 23.43 -10.88 16.93
C ILE A 454 23.03 -12.05 16.04
N ASN A 455 21.72 -12.20 15.79
CA ASN A 455 21.18 -13.18 14.85
C ASN A 455 20.33 -12.48 13.79
N ALA A 456 20.84 -12.38 12.56
CA ALA A 456 20.15 -11.73 11.43
C ALA A 456 18.78 -12.35 11.06
N LYS A 457 18.50 -13.60 11.45
CA LYS A 457 17.22 -14.26 11.13
C LYS A 457 16.02 -13.63 11.85
N THR A 458 16.21 -13.02 13.02
CA THR A 458 15.11 -12.45 13.81
C THR A 458 14.43 -11.30 13.06
N ILE A 459 15.23 -10.40 12.47
CA ILE A 459 14.75 -9.27 11.68
C ILE A 459 14.20 -9.74 10.34
N SER A 460 14.99 -10.56 9.62
CA SER A 460 14.62 -11.04 8.27
C SER A 460 13.28 -11.79 8.26
N SER A 461 12.97 -12.55 9.31
CA SER A 461 11.70 -13.28 9.43
C SER A 461 10.48 -12.36 9.55
N VAL A 462 10.60 -11.23 10.26
CA VAL A 462 9.48 -10.28 10.42
C VAL A 462 9.22 -9.56 9.10
N ILE A 463 10.28 -9.10 8.43
CA ILE A 463 10.18 -8.41 7.15
C ILE A 463 9.61 -9.33 6.06
N ASN A 464 10.10 -10.57 5.96
CA ASN A 464 9.59 -11.54 4.99
C ASN A 464 8.12 -11.88 5.25
N SER A 465 7.68 -11.94 6.51
CA SER A 465 6.26 -12.11 6.86
C SER A 465 5.42 -10.91 6.44
N PHE A 466 5.91 -9.68 6.66
CA PHE A 466 5.25 -8.46 6.20
C PHE A 466 5.05 -8.47 4.68
N PHE A 467 6.13 -8.62 3.90
CA PHE A 467 6.03 -8.59 2.45
C PHE A 467 5.30 -9.79 1.86
N GLY A 468 5.37 -10.96 2.49
CA GLY A 468 4.76 -12.20 1.99
C GLY A 468 3.27 -12.33 2.30
N THR A 469 2.87 -12.09 3.56
CA THR A 469 1.54 -12.43 4.09
C THR A 469 0.64 -11.23 4.42
N ASN A 470 1.19 -10.02 4.59
CA ASN A 470 0.37 -8.86 4.93
C ASN A 470 -0.55 -8.48 3.77
N ALA A 471 -1.81 -8.19 4.07
CA ALA A 471 -2.81 -7.75 3.10
C ALA A 471 -2.48 -6.42 2.41
N LEU A 472 -1.61 -5.59 3.02
CA LEU A 472 -1.15 -4.32 2.44
C LEU A 472 -0.05 -4.51 1.38
N SER A 473 0.69 -5.63 1.43
CA SER A 473 1.68 -5.99 0.41
C SER A 473 0.99 -6.79 -0.70
N GLN A 474 0.56 -6.10 -1.74
CA GLN A 474 -0.25 -6.66 -2.82
C GLN A 474 0.58 -6.88 -4.08
N PHE A 475 0.20 -7.88 -4.88
CA PHE A 475 0.72 -8.00 -6.24
C PHE A 475 0.36 -6.75 -7.03
N MET A 476 1.35 -6.18 -7.72
CA MET A 476 1.14 -4.99 -8.51
C MET A 476 0.16 -5.27 -9.66
N ASP A 477 -0.70 -4.29 -9.92
CA ASP A 477 -1.63 -4.32 -11.06
C ASP A 477 -0.91 -3.66 -12.24
N GLN A 478 -0.44 -4.49 -13.16
CA GLN A 478 0.37 -4.15 -14.33
C GLN A 478 -0.37 -4.52 -15.60
N THR A 479 -1.68 -4.26 -15.60
CA THR A 479 -2.47 -4.39 -16.82
C THR A 479 -2.04 -3.32 -17.82
N ASN A 480 -1.87 -2.07 -17.38
CA ASN A 480 -1.40 -0.93 -18.16
C ASN A 480 -0.76 0.14 -17.23
N PRO A 481 -0.07 1.17 -17.77
CA PRO A 481 0.58 2.21 -16.94
C PRO A 481 -0.35 2.94 -15.96
N LEU A 482 -1.61 3.19 -16.35
CA LEU A 482 -2.59 3.83 -15.47
C LEU A 482 -2.93 2.96 -14.25
N ALA A 483 -3.09 1.65 -14.45
CA ALA A 483 -3.32 0.70 -13.38
C ALA A 483 -2.17 0.71 -12.36
N GLU A 484 -0.93 0.87 -12.84
CA GLU A 484 0.25 0.94 -11.98
C GLU A 484 0.27 2.19 -11.11
N VAL A 485 0.09 3.36 -11.72
CA VAL A 485 0.13 4.65 -11.00
C VAL A 485 -1.00 4.74 -9.98
N THR A 486 -2.22 4.35 -10.36
CA THR A 486 -3.39 4.35 -9.48
C THR A 486 -3.25 3.37 -8.32
N HIS A 487 -2.63 2.21 -8.53
CA HIS A 487 -2.41 1.25 -7.45
C HIS A 487 -1.37 1.76 -6.43
N LYS A 488 -0.32 2.45 -6.88
CA LYS A 488 0.71 3.05 -6.00
C LYS A 488 0.18 4.19 -5.13
N ARG A 489 -0.84 4.92 -5.61
CA ARG A 489 -1.53 6.03 -4.90
C ARG A 489 -2.79 5.61 -4.15
N ARG A 490 -3.05 4.31 -4.03
CA ARG A 490 -4.22 3.78 -3.34
C ARG A 490 -4.06 3.89 -1.83
N LEU A 491 -5.17 4.20 -1.16
CA LEU A 491 -5.31 4.19 0.29
C LEU A 491 -6.27 3.10 0.74
N SER A 492 -5.89 2.37 1.78
CA SER A 492 -6.68 1.27 2.33
C SER A 492 -7.11 1.52 3.77
N ALA A 493 -8.43 1.52 3.98
CA ALA A 493 -9.19 1.27 5.20
C ALA A 493 -8.74 0.05 6.03
N LEU A 494 -8.33 -0.97 5.28
CA LEU A 494 -8.12 -2.34 5.72
C LEU A 494 -6.66 -2.54 6.13
N GLY A 495 -6.41 -3.52 7.01
CA GLY A 495 -5.07 -3.91 7.43
C GLY A 495 -4.91 -3.95 8.95
N PRO A 496 -3.72 -4.29 9.45
CA PRO A 496 -3.45 -4.31 10.89
C PRO A 496 -3.64 -2.91 11.51
N GLY A 497 -4.44 -2.80 12.56
CA GLY A 497 -4.81 -1.51 13.18
C GLY A 497 -5.88 -0.70 12.43
N GLY A 498 -6.32 -1.18 11.25
CA GLY A 498 -7.43 -0.61 10.49
C GLY A 498 -8.77 -1.30 10.77
N LEU A 499 -9.71 -1.14 9.84
CA LEU A 499 -11.03 -1.76 9.90
C LEU A 499 -11.07 -3.10 9.18
N SER A 500 -11.98 -3.99 9.59
CA SER A 500 -12.34 -5.18 8.81
C SER A 500 -13.59 -4.90 7.98
N ARG A 501 -13.81 -5.67 6.91
CA ARG A 501 -14.97 -5.50 6.01
C ARG A 501 -16.31 -5.61 6.73
N GLU A 502 -16.39 -6.53 7.69
CA GLU A 502 -17.60 -6.85 8.47
C GLU A 502 -17.86 -5.81 9.58
N ARG A 503 -16.79 -5.23 10.14
CA ARG A 503 -16.90 -4.24 11.21
C ARG A 503 -17.13 -2.82 10.69
N ALA A 504 -16.78 -2.57 9.43
CA ALA A 504 -16.96 -1.26 8.81
C ALA A 504 -18.44 -1.00 8.53
N GLY A 505 -19.02 -0.08 9.29
CA GLY A 505 -20.39 0.41 9.10
C GLY A 505 -20.56 1.25 7.83
N PHE A 506 -21.77 1.80 7.67
CA PHE A 506 -22.13 2.64 6.53
C PHE A 506 -21.37 3.99 6.55
N GLU A 507 -21.29 4.64 7.71
CA GLU A 507 -20.66 5.96 7.92
C GLU A 507 -19.24 6.03 7.32
N VAL A 508 -18.39 5.06 7.67
CA VAL A 508 -17.00 4.99 7.20
C VAL A 508 -16.88 4.81 5.68
N ARG A 509 -17.91 4.26 5.03
CA ARG A 509 -17.92 4.01 3.59
C ARG A 509 -18.47 5.19 2.79
N ASP A 510 -19.10 6.14 3.46
CA ASP A 510 -19.72 7.30 2.82
C ASP A 510 -18.67 8.36 2.44
N VAL A 511 -19.07 9.30 1.58
CA VAL A 511 -18.23 10.40 1.15
C VAL A 511 -18.41 11.58 2.11
N HIS A 512 -17.33 11.94 2.80
CA HIS A 512 -17.29 13.08 3.72
C HIS A 512 -16.81 14.36 2.99
N TYR A 513 -17.27 15.55 3.40
CA TYR A 513 -16.92 16.81 2.73
C TYR A 513 -15.41 17.12 2.76
N THR A 514 -14.71 16.74 3.83
CA THR A 514 -13.25 16.86 3.92
C THR A 514 -12.47 16.06 2.90
N HIS A 515 -13.10 15.08 2.22
CA HIS A 515 -12.47 14.36 1.11
C HIS A 515 -12.13 15.29 -0.06
N TYR A 516 -12.77 16.47 -0.15
CA TYR A 516 -12.52 17.45 -1.20
C TYR A 516 -11.02 17.77 -1.33
N GLY A 517 -10.48 17.61 -2.54
CA GLY A 517 -9.07 17.85 -2.82
C GLY A 517 -8.07 16.83 -2.28
N ARG A 518 -8.53 15.84 -1.50
CA ARG A 518 -7.69 14.89 -0.75
C ARG A 518 -7.90 13.45 -1.19
N LEU A 519 -9.14 12.97 -1.09
CA LEU A 519 -9.57 11.63 -1.50
C LEU A 519 -10.59 11.73 -2.62
N CYS A 520 -10.40 10.97 -3.68
CA CYS A 520 -11.34 11.01 -4.79
C CYS A 520 -12.68 10.37 -4.39
N PRO A 521 -13.81 11.07 -4.56
CA PRO A 521 -15.13 10.51 -4.25
C PRO A 521 -15.64 9.55 -5.33
N ILE A 522 -15.03 9.54 -6.52
CA ILE A 522 -15.48 8.77 -7.70
C ILE A 522 -14.72 7.45 -7.84
N GLU A 523 -13.44 7.38 -7.47
CA GLU A 523 -12.63 6.17 -7.70
C GLU A 523 -12.61 5.27 -6.46
N SER A 524 -13.43 4.23 -6.48
CA SER A 524 -13.45 3.16 -5.49
C SER A 524 -13.84 1.82 -6.13
N PRO A 525 -13.35 0.66 -5.63
CA PRO A 525 -13.79 -0.63 -6.12
C PRO A 525 -15.27 -0.88 -5.83
N GLU A 526 -15.99 -1.39 -6.83
CA GLU A 526 -17.36 -1.88 -6.64
C GLU A 526 -17.39 -3.11 -5.72
N GLY A 527 -18.49 -3.28 -4.96
CA GLY A 527 -18.74 -4.45 -4.12
C GLY A 527 -18.35 -4.24 -2.64
N PRO A 528 -17.85 -5.27 -1.94
CA PRO A 528 -17.71 -5.23 -0.47
C PRO A 528 -16.64 -4.26 0.03
N ASN A 529 -15.76 -3.76 -0.85
CA ASN A 529 -14.69 -2.83 -0.52
C ASN A 529 -15.02 -1.37 -0.83
N ILE A 530 -16.25 -1.07 -1.28
CA ILE A 530 -16.67 0.31 -1.56
C ILE A 530 -16.47 1.21 -0.34
N GLY A 531 -15.86 2.38 -0.54
CA GLY A 531 -15.54 3.36 0.49
C GLY A 531 -14.37 2.98 1.43
N LEU A 532 -13.94 1.71 1.43
CA LEU A 532 -12.80 1.24 2.23
C LEU A 532 -11.49 1.33 1.48
N ILE A 533 -11.55 1.43 0.15
CA ILE A 533 -10.41 1.64 -0.71
C ILE A 533 -10.71 2.88 -1.54
N SER A 534 -9.84 3.87 -1.43
CA SER A 534 -9.95 5.15 -2.13
C SER A 534 -8.63 5.49 -2.79
N SER A 535 -8.66 6.38 -3.78
CA SER A 535 -7.45 6.95 -4.39
C SER A 535 -7.19 8.36 -3.88
N LEU A 536 -5.92 8.72 -3.73
CA LEU A 536 -5.52 10.12 -3.55
C LEU A 536 -5.93 10.95 -4.77
N CYS A 537 -6.32 12.20 -4.51
CA CYS A 537 -6.54 13.20 -5.56
C CYS A 537 -5.23 13.60 -6.25
N VAL A 538 -5.33 14.30 -7.39
CA VAL A 538 -4.18 14.66 -8.23
C VAL A 538 -3.16 15.52 -7.48
N TYR A 539 -3.59 16.58 -6.79
CA TYR A 539 -2.71 17.53 -6.09
C TYR A 539 -2.48 17.22 -4.61
N ALA A 540 -3.11 16.17 -4.08
CA ALA A 540 -3.02 15.83 -2.67
C ALA A 540 -1.59 15.45 -2.29
N LYS A 541 -1.12 15.99 -1.16
CA LYS A 541 0.15 15.65 -0.52
C LYS A 541 -0.09 15.08 0.87
N ILE A 542 0.91 14.41 1.40
CA ILE A 542 0.89 13.90 2.77
C ILE A 542 1.98 14.65 3.53
N ASP A 543 1.58 15.29 4.63
CA ASP A 543 2.47 15.98 5.55
C ASP A 543 3.33 14.97 6.36
N ASP A 544 4.37 15.45 7.03
CA ASP A 544 5.26 14.67 7.89
C ASP A 544 4.48 14.02 9.05
N LEU A 545 3.43 14.69 9.56
CA LEU A 545 2.49 14.12 10.54
C LEU A 545 1.50 13.12 9.91
N GLY A 546 1.58 12.81 8.62
CA GLY A 546 0.75 11.82 7.93
C GLY A 546 -0.70 12.25 7.62
N PHE A 547 -1.03 13.53 7.78
CA PHE A 547 -2.32 14.08 7.34
C PHE A 547 -2.31 14.39 5.85
N ILE A 548 -3.48 14.31 5.22
CA ILE A 548 -3.62 14.60 3.79
C ILE A 548 -3.92 16.09 3.63
N GLU A 549 -3.12 16.76 2.82
CA GLU A 549 -3.22 18.19 2.55
C GLU A 549 -3.56 18.43 1.09
N THR A 550 -4.12 19.60 0.84
CA THR A 550 -4.49 20.04 -0.50
C THR A 550 -4.14 21.52 -0.69
N PRO A 551 -3.70 21.94 -1.89
CA PRO A 551 -3.22 23.30 -2.10
C PRO A 551 -4.34 24.31 -2.36
N TYR A 552 -4.16 25.54 -1.90
CA TYR A 552 -5.07 26.67 -2.13
C TYR A 552 -4.31 27.94 -2.50
N ARG A 553 -4.95 28.80 -3.29
CA ARG A 553 -4.51 30.18 -3.58
C ARG A 553 -5.04 31.11 -2.50
N LYS A 554 -4.18 32.01 -2.03
CA LYS A 554 -4.59 33.08 -1.11
C LYS A 554 -5.40 34.14 -1.85
N VAL A 555 -6.40 34.67 -1.17
CA VAL A 555 -7.19 35.81 -1.65
C VAL A 555 -7.04 36.94 -0.65
N GLU A 556 -6.39 38.03 -1.08
CA GLU A 556 -6.23 39.23 -0.27
C GLU A 556 -6.86 40.42 -0.98
N ASN A 557 -7.61 41.26 -0.26
CA ASN A 557 -8.27 42.44 -0.82
C ASN A 557 -9.18 42.15 -2.04
N SER A 558 -9.87 41.00 -2.07
CA SER A 558 -10.67 40.52 -3.22
C SER A 558 -9.88 40.20 -4.49
N MET A 559 -8.56 40.05 -4.39
CA MET A 559 -7.66 39.69 -5.48
C MET A 559 -7.02 38.32 -5.18
N VAL A 560 -7.11 37.42 -6.15
CA VAL A 560 -6.51 36.08 -6.05
C VAL A 560 -5.06 36.17 -6.45
N ASP A 561 -4.17 35.60 -5.64
CA ASP A 561 -2.77 35.44 -6.02
C ASP A 561 -2.62 34.37 -7.11
N LEU A 562 -2.03 34.77 -8.24
CA LEU A 562 -1.82 33.91 -9.41
C LEU A 562 -0.37 33.39 -9.51
N ASP A 563 0.52 33.75 -8.57
CA ASP A 563 1.84 33.14 -8.48
C ASP A 563 1.73 31.71 -7.92
N ASN A 564 2.40 30.77 -8.57
CA ASN A 564 2.41 29.37 -8.14
C ASN A 564 3.37 29.10 -6.98
N ASN A 565 4.24 30.05 -6.61
CA ASN A 565 5.17 29.90 -5.50
C ASN A 565 4.54 30.17 -4.13
N ASP A 566 3.49 31.00 -4.06
CA ASP A 566 2.87 31.45 -2.80
C ASP A 566 1.64 30.61 -2.38
N ILE A 567 1.51 29.40 -2.95
CA ILE A 567 0.43 28.45 -2.67
C ILE A 567 0.58 27.87 -1.24
N VAL A 568 -0.55 27.76 -0.53
CA VAL A 568 -0.58 27.14 0.81
C VAL A 568 -1.25 25.79 0.77
N TYR A 569 -0.58 24.78 1.32
CA TYR A 569 -1.18 23.48 1.60
C TYR A 569 -1.86 23.52 2.96
N LEU A 570 -3.11 23.07 3.03
CA LEU A 570 -3.85 22.98 4.28
C LEU A 570 -4.31 21.56 4.55
N SER A 571 -4.18 21.14 5.80
CA SER A 571 -4.82 19.94 6.34
C SER A 571 -6.33 20.15 6.49
N ALA A 572 -7.09 19.06 6.70
CA ALA A 572 -8.54 19.15 6.85
C ALA A 572 -8.97 19.98 8.08
N GLU A 573 -8.14 20.03 9.12
CA GLU A 573 -8.41 20.79 10.34
C GLU A 573 -8.09 22.28 10.18
N GLU A 574 -7.05 22.64 9.43
CA GLU A 574 -6.70 24.05 9.17
C GLU A 574 -7.60 24.71 8.13
N GLU A 575 -8.35 23.90 7.39
CA GLU A 575 -9.35 24.34 6.44
C GLU A 575 -10.66 24.76 7.12
N GLU A 576 -10.93 24.21 8.30
CA GLU A 576 -12.20 24.39 9.02
C GLU A 576 -12.47 25.88 9.30
N GLY A 577 -13.71 26.30 9.05
CA GLY A 577 -14.16 27.68 9.25
C GLY A 577 -13.75 28.69 8.16
N LYS A 578 -12.86 28.33 7.22
CA LYS A 578 -12.44 29.21 6.11
C LYS A 578 -13.43 29.19 4.95
N ILE A 579 -13.57 30.33 4.26
CA ILE A 579 -14.43 30.46 3.08
C ILE A 579 -13.61 30.34 1.80
N ILE A 580 -13.88 29.28 1.04
CA ILE A 580 -13.06 28.87 -0.11
C ILE A 580 -13.85 29.01 -1.42
N GLY A 581 -13.33 29.81 -2.37
CA GLY A 581 -13.89 30.02 -3.69
C GLY A 581 -13.57 28.88 -4.67
N GLN A 582 -14.50 28.62 -5.59
CA GLN A 582 -14.35 27.58 -6.62
C GLN A 582 -13.23 27.90 -7.62
N GLY A 583 -12.43 26.90 -7.98
CA GLY A 583 -11.30 27.07 -8.92
C GLY A 583 -11.65 27.54 -10.35
N ASN A 584 -12.90 27.37 -10.81
CA ASN A 584 -13.37 27.88 -12.11
C ASN A 584 -14.15 29.21 -12.02
N ALA A 585 -14.06 29.92 -10.89
CA ALA A 585 -14.63 31.24 -10.76
C ALA A 585 -14.01 32.19 -11.82
N PRO A 586 -14.82 33.00 -12.53
CA PRO A 586 -14.31 33.86 -13.59
C PRO A 586 -13.48 35.02 -13.00
N LEU A 587 -12.20 35.10 -13.41
CA LEU A 587 -11.23 36.10 -12.97
C LEU A 587 -10.74 36.99 -14.13
N ASN A 588 -10.41 38.25 -13.82
CA ASN A 588 -9.66 39.13 -14.70
C ASN A 588 -8.18 38.71 -14.79
N ASP A 589 -7.41 39.30 -15.70
CA ASP A 589 -5.97 39.05 -15.82
C ASP A 589 -5.19 39.46 -14.56
N ASP A 590 -5.70 40.46 -13.83
CA ASP A 590 -5.11 40.97 -12.58
C ASP A 590 -5.51 40.13 -11.34
N GLY A 591 -6.25 39.02 -11.50
CA GLY A 591 -6.68 38.16 -10.39
C GLY A 591 -7.94 38.61 -9.64
N SER A 592 -8.56 39.73 -10.00
CA SER A 592 -9.84 40.17 -9.40
C SER A 592 -11.04 39.36 -9.92
N PHE A 593 -12.04 39.12 -9.08
CA PHE A 593 -13.28 38.45 -9.48
C PHE A 593 -14.12 39.28 -10.44
N ILE A 594 -14.63 38.66 -11.51
CA ILE A 594 -15.51 39.32 -12.50
C ILE A 594 -16.94 39.49 -11.95
N ARG A 595 -17.39 38.59 -11.08
CA ARG A 595 -18.75 38.59 -10.53
C ARG A 595 -18.76 39.19 -9.12
N ASP A 596 -19.78 39.99 -8.83
CA ASP A 596 -20.01 40.58 -7.50
C ASP A 596 -20.36 39.55 -6.41
N LYS A 597 -20.72 38.33 -6.82
CA LYS A 597 -21.02 37.21 -5.93
C LYS A 597 -20.31 35.95 -6.41
N VAL A 598 -19.60 35.30 -5.50
CA VAL A 598 -18.79 34.12 -5.74
C VAL A 598 -19.41 32.95 -4.99
N LYS A 599 -19.54 31.81 -5.67
CA LYS A 599 -19.95 30.55 -5.03
C LYS A 599 -18.75 30.02 -4.25
N CYS A 600 -18.93 29.84 -2.96
CA CYS A 600 -17.89 29.36 -2.07
C CYS A 600 -18.38 28.15 -1.29
N ARG A 601 -17.45 27.52 -0.58
CA ARG A 601 -17.72 26.47 0.38
C ARG A 601 -17.17 26.88 1.74
N GLN A 602 -17.88 26.46 2.78
CA GLN A 602 -17.49 26.59 4.17
C GLN A 602 -17.95 25.31 4.86
N ASP A 603 -16.99 24.47 5.24
CA ASP A 603 -17.23 23.14 5.82
C ASP A 603 -18.19 22.29 4.96
N ALA A 604 -19.40 21.98 5.46
CA ALA A 604 -20.43 21.25 4.74
C ALA A 604 -21.41 22.13 3.94
N ASP A 605 -21.35 23.46 4.11
CA ASP A 605 -22.26 24.43 3.50
C ASP A 605 -21.65 25.10 2.25
N TYR A 606 -22.53 25.61 1.37
CA TYR A 606 -22.14 26.22 0.09
C TYR A 606 -22.65 27.67 -0.03
N PRO A 607 -22.10 28.61 0.77
CA PRO A 607 -22.56 29.99 0.77
C PRO A 607 -22.19 30.74 -0.52
N VAL A 608 -22.99 31.74 -0.87
CA VAL A 608 -22.71 32.66 -1.99
C VAL A 608 -22.39 34.03 -1.42
N VAL A 609 -21.12 34.38 -1.40
CA VAL A 609 -20.57 35.55 -0.69
C VAL A 609 -20.00 36.59 -1.65
N PRO A 610 -19.87 37.86 -1.24
CA PRO A 610 -19.11 38.84 -2.00
C PRO A 610 -17.60 38.49 -2.01
N PRO A 611 -16.84 38.89 -3.04
CA PRO A 611 -15.39 38.67 -3.15
C PRO A 611 -14.56 39.06 -1.93
N SER A 612 -15.02 40.06 -1.16
CA SER A 612 -14.31 40.56 0.03
C SER A 612 -14.30 39.59 1.22
N GLN A 613 -15.17 38.58 1.21
CA GLN A 613 -15.26 37.55 2.26
C GLN A 613 -14.54 36.26 1.87
N VAL A 614 -14.05 36.16 0.64
CA VAL A 614 -13.33 34.97 0.16
C VAL A 614 -11.90 35.05 0.67
N GLU A 615 -11.45 34.03 1.40
CA GLU A 615 -10.10 33.97 1.96
C GLU A 615 -9.16 33.14 1.09
N LEU A 616 -9.68 32.07 0.50
CA LEU A 616 -8.91 31.11 -0.29
C LEU A 616 -9.66 30.75 -1.57
N MET A 617 -8.94 30.21 -2.55
CA MET A 617 -9.52 29.68 -3.80
C MET A 617 -8.83 28.37 -4.19
N ASP A 618 -9.59 27.42 -4.75
CA ASP A 618 -9.01 26.17 -5.26
C ASP A 618 -8.03 26.46 -6.42
N VAL A 619 -6.96 25.66 -6.51
CA VAL A 619 -5.93 25.84 -7.55
C VAL A 619 -6.41 25.39 -8.92
N SER A 620 -7.20 24.32 -8.96
CA SER A 620 -7.75 23.76 -10.19
C SER A 620 -9.06 23.03 -9.93
N PRO A 621 -10.05 23.10 -10.84
CA PRO A 621 -11.26 22.28 -10.77
C PRO A 621 -10.97 20.77 -10.74
N GLN A 622 -9.82 20.36 -11.25
CA GLN A 622 -9.41 18.95 -11.28
C GLN A 622 -8.99 18.40 -9.91
N GLN A 623 -8.77 19.28 -8.93
CA GLN A 623 -8.26 18.94 -7.62
C GLN A 623 -9.13 17.93 -6.86
N ILE A 624 -10.44 17.88 -7.14
CA ILE A 624 -11.38 16.93 -6.52
C ILE A 624 -11.23 15.48 -7.01
N ALA A 625 -10.63 15.26 -8.18
CA ALA A 625 -10.61 13.95 -8.82
C ALA A 625 -9.27 13.21 -8.60
N SER A 626 -9.30 11.89 -8.78
CA SER A 626 -8.10 11.07 -8.92
C SER A 626 -7.55 11.17 -10.34
N ILE A 627 -6.38 10.55 -10.57
CA ILE A 627 -5.75 10.48 -11.90
C ILE A 627 -6.67 9.76 -12.90
N ALA A 628 -7.26 8.63 -12.51
CA ALA A 628 -8.13 7.88 -13.42
C ALA A 628 -9.42 8.63 -13.75
N ALA A 629 -10.06 9.26 -12.76
CA ALA A 629 -11.25 10.08 -13.03
C ALA A 629 -10.92 11.32 -13.88
N SER A 630 -9.74 11.92 -13.69
CA SER A 630 -9.27 13.08 -14.45
C SER A 630 -8.93 12.77 -15.92
N LEU A 631 -8.92 11.51 -16.34
CA LEU A 631 -8.73 11.08 -17.73
C LEU A 631 -10.05 10.93 -18.52
N ILE A 632 -11.19 11.09 -17.85
CA ILE A 632 -12.52 11.04 -18.49
C ILE A 632 -12.87 12.45 -18.99
N PRO A 633 -12.91 12.69 -20.31
CA PRO A 633 -13.37 13.97 -20.83
C PRO A 633 -14.87 14.14 -20.55
N PHE A 634 -15.38 15.37 -20.47
CA PHE A 634 -16.81 15.63 -20.23
C PHE A 634 -17.40 14.93 -18.99
N LEU A 635 -16.58 14.73 -17.95
CA LEU A 635 -16.98 14.07 -16.71
C LEU A 635 -18.19 14.76 -16.05
N GLU A 636 -18.31 16.08 -16.21
CA GLU A 636 -19.45 16.88 -15.73
C GLU A 636 -20.81 16.51 -16.36
N HIS A 637 -20.82 15.72 -17.42
CA HIS A 637 -22.02 15.25 -18.12
C HIS A 637 -22.34 13.77 -17.90
N ASP A 638 -21.59 13.11 -17.03
CA ASP A 638 -21.80 11.73 -16.64
C ASP A 638 -22.31 11.60 -15.21
N ASP A 639 -23.20 10.65 -14.99
CA ASP A 639 -23.56 10.20 -13.65
C ASP A 639 -22.34 9.63 -12.90
N ALA A 640 -22.25 9.92 -11.59
CA ALA A 640 -21.11 9.53 -10.77
C ALA A 640 -20.86 8.01 -10.75
N HIS A 641 -21.92 7.18 -10.79
CA HIS A 641 -21.74 5.72 -10.84
C HIS A 641 -21.13 5.27 -12.17
N ARG A 642 -21.41 5.98 -13.27
CA ARG A 642 -20.81 5.70 -14.58
C ARG A 642 -19.37 6.15 -14.64
N ALA A 643 -19.03 7.28 -14.04
CA ALA A 643 -17.66 7.72 -13.88
C ALA A 643 -16.82 6.76 -13.03
N LEU A 644 -17.38 6.23 -11.93
CA LEU A 644 -16.76 5.18 -11.11
C LEU A 644 -16.49 3.91 -11.94
N MET A 645 -17.48 3.46 -12.71
CA MET A 645 -17.31 2.33 -13.64
C MET A 645 -16.23 2.62 -14.70
N GLY A 646 -16.24 3.83 -15.28
CA GLY A 646 -15.28 4.27 -16.29
C GLY A 646 -13.84 4.25 -15.80
N SER A 647 -13.58 4.88 -14.65
CA SER A 647 -12.25 4.89 -14.01
C SER A 647 -11.76 3.47 -13.69
N ASN A 648 -12.63 2.60 -13.17
CA ASN A 648 -12.32 1.20 -12.89
C ASN A 648 -12.06 0.35 -14.14
N MET A 649 -12.74 0.63 -15.26
CA MET A 649 -12.58 -0.10 -16.51
C MET A 649 -11.32 0.31 -17.26
N MET A 650 -10.91 1.58 -17.20
CA MET A 650 -9.64 2.04 -17.79
C MET A 650 -8.43 1.30 -17.20
N ARG A 651 -8.45 0.99 -15.90
CA ARG A 651 -7.40 0.16 -15.24
C ARG A 651 -7.35 -1.27 -15.77
N GLN A 652 -8.45 -1.78 -16.33
CA GLN A 652 -8.55 -3.14 -16.88
C GLN A 652 -8.28 -3.20 -18.40
N ALA A 653 -7.98 -2.07 -19.03
CA ALA A 653 -7.73 -1.99 -20.47
C ALA A 653 -6.40 -2.66 -20.82
N VAL A 654 -6.43 -3.59 -21.76
CA VAL A 654 -5.24 -4.35 -22.17
C VAL A 654 -4.47 -3.57 -23.23
N PRO A 655 -3.12 -3.48 -23.13
CA PRO A 655 -2.27 -2.89 -24.15
C PRO A 655 -2.46 -3.56 -25.51
N LEU A 656 -2.71 -2.74 -26.54
CA LEU A 656 -2.85 -3.20 -27.92
C LEU A 656 -1.48 -3.23 -28.60
N ILE A 657 -1.35 -4.03 -29.67
CA ILE A 657 -0.11 -4.07 -30.48
C ILE A 657 0.21 -2.70 -31.09
N ARG A 658 -0.85 -1.98 -31.44
CA ARG A 658 -0.81 -0.61 -31.95
C ARG A 658 -1.88 0.17 -31.20
N SER A 659 -1.47 0.83 -30.13
CA SER A 659 -2.30 1.81 -29.42
C SER A 659 -2.37 3.13 -30.19
N GLU A 660 -3.39 3.93 -29.90
CA GLU A 660 -3.54 5.28 -30.45
C GLU A 660 -3.94 6.22 -29.33
N ALA A 661 -3.33 7.39 -29.26
CA ALA A 661 -3.64 8.39 -28.27
C ALA A 661 -5.07 8.92 -28.49
N PRO A 662 -5.81 9.26 -27.41
CA PRO A 662 -7.17 9.73 -27.54
C PRO A 662 -7.21 11.08 -28.28
N ILE A 663 -8.07 11.20 -29.29
CA ILE A 663 -8.27 12.49 -29.99
C ILE A 663 -8.84 13.51 -29.01
N VAL A 664 -9.82 13.11 -28.20
CA VAL A 664 -10.39 13.92 -27.11
C VAL A 664 -9.78 13.44 -25.80
N GLY A 665 -8.78 14.17 -25.30
CA GLY A 665 -8.14 13.90 -24.01
C GLY A 665 -8.50 14.97 -22.97
N THR A 666 -7.86 14.93 -21.80
CA THR A 666 -8.01 15.95 -20.76
C THR A 666 -6.74 16.79 -20.57
N GLY A 667 -5.59 16.32 -21.08
CA GLY A 667 -4.28 16.98 -20.99
C GLY A 667 -3.34 16.36 -19.96
N ILE A 668 -3.84 15.47 -19.09
CA ILE A 668 -3.04 14.77 -18.06
C ILE A 668 -2.33 13.52 -18.61
N GLU A 669 -2.67 13.07 -19.82
CA GLU A 669 -2.18 11.82 -20.42
C GLU A 669 -0.65 11.73 -20.52
N LYS A 670 0.01 12.85 -20.85
CA LYS A 670 1.47 12.95 -20.93
C LYS A 670 2.11 12.81 -19.55
N GLN A 671 1.60 13.54 -18.57
CA GLN A 671 2.08 13.51 -17.19
C GLN A 671 2.00 12.10 -16.58
N VAL A 672 0.89 11.39 -16.81
CA VAL A 672 0.75 10.00 -16.33
C VAL A 672 1.83 9.09 -16.90
N CYS A 673 2.25 9.31 -18.15
CA CYS A 673 3.30 8.52 -18.78
C CYS A 673 4.68 8.84 -18.22
N GLU A 674 5.01 10.12 -18.07
CA GLU A 674 6.27 10.58 -17.46
C GLU A 674 6.42 10.05 -16.03
N ASP A 675 5.41 10.27 -15.18
CA ASP A 675 5.46 9.90 -13.76
C ASP A 675 5.34 8.39 -13.54
N SER A 676 4.78 7.62 -14.50
CA SER A 676 4.75 6.16 -14.40
C SER A 676 6.14 5.54 -14.38
N ARG A 677 7.14 6.21 -14.97
CA ARG A 677 8.52 5.74 -15.18
C ARG A 677 8.62 4.37 -15.85
N THR A 678 7.57 4.00 -16.58
CA THR A 678 7.55 2.78 -17.40
C THR A 678 8.32 2.97 -18.70
N MET A 679 8.35 4.20 -19.21
CA MET A 679 9.12 4.61 -20.38
C MET A 679 10.51 5.07 -20.00
N ILE A 680 11.43 4.93 -20.95
CA ILE A 680 12.77 5.49 -20.82
C ILE A 680 12.68 6.98 -21.12
N THR A 681 13.03 7.81 -20.13
CA THR A 681 13.11 9.26 -20.23
C THR A 681 14.55 9.73 -20.17
N ALA A 682 14.84 10.88 -20.78
CA ALA A 682 16.15 11.52 -20.67
C ALA A 682 16.34 12.16 -19.28
N GLU A 683 17.51 11.95 -18.67
CA GLU A 683 17.84 12.43 -17.31
C GLU A 683 18.30 13.90 -17.27
N GLY A 684 18.76 14.41 -18.40
CA GLY A 684 19.37 15.71 -18.56
C GLY A 684 19.35 16.17 -20.01
N GLU A 685 19.97 17.32 -20.27
CA GLU A 685 20.20 17.77 -21.63
C GLU A 685 21.30 16.93 -22.29
N GLY A 686 21.09 16.53 -23.53
CA GLY A 686 22.07 15.71 -24.24
C GLY A 686 21.75 15.46 -25.69
N VAL A 687 22.63 14.69 -26.35
CA VAL A 687 22.51 14.30 -27.75
C VAL A 687 22.48 12.79 -27.87
N ILE A 688 21.54 12.28 -28.66
CA ILE A 688 21.42 10.85 -28.92
C ILE A 688 22.51 10.41 -29.91
N GLU A 689 23.42 9.56 -29.45
CA GLU A 689 24.55 9.06 -30.26
C GLU A 689 24.15 7.84 -31.09
N TYR A 690 23.38 6.93 -30.50
CA TYR A 690 22.99 5.66 -31.09
C TYR A 690 21.58 5.24 -30.66
N VAL A 691 20.78 4.78 -31.63
CA VAL A 691 19.44 4.24 -31.40
C VAL A 691 19.29 2.94 -32.17
N ASP A 692 18.81 1.92 -31.47
CA ASP A 692 18.40 0.63 -32.01
C ASP A 692 17.11 0.18 -31.31
N ALA A 693 16.49 -0.89 -31.79
CA ALA A 693 15.31 -1.46 -31.19
C ALA A 693 15.56 -1.88 -29.72
N ASP A 694 16.78 -2.30 -29.38
CA ASP A 694 17.11 -2.85 -28.06
C ASP A 694 17.90 -1.89 -27.16
N VAL A 695 18.60 -0.89 -27.71
CA VAL A 695 19.52 -0.02 -26.97
C VAL A 695 19.46 1.42 -27.45
N ILE A 696 19.47 2.36 -26.50
CA ILE A 696 19.61 3.80 -26.74
C ILE A 696 20.86 4.30 -26.01
N ARG A 697 21.73 5.04 -26.69
CA ARG A 697 22.90 5.70 -26.08
C ARG A 697 22.77 7.21 -26.20
N ILE A 698 22.93 7.89 -25.07
CA ILE A 698 22.79 9.34 -24.95
C ILE A 698 24.09 9.89 -24.36
N ALA A 699 24.67 10.88 -25.04
CA ALA A 699 25.75 11.69 -24.49
C ALA A 699 25.09 12.88 -23.78
N TYR A 700 25.18 12.91 -22.45
CA TYR A 700 24.66 14.03 -21.67
C TYR A 700 25.68 15.17 -21.61
N ASP A 701 25.17 16.40 -21.73
CA ASP A 701 25.95 17.60 -21.51
C ASP A 701 26.19 17.75 -20.00
N ARG A 702 27.45 17.88 -19.58
CA ARG A 702 27.83 18.12 -18.18
C ARG A 702 28.42 19.52 -18.03
N THR A 703 28.17 20.14 -16.88
CA THR A 703 28.91 21.35 -16.49
C THR A 703 30.36 21.01 -16.15
N GLU A 704 31.28 22.00 -16.25
CA GLU A 704 32.70 21.79 -15.95
C GLU A 704 32.92 21.22 -14.53
N ASP A 705 32.12 21.67 -13.55
CA ASP A 705 32.17 21.17 -12.17
C ASP A 705 31.65 19.72 -12.03
N GLU A 706 30.56 19.35 -12.71
CA GLU A 706 30.01 17.99 -12.68
C GLU A 706 30.93 16.99 -13.41
N GLU A 707 31.53 17.40 -14.52
CA GLU A 707 32.52 16.60 -15.24
C GLU A 707 33.77 16.39 -14.38
N PHE A 708 34.21 17.44 -13.67
CA PHE A 708 35.33 17.35 -12.74
C PHE A 708 35.06 16.36 -11.60
N VAL A 709 33.86 16.40 -11.00
CA VAL A 709 33.51 15.60 -9.82
C VAL A 709 33.06 14.16 -10.14
N SER A 710 32.72 13.86 -11.40
CA SER A 710 32.23 12.54 -11.82
C SER A 710 33.35 11.57 -12.23
N PHE A 711 33.15 10.27 -11.98
CA PHE A 711 34.05 9.18 -12.39
C PHE A 711 33.45 8.32 -13.52
N GLU A 712 32.28 8.71 -14.03
CA GLU A 712 31.53 7.96 -15.05
C GLU A 712 31.66 8.62 -16.42
N SER A 713 31.52 7.83 -17.48
CA SER A 713 31.42 8.35 -18.85
C SER A 713 30.23 9.32 -18.97
N ASN A 714 30.34 10.32 -19.85
CA ASN A 714 29.23 11.18 -20.25
C ASN A 714 28.17 10.44 -21.10
N VAL A 715 28.55 9.32 -21.72
CA VAL A 715 27.64 8.47 -22.48
C VAL A 715 26.96 7.46 -21.55
N LYS A 716 25.63 7.50 -21.53
CA LYS A 716 24.79 6.55 -20.80
C LYS A 716 24.04 5.62 -21.76
N GLU A 717 24.06 4.33 -21.46
CA GLU A 717 23.39 3.29 -22.25
C GLU A 717 22.10 2.84 -21.54
N TYR A 718 20.98 2.88 -22.26
CA TYR A 718 19.67 2.42 -21.83
C TYR A 718 19.26 1.19 -22.62
N ARG A 719 18.91 0.10 -21.94
CA ARG A 719 18.41 -1.14 -22.56
C ARG A 719 16.89 -1.17 -22.55
N ILE A 720 16.30 -1.36 -23.73
CA ILE A 720 14.85 -1.37 -23.93
C ILE A 720 14.28 -2.75 -23.58
N PRO A 721 13.25 -2.84 -22.71
CA PRO A 721 12.56 -4.11 -22.44
C PRO A 721 11.70 -4.54 -23.64
N LYS A 722 11.92 -5.78 -24.11
CA LYS A 722 11.18 -6.41 -25.20
C LYS A 722 10.39 -7.61 -24.72
N PHE A 723 9.12 -7.68 -25.10
CA PHE A 723 8.20 -8.78 -24.77
C PHE A 723 8.26 -9.23 -23.30
N ARG A 724 8.48 -8.28 -22.39
CA ARG A 724 8.60 -8.59 -20.96
C ARG A 724 7.21 -8.89 -20.40
N ARG A 725 7.08 -10.02 -19.70
CA ARG A 725 5.84 -10.43 -19.03
C ARG A 725 5.53 -9.51 -17.84
N THR A 726 4.25 -9.18 -17.68
CA THR A 726 3.71 -8.54 -16.46
C THR A 726 3.03 -9.55 -15.54
N ASN A 727 2.70 -9.15 -14.30
CA ASN A 727 1.98 -10.01 -13.34
C ASN A 727 0.65 -10.57 -13.89
N GLN A 728 -0.07 -9.80 -14.72
CA GLN A 728 -1.35 -10.19 -15.34
C GLN A 728 -1.16 -10.91 -16.70
N ASN A 729 0.05 -11.36 -17.02
CA ASN A 729 0.44 -11.98 -18.29
C ASN A 729 0.30 -11.06 -19.52
N MET A 730 0.23 -9.74 -19.29
CA MET A 730 0.33 -8.75 -20.37
C MET A 730 1.80 -8.57 -20.77
N THR A 731 2.02 -7.76 -21.80
CA THR A 731 3.35 -7.56 -22.38
C THR A 731 3.79 -6.12 -22.29
N ILE A 732 4.98 -5.88 -21.73
CA ILE A 732 5.74 -4.64 -21.88
C ILE A 732 6.66 -4.83 -23.10
N ASP A 733 6.27 -4.21 -24.22
CA ASP A 733 7.07 -4.10 -25.44
C ASP A 733 7.25 -2.61 -25.74
N LEU A 734 8.47 -2.11 -25.55
CA LEU A 734 8.82 -0.71 -25.82
C LEU A 734 9.59 -0.57 -27.13
N ARG A 735 9.42 0.55 -27.83
CA ARG A 735 10.05 0.87 -29.11
C ARG A 735 10.62 2.29 -29.05
N PRO A 736 11.82 2.54 -29.60
CA PRO A 736 12.37 3.89 -29.63
C PRO A 736 11.56 4.79 -30.57
N ILE A 737 11.29 6.02 -30.14
CA ILE A 737 10.70 7.08 -30.98
C ILE A 737 11.75 8.10 -31.46
N CYS A 738 12.89 8.12 -30.78
CA CYS A 738 13.93 9.11 -30.99
C CYS A 738 14.85 8.77 -32.17
N ASN A 739 15.48 9.80 -32.74
CA ASN A 739 16.39 9.65 -33.87
C ASN A 739 17.84 9.96 -33.47
N LYS A 740 18.80 9.33 -34.14
CA LYS A 740 20.23 9.64 -33.97
C LYS A 740 20.50 11.13 -34.27
N GLY A 741 21.24 11.80 -33.39
CA GLY A 741 21.58 13.21 -33.48
C GLY A 741 20.50 14.16 -32.95
N GLN A 742 19.37 13.65 -32.46
CA GLN A 742 18.35 14.45 -31.80
C GLN A 742 18.87 14.99 -30.46
N LYS A 743 18.65 16.28 -30.21
CA LYS A 743 18.84 16.88 -28.88
C LYS A 743 17.66 16.53 -28.00
N VAL A 744 17.93 16.14 -26.76
CA VAL A 744 16.93 15.78 -25.76
C VAL A 744 17.08 16.69 -24.55
N GLN A 745 15.95 16.96 -23.89
CA GLN A 745 15.89 17.67 -22.62
C GLN A 745 15.52 16.70 -21.50
N LYS A 746 15.78 17.11 -20.26
CA LYS A 746 15.36 16.36 -19.08
C LYS A 746 13.84 16.12 -19.11
N GLY A 747 13.45 14.85 -19.00
CA GLY A 747 12.04 14.43 -19.00
C GLY A 747 11.51 14.01 -20.37
N ASP A 748 12.25 14.24 -21.47
CA ASP A 748 11.80 13.80 -22.79
C ASP A 748 11.65 12.27 -22.84
N ILE A 749 10.47 11.81 -23.25
CA ILE A 749 10.17 10.39 -23.43
C ILE A 749 10.84 9.91 -24.72
N LEU A 750 11.62 8.83 -24.64
CA LEU A 750 12.43 8.31 -25.76
C LEU A 750 11.88 7.02 -26.36
N THR A 751 10.93 6.40 -25.67
CA THR A 751 10.29 5.15 -26.07
C THR A 751 8.77 5.25 -26.04
N GLU A 752 8.10 4.50 -26.90
CA GLU A 752 6.66 4.26 -26.87
C GLU A 752 6.37 2.75 -26.73
N GLY A 753 5.13 2.38 -26.44
CA GLY A 753 4.75 0.99 -26.19
C GLY A 753 3.92 0.85 -24.92
N TYR A 754 3.56 -0.38 -24.53
CA TYR A 754 2.81 -0.64 -23.28
C TYR A 754 1.64 0.36 -23.03
N ALA A 755 0.75 0.50 -24.02
CA ALA A 755 -0.37 1.45 -24.00
C ALA A 755 0.00 2.95 -23.99
N THR A 756 0.99 3.35 -24.79
CA THR A 756 1.36 4.76 -25.05
C THR A 756 1.61 5.01 -26.53
N GLU A 757 1.49 6.25 -26.97
CA GLU A 757 1.82 6.71 -28.32
C GLU A 757 2.41 8.14 -28.24
N ASN A 758 3.60 8.36 -28.82
CA ASN A 758 4.26 9.68 -28.83
C ASN A 758 4.32 10.40 -27.46
N GLY A 759 4.56 9.64 -26.39
CA GLY A 759 4.63 10.17 -25.02
C GLY A 759 3.29 10.45 -24.34
N GLU A 760 2.16 10.11 -24.96
CA GLU A 760 0.83 10.21 -24.36
C GLU A 760 0.28 8.82 -23.99
N LEU A 761 -0.57 8.78 -22.96
CA LEU A 761 -1.26 7.56 -22.56
C LEU A 761 -2.28 7.13 -23.63
N ALA A 762 -2.13 5.92 -24.12
CA ALA A 762 -2.89 5.34 -25.23
C ALA A 762 -3.44 3.95 -24.87
N LEU A 763 -4.44 3.91 -23.98
CA LEU A 763 -5.12 2.69 -23.53
C LEU A 763 -5.92 1.93 -24.61
N GLY A 764 -6.25 2.55 -25.73
CA GLY A 764 -7.22 2.03 -26.70
C GLY A 764 -7.06 2.58 -28.11
N ARG A 765 -8.20 2.75 -28.79
CA ARG A 765 -8.29 3.21 -30.19
C ARG A 765 -9.46 4.15 -30.40
N ASN A 766 -9.29 5.14 -31.29
CA ASN A 766 -10.36 6.02 -31.74
C ASN A 766 -11.14 5.34 -32.88
N LEU A 767 -12.38 4.91 -32.63
CA LEU A 767 -13.18 4.13 -33.60
C LEU A 767 -14.39 4.93 -34.08
N LEU A 768 -14.80 4.72 -35.33
CA LEU A 768 -16.01 5.32 -35.88
C LEU A 768 -17.25 4.55 -35.38
N VAL A 769 -18.07 5.20 -34.58
CA VAL A 769 -19.22 4.61 -33.90
C VAL A 769 -20.52 5.22 -34.43
N ALA A 770 -21.52 4.37 -34.69
CA ALA A 770 -22.90 4.79 -34.93
C ALA A 770 -23.81 4.39 -33.77
N TYR A 771 -24.60 5.34 -33.29
CA TYR A 771 -25.61 5.12 -32.26
C TYR A 771 -26.97 4.81 -32.91
N MET A 772 -27.25 3.52 -33.14
CA MET A 772 -28.52 3.06 -33.71
C MET A 772 -28.80 1.60 -33.35
N PRO A 773 -30.08 1.18 -33.21
CA PRO A 773 -30.39 -0.23 -33.08
C PRO A 773 -30.06 -0.97 -34.39
N TRP A 774 -29.51 -2.18 -34.30
CA TRP A 774 -29.12 -2.96 -35.48
C TRP A 774 -29.50 -4.43 -35.37
N LYS A 775 -30.59 -4.81 -36.05
CA LYS A 775 -31.08 -6.20 -36.22
C LYS A 775 -31.14 -7.03 -34.90
N GLY A 776 -31.25 -6.36 -33.75
CA GLY A 776 -31.20 -6.98 -32.42
C GLY A 776 -29.82 -7.47 -31.96
N TYR A 777 -28.76 -7.29 -32.77
CA TYR A 777 -27.42 -7.73 -32.40
C TYR A 777 -26.78 -6.86 -31.32
N ASN A 778 -27.19 -5.61 -31.20
CA ASN A 778 -26.81 -4.71 -30.12
C ASN A 778 -27.90 -4.57 -29.04
N TYR A 779 -28.68 -5.63 -28.81
CA TYR A 779 -29.64 -5.67 -27.70
C TYR A 779 -28.93 -5.54 -26.34
N GLU A 780 -29.57 -4.85 -25.39
CA GLU A 780 -28.97 -4.46 -24.11
C GLU A 780 -27.65 -3.69 -24.34
N ASP A 781 -26.54 -4.32 -23.95
CA ASP A 781 -25.17 -3.80 -24.01
C ASP A 781 -24.31 -4.52 -25.05
N ALA A 782 -24.92 -5.29 -25.94
CA ALA A 782 -24.19 -5.98 -26.96
C ALA A 782 -23.59 -4.98 -27.98
N ILE A 783 -22.40 -5.30 -28.46
CA ILE A 783 -21.65 -4.48 -29.42
C ILE A 783 -21.54 -5.25 -30.73
N VAL A 784 -21.87 -4.56 -31.83
CA VAL A 784 -21.64 -5.07 -33.19
C VAL A 784 -20.33 -4.51 -33.71
N LEU A 785 -19.47 -5.41 -34.21
CA LEU A 785 -18.13 -5.08 -34.68
C LEU A 785 -18.02 -5.30 -36.19
N ASN A 786 -17.37 -4.38 -36.89
CA ASN A 786 -16.97 -4.58 -38.28
C ASN A 786 -15.83 -5.63 -38.39
N GLU A 787 -15.93 -6.57 -39.34
CA GLU A 787 -14.90 -7.57 -39.65
C GLU A 787 -13.53 -6.94 -39.92
N ARG A 788 -13.50 -5.73 -40.48
CA ARG A 788 -12.29 -4.93 -40.68
C ARG A 788 -11.42 -4.86 -39.42
N MET A 789 -12.04 -4.75 -38.24
CA MET A 789 -11.34 -4.66 -36.95
C MET A 789 -10.51 -5.91 -36.62
N VAL A 790 -11.01 -7.08 -37.02
CA VAL A 790 -10.34 -8.38 -36.83
C VAL A 790 -9.29 -8.61 -37.92
N ARG A 791 -9.60 -8.21 -39.17
CA ARG A 791 -8.72 -8.37 -40.33
C ARG A 791 -7.45 -7.51 -40.22
N GLU A 792 -7.59 -6.25 -39.79
CA GLU A 792 -6.49 -5.28 -39.65
C GLU A 792 -5.80 -5.35 -38.28
N ASP A 793 -6.18 -6.30 -37.42
CA ASP A 793 -5.62 -6.50 -36.07
C ASP A 793 -5.72 -5.25 -35.15
N ILE A 794 -6.72 -4.39 -35.34
CA ILE A 794 -6.85 -3.08 -34.67
C ILE A 794 -6.94 -3.23 -33.14
N LEU A 795 -7.74 -4.19 -32.66
CA LEU A 795 -7.98 -4.48 -31.23
C LEU A 795 -7.29 -5.77 -30.77
N THR A 796 -6.09 -6.03 -31.30
CA THR A 796 -5.31 -7.23 -30.95
C THR A 796 -4.30 -6.93 -29.86
N SER A 797 -4.19 -7.83 -28.88
CA SER A 797 -3.22 -7.77 -27.80
C SER A 797 -2.28 -8.98 -27.78
N VAL A 798 -1.10 -8.82 -27.17
CA VAL A 798 -0.11 -9.88 -27.00
C VAL A 798 0.00 -10.21 -25.52
N HIS A 799 -0.07 -11.50 -25.21
CA HIS A 799 0.01 -12.05 -23.85
C HIS A 799 1.22 -12.95 -23.77
N VAL A 800 1.96 -12.88 -22.67
CA VAL A 800 3.12 -13.76 -22.43
C VAL A 800 2.85 -14.59 -21.20
N ASP A 801 2.71 -15.89 -21.40
CA ASP A 801 2.54 -16.85 -20.33
C ASP A 801 3.88 -17.52 -19.99
N GLU A 802 4.13 -17.67 -18.69
CA GLU A 802 5.27 -18.39 -18.16
C GLU A 802 4.85 -19.80 -17.73
N TYR A 803 5.57 -20.79 -18.25
CA TYR A 803 5.41 -22.19 -17.91
C TYR A 803 6.72 -22.67 -17.27
N SER A 804 6.64 -23.15 -16.02
CA SER A 804 7.80 -23.62 -15.28
C SER A 804 7.64 -25.06 -14.83
N LEU A 805 8.72 -25.82 -14.87
CA LEU A 805 8.81 -27.17 -14.31
C LEU A 805 10.09 -27.28 -13.47
N GLU A 806 10.02 -28.05 -12.39
CA GLU A 806 11.10 -28.23 -11.43
C GLU A 806 11.52 -29.69 -11.38
N VAL A 807 12.83 -29.92 -11.26
CA VAL A 807 13.43 -31.22 -10.94
C VAL A 807 13.61 -31.31 -9.43
N ARG A 808 13.00 -32.32 -8.83
CA ARG A 808 13.08 -32.59 -7.40
C ARG A 808 13.80 -33.90 -7.12
N GLU A 809 14.43 -33.96 -5.96
CA GLU A 809 14.95 -35.21 -5.43
C GLU A 809 13.81 -35.95 -4.72
N THR A 810 13.38 -37.08 -5.29
CA THR A 810 12.37 -37.93 -4.66
C THR A 810 13.05 -39.03 -3.83
N LYS A 811 12.30 -39.66 -2.91
CA LYS A 811 12.81 -40.82 -2.16
C LYS A 811 13.27 -42.00 -3.05
N ARG A 812 12.81 -42.05 -4.30
CA ARG A 812 13.08 -43.15 -5.25
C ARG A 812 14.22 -42.85 -6.22
N GLY A 813 14.71 -41.62 -6.25
CA GLY A 813 15.72 -41.17 -7.19
C GLY A 813 15.50 -39.72 -7.61
N MET A 814 16.48 -39.20 -8.33
CA MET A 814 16.43 -37.86 -8.90
C MET A 814 15.53 -37.87 -10.15
N GLU A 815 14.68 -36.85 -10.27
CA GLU A 815 13.96 -36.59 -11.52
C GLU A 815 14.91 -35.94 -12.52
N GLU A 816 14.67 -36.11 -13.81
CA GLU A 816 15.56 -35.56 -14.84
C GLU A 816 14.76 -34.89 -15.96
N PHE A 817 15.32 -33.82 -16.50
CA PHE A 817 14.86 -33.26 -17.77
C PHE A 817 15.58 -33.97 -18.91
N THR A 818 14.81 -34.51 -19.84
CA THR A 818 15.32 -35.26 -20.99
C THR A 818 14.32 -35.22 -22.12
N ASN A 819 14.80 -35.39 -23.35
CA ASN A 819 13.97 -35.63 -24.52
C ASN A 819 13.59 -37.12 -24.70
N ASP A 820 14.25 -38.03 -23.97
CA ASP A 820 13.97 -39.48 -24.00
C ASP A 820 12.80 -39.84 -23.07
N ILE A 821 11.57 -39.64 -23.57
CA ILE A 821 10.34 -39.82 -22.81
C ILE A 821 9.66 -41.14 -23.22
N PRO A 822 9.34 -42.04 -22.28
CA PRO A 822 8.73 -43.33 -22.62
C PRO A 822 7.33 -43.16 -23.21
N ASN A 823 7.00 -43.98 -24.21
CA ASN A 823 5.67 -44.04 -24.86
C ASN A 823 5.25 -42.75 -25.59
N VAL A 824 6.21 -41.92 -26.00
CA VAL A 824 5.97 -40.71 -26.80
C VAL A 824 6.58 -40.91 -28.19
N SER A 825 5.90 -40.43 -29.24
CA SER A 825 6.42 -40.52 -30.62
C SER A 825 7.56 -39.52 -30.85
N GLU A 826 8.49 -39.85 -31.76
CA GLU A 826 9.60 -38.96 -32.15
C GLU A 826 9.10 -37.62 -32.72
N ASP A 827 7.93 -37.60 -33.37
CA ASP A 827 7.30 -36.37 -33.86
C ASP A 827 6.97 -35.38 -32.73
N ALA A 828 6.60 -35.89 -31.55
CA ALA A 828 6.25 -35.06 -30.39
C ALA A 828 7.48 -34.54 -29.63
N THR A 829 8.65 -35.19 -29.77
CA THR A 829 9.91 -34.77 -29.15
C THR A 829 10.81 -33.97 -30.10
N LYS A 830 10.45 -33.86 -31.38
CA LYS A 830 11.22 -33.17 -32.43
C LYS A 830 11.65 -31.73 -32.09
N ASP A 831 10.81 -30.98 -31.39
CA ASP A 831 11.09 -29.57 -31.04
C ASP A 831 11.81 -29.42 -29.68
N LEU A 832 12.06 -30.52 -28.95
CA LEU A 832 12.82 -30.53 -27.70
C LEU A 832 14.33 -30.58 -27.98
N ASP A 833 15.10 -29.87 -27.16
CA ASP A 833 16.57 -30.00 -27.16
C ASP A 833 17.04 -31.22 -26.35
N ASP A 834 18.36 -31.44 -26.31
CA ASP A 834 18.99 -32.54 -25.55
C ASP A 834 18.68 -32.47 -24.03
N THR A 835 18.34 -31.29 -23.52
CA THR A 835 17.91 -31.10 -22.13
C THR A 835 16.41 -31.31 -21.92
N GLY A 836 15.66 -31.66 -22.97
CA GLY A 836 14.22 -31.85 -22.92
C GLY A 836 13.41 -30.56 -22.92
N ILE A 837 13.96 -29.41 -23.32
CA ILE A 837 13.25 -28.12 -23.35
C ILE A 837 12.97 -27.70 -24.79
N ILE A 838 11.74 -27.26 -25.05
CA ILE A 838 11.32 -26.79 -26.38
C ILE A 838 12.22 -25.67 -26.93
N ARG A 839 12.50 -25.67 -28.24
CA ARG A 839 13.33 -24.64 -28.89
C ARG A 839 12.60 -23.29 -29.02
N ILE A 840 13.39 -22.21 -29.00
CA ILE A 840 12.89 -20.85 -29.24
C ILE A 840 12.41 -20.74 -30.70
N GLY A 841 11.26 -20.09 -30.91
CA GLY A 841 10.61 -19.93 -32.20
C GLY A 841 9.69 -21.08 -32.62
N ALA A 842 9.60 -22.16 -31.83
CA ALA A 842 8.62 -23.22 -32.06
C ALA A 842 7.19 -22.68 -31.92
N ARG A 843 6.29 -23.14 -32.80
CA ARG A 843 4.86 -22.85 -32.73
C ARG A 843 4.21 -23.98 -31.94
N VAL A 844 3.69 -23.66 -30.77
CA VAL A 844 3.08 -24.60 -29.86
C VAL A 844 1.61 -24.76 -30.20
N ALA A 845 1.20 -26.01 -30.39
CA ALA A 845 -0.18 -26.43 -30.46
C ALA A 845 -0.61 -27.10 -29.13
N PRO A 846 -1.92 -27.17 -28.87
CA PRO A 846 -2.44 -27.93 -27.73
C PRO A 846 -1.96 -29.38 -27.72
N GLY A 847 -1.43 -29.84 -26.59
CA GLY A 847 -0.90 -31.20 -26.42
C GLY A 847 0.62 -31.35 -26.62
N ASP A 848 1.29 -30.38 -27.24
CA ASP A 848 2.74 -30.41 -27.44
C ASP A 848 3.51 -30.39 -26.12
N ILE A 849 4.67 -31.05 -26.09
CA ILE A 849 5.52 -31.10 -24.90
C ILE A 849 6.39 -29.84 -24.86
N LEU A 850 6.27 -29.07 -23.77
CA LEU A 850 7.07 -27.86 -23.55
C LEU A 850 8.38 -28.17 -22.82
N ILE A 851 8.28 -29.00 -21.77
CA ILE A 851 9.41 -29.43 -20.93
C ILE A 851 9.24 -30.93 -20.67
N GLY A 852 10.12 -31.72 -21.26
CA GLY A 852 10.27 -33.16 -21.05
C GLY A 852 10.82 -33.46 -19.67
N LYS A 853 10.10 -34.26 -18.89
CA LYS A 853 10.50 -34.65 -17.53
C LYS A 853 10.15 -36.11 -17.28
N ILE A 854 11.10 -36.84 -16.72
CA ILE A 854 10.92 -38.21 -16.26
C ILE A 854 11.02 -38.30 -14.74
N THR A 855 10.13 -39.10 -14.14
CA THR A 855 10.16 -39.40 -12.70
C THR A 855 10.35 -40.91 -12.51
N PRO A 856 11.29 -41.36 -11.66
CA PRO A 856 11.48 -42.78 -11.36
C PRO A 856 10.21 -43.38 -10.74
N LYS A 857 9.73 -44.47 -11.33
CA LYS A 857 8.56 -45.24 -10.90
C LYS A 857 9.04 -46.47 -10.12
N GLY A 858 8.26 -46.88 -9.12
CA GLY A 858 8.49 -48.17 -8.45
C GLY A 858 7.82 -49.30 -9.22
N GLU A 859 8.36 -50.51 -9.13
CA GLU A 859 7.72 -51.71 -9.67
C GLU A 859 6.35 -51.90 -9.00
N SER A 860 5.29 -51.82 -9.82
CA SER A 860 3.93 -52.18 -9.43
C SER A 860 3.58 -53.49 -10.12
N ASP A 861 3.05 -54.46 -9.38
CA ASP A 861 2.58 -55.72 -9.97
C ASP A 861 1.44 -55.44 -10.97
N PRO A 862 1.64 -55.67 -12.28
CA PRO A 862 0.61 -55.48 -13.28
C PRO A 862 -0.51 -56.51 -13.09
N THR A 863 -1.73 -56.18 -13.51
CA THR A 863 -2.83 -57.16 -13.49
C THR A 863 -2.52 -58.34 -14.42
N PRO A 864 -3.14 -59.52 -14.25
CA PRO A 864 -2.91 -60.67 -15.13
C PRO A 864 -3.09 -60.34 -16.63
N GLU A 865 -4.03 -59.47 -16.96
CA GLU A 865 -4.31 -58.98 -18.32
C GLU A 865 -3.15 -58.12 -18.86
N GLU A 866 -2.68 -57.15 -18.06
CA GLU A 866 -1.51 -56.33 -18.43
C GLU A 866 -0.23 -57.17 -18.55
N LYS A 867 -0.07 -58.16 -17.66
CA LYS A 867 1.07 -59.09 -17.68
C LYS A 867 1.05 -59.95 -18.93
N LEU A 868 -0.12 -60.43 -19.34
CA LEU A 868 -0.29 -61.17 -20.60
C LEU A 868 -0.01 -60.28 -21.81
N LEU A 869 -0.54 -59.04 -21.84
CA LEU A 869 -0.28 -58.09 -22.92
C LEU A 869 1.21 -57.80 -23.07
N ARG A 870 1.92 -57.54 -21.97
CA ARG A 870 3.38 -57.33 -22.00
C ARG A 870 4.14 -58.55 -22.47
N ALA A 871 3.71 -59.76 -22.08
CA ALA A 871 4.32 -61.00 -22.56
C ALA A 871 4.11 -61.22 -24.07
N ILE A 872 2.97 -60.78 -24.63
CA ILE A 872 2.68 -60.85 -26.06
C ILE A 872 3.51 -59.84 -26.86
N PHE A 873 3.58 -58.58 -26.41
CA PHE A 873 4.25 -57.50 -27.14
C PHE A 873 5.74 -57.36 -26.84
N GLY A 874 6.25 -58.02 -25.79
CA GLY A 874 7.66 -57.95 -25.40
C GLY A 874 8.07 -56.63 -24.74
N ASP A 875 7.10 -55.76 -24.41
CA ASP A 875 7.35 -54.48 -23.78
C ASP A 875 7.83 -54.66 -22.33
N LYS A 876 9.04 -54.20 -22.05
CA LYS A 876 9.55 -54.09 -20.69
C LYS A 876 8.80 -52.98 -19.94
N ALA A 877 8.56 -53.19 -18.65
CA ALA A 877 8.06 -52.12 -17.80
C ALA A 877 9.08 -50.98 -17.80
N GLY A 878 8.68 -49.77 -18.20
CA GLY A 878 9.52 -48.60 -18.02
C GLY A 878 9.70 -48.29 -16.53
N ASP A 879 10.95 -48.18 -16.09
CA ASP A 879 11.31 -47.80 -14.72
C ASP A 879 11.02 -46.32 -14.43
N VAL A 880 10.60 -45.57 -15.45
CA VAL A 880 10.34 -44.14 -15.41
C VAL A 880 8.94 -43.81 -15.93
N LYS A 881 8.34 -42.75 -15.40
CA LYS A 881 7.03 -42.22 -15.78
C LYS A 881 7.19 -40.85 -16.44
N ASP A 882 6.43 -40.60 -17.51
CA ASP A 882 6.26 -39.26 -18.08
C ASP A 882 5.60 -38.32 -17.07
N ALA A 883 6.34 -37.28 -16.68
CA ALA A 883 5.90 -36.17 -15.83
C ALA A 883 6.10 -34.82 -16.55
N SER A 884 6.14 -34.85 -17.88
CA SER A 884 6.42 -33.70 -18.73
C SER A 884 5.31 -32.67 -18.69
N LEU A 885 5.68 -31.41 -18.88
CA LEU A 885 4.75 -30.29 -18.99
C LEU A 885 4.25 -30.20 -20.44
N LYS A 886 2.95 -30.45 -20.62
CA LYS A 886 2.27 -30.37 -21.92
C LYS A 886 1.48 -29.08 -22.09
N ALA A 887 1.32 -28.66 -23.33
CA ALA A 887 0.57 -27.47 -23.67
C ALA A 887 -0.93 -27.67 -23.39
N ASN A 888 -1.53 -26.72 -22.67
CA ASN A 888 -2.97 -26.76 -22.34
C ASN A 888 -3.85 -26.77 -23.61
N PRO A 889 -5.08 -27.31 -23.55
CA PRO A 889 -6.03 -27.33 -24.68
C PRO A 889 -6.27 -25.97 -25.38
N SER A 890 -6.12 -24.86 -24.65
CA SER A 890 -6.28 -23.49 -25.16
C SER A 890 -4.96 -22.77 -25.48
N LEU A 891 -3.82 -23.43 -25.31
CA LEU A 891 -2.51 -22.84 -25.56
C LEU A 891 -2.16 -22.98 -27.05
N ALA A 892 -2.18 -21.85 -27.75
CA ALA A 892 -1.60 -21.69 -29.08
C ALA A 892 -0.72 -20.44 -29.09
N GLY A 893 0.55 -20.57 -29.48
CA GLY A 893 1.49 -19.46 -29.40
C GLY A 893 2.89 -19.79 -29.91
N VAL A 894 3.82 -18.85 -29.73
CA VAL A 894 5.22 -19.00 -30.13
C VAL A 894 6.12 -18.93 -28.90
N VAL A 895 7.07 -19.85 -28.80
CA VAL A 895 8.09 -19.81 -27.75
C VAL A 895 9.02 -18.63 -28.00
N ILE A 896 9.05 -17.65 -27.10
CA ILE A 896 9.88 -16.45 -27.22
C ILE A 896 11.23 -16.59 -26.51
N ASN A 897 11.25 -17.30 -25.39
CA ASN A 897 12.45 -17.43 -24.57
C ASN A 897 12.37 -18.69 -23.70
N LYS A 898 13.53 -19.22 -23.31
CA LYS A 898 13.66 -20.30 -22.33
C LYS A 898 14.83 -20.03 -21.38
N ARG A 899 14.67 -20.41 -20.12
CA ARG A 899 15.70 -20.31 -19.08
C ARG A 899 15.82 -21.65 -18.35
N LEU A 900 17.05 -22.07 -18.11
CA LEU A 900 17.37 -23.21 -17.27
C LEU A 900 18.23 -22.71 -16.11
N PHE A 901 17.71 -22.86 -14.89
CA PHE A 901 18.42 -22.59 -13.66
C PHE A 901 18.86 -23.91 -13.05
N ALA A 902 20.12 -24.00 -12.64
CA ALA A 902 20.66 -25.22 -12.08
C ALA A 902 21.55 -24.91 -10.88
N ARG A 903 21.35 -25.67 -9.79
CA ARG A 903 22.28 -25.65 -8.68
C ARG A 903 23.54 -26.40 -9.07
N VAL A 904 24.68 -25.76 -8.85
CA VAL A 904 25.94 -26.25 -9.37
C VAL A 904 26.52 -27.32 -8.44
N GLN A 905 26.43 -28.59 -8.86
CA GLN A 905 27.14 -29.72 -8.21
C GLN A 905 28.43 -30.02 -8.99
N LYS A 906 29.56 -29.46 -8.53
CA LYS A 906 30.84 -29.58 -9.26
C LYS A 906 31.67 -30.80 -8.87
N SER A 907 32.30 -31.37 -9.90
CA SER A 907 33.39 -32.34 -9.77
C SER A 907 34.67 -31.69 -9.19
N ARG A 908 35.62 -32.49 -8.71
CA ARG A 908 36.87 -32.01 -8.10
C ARG A 908 37.76 -31.23 -9.09
N THR A 909 37.66 -31.55 -10.39
CA THR A 909 38.37 -30.91 -11.50
C THR A 909 37.88 -29.49 -11.78
N GLU A 910 36.57 -29.25 -11.76
CA GLU A 910 36.00 -27.93 -12.03
C GLU A 910 36.31 -26.93 -10.90
N LYS A 911 36.33 -27.40 -9.64
CA LYS A 911 36.71 -26.56 -8.48
C LYS A 911 38.15 -26.03 -8.58
N ALA A 912 39.06 -26.78 -9.20
CA ALA A 912 40.43 -26.34 -9.40
C ALA A 912 40.53 -25.23 -10.47
N ALA A 913 39.73 -25.32 -11.55
CA ALA A 913 39.64 -24.30 -12.58
C ALA A 913 39.04 -22.99 -12.03
N ASP A 914 37.97 -23.09 -11.24
CA ASP A 914 37.32 -21.92 -10.64
C ASP A 914 38.25 -21.10 -9.75
N LYS A 915 39.14 -21.77 -8.99
CA LYS A 915 40.08 -21.09 -8.09
C LYS A 915 41.02 -20.14 -8.84
N VAL A 916 41.42 -20.52 -10.06
CA VAL A 916 42.24 -19.67 -10.94
C VAL A 916 41.41 -18.48 -11.45
N THR A 917 40.15 -18.71 -11.81
CA THR A 917 39.24 -17.66 -12.27
C THR A 917 38.93 -16.65 -11.16
N LEU A 918 38.76 -17.11 -9.91
CA LEU A 918 38.52 -16.27 -8.74
C LEU A 918 39.72 -15.37 -8.42
N GLN A 919 40.94 -15.91 -8.49
CA GLN A 919 42.16 -15.12 -8.29
C GLN A 919 42.31 -14.01 -9.34
N LYS A 920 42.06 -14.32 -10.62
CA LYS A 920 42.08 -13.31 -11.68
C LYS A 920 41.10 -12.16 -11.44
N LEU A 921 39.89 -12.48 -10.95
CA LEU A 921 38.89 -11.47 -10.62
C LEU A 921 39.34 -10.56 -9.47
N ASP A 922 40.07 -11.11 -8.48
CA ASP A 922 40.65 -10.32 -7.39
C ASP A 922 41.76 -9.38 -7.88
N ASP A 923 42.65 -9.89 -8.74
CA ASP A 923 43.73 -9.10 -9.33
C ASP A 923 43.17 -7.95 -10.20
N ASP A 924 42.16 -8.23 -11.03
CA ASP A 924 41.48 -7.23 -11.87
C ASP A 924 40.82 -6.14 -11.00
N PHE A 925 40.13 -6.53 -9.91
CA PHE A 925 39.50 -5.58 -9.00
C PHE A 925 40.52 -4.70 -8.25
N GLN A 926 41.63 -5.27 -7.78
CA GLN A 926 42.69 -4.48 -7.15
C GLN A 926 43.29 -3.46 -8.11
N LYS A 927 43.43 -3.82 -9.39
CA LYS A 927 43.90 -2.90 -10.41
C LYS A 927 42.91 -1.75 -10.63
N ASP A 928 41.63 -2.07 -10.87
CA ASP A 928 40.59 -1.07 -11.13
C ASP A 928 40.39 -0.11 -9.94
N THR A 929 40.44 -0.62 -8.70
CA THR A 929 40.31 0.19 -7.48
C THR A 929 41.51 1.10 -7.24
N ASN A 930 42.72 0.62 -7.52
CA ASN A 930 43.93 1.46 -7.42
C ASN A 930 43.91 2.58 -8.47
N ASP A 931 43.50 2.27 -9.71
CA ASP A 931 43.38 3.26 -10.79
C ASP A 931 42.31 4.32 -10.43
N LEU A 932 41.17 3.90 -9.87
CA LEU A 932 40.11 4.81 -9.40
C LEU A 932 40.61 5.70 -8.24
N LYS A 933 41.31 5.14 -7.26
CA LYS A 933 41.86 5.89 -6.12
C LYS A 933 42.91 6.88 -6.57
N ALA A 934 43.77 6.52 -7.52
CA ALA A 934 44.76 7.44 -8.09
C ALA A 934 44.10 8.64 -8.78
N LEU A 935 43.07 8.39 -9.60
CA LEU A 935 42.31 9.46 -10.28
C LEU A 935 41.62 10.40 -9.28
N MET A 936 41.06 9.84 -8.20
CA MET A 936 40.40 10.62 -7.15
C MET A 936 41.39 11.53 -6.41
N VAL A 937 42.55 10.99 -6.02
CA VAL A 937 43.59 11.78 -5.33
C VAL A 937 44.12 12.90 -6.21
N ASP A 938 44.29 12.66 -7.52
CA ASP A 938 44.73 13.70 -8.46
C ASP A 938 43.70 14.84 -8.57
N LYS A 939 42.40 14.52 -8.62
CA LYS A 939 41.32 15.52 -8.61
C LYS A 939 41.24 16.28 -7.28
N LEU A 940 41.34 15.59 -6.14
CA LEU A 940 41.40 16.25 -4.82
C LEU A 940 42.58 17.22 -4.72
N LEU A 941 43.74 16.82 -5.23
CA LEU A 941 44.94 17.65 -5.16
C LEU A 941 44.78 18.94 -5.98
N SER A 942 44.10 18.89 -7.14
CA SER A 942 43.78 20.12 -7.89
C SER A 942 42.80 21.05 -7.17
N LEU A 943 41.85 20.53 -6.38
CA LEU A 943 40.93 21.37 -5.60
C LEU A 943 41.59 22.04 -4.38
N ILE A 944 42.65 21.41 -3.84
CA ILE A 944 43.20 21.73 -2.52
C ILE A 944 44.59 22.38 -2.60
N SER A 945 45.26 22.36 -3.77
CA SER A 945 46.66 22.81 -3.95
C SER A 945 47.00 24.22 -3.44
N ASP A 946 46.02 25.12 -3.37
CA ASP A 946 46.20 26.51 -2.91
C ASP A 946 45.68 26.80 -1.48
N LYS A 947 45.19 25.80 -0.74
CA LYS A 947 44.47 25.98 0.54
C LYS A 947 45.12 25.25 1.72
N GLU A 948 45.00 25.83 2.91
CA GLU A 948 45.49 25.25 4.18
C GLU A 948 44.37 24.43 4.87
N SER A 949 44.74 23.35 5.58
CA SER A 949 43.77 22.52 6.29
C SER A 949 43.20 23.22 7.53
N GLN A 950 41.88 23.21 7.70
CA GLN A 950 41.22 23.67 8.94
C GLN A 950 41.18 22.61 10.05
N GLY A 951 41.72 21.42 9.80
CA GLY A 951 41.74 20.27 10.71
C GLY A 951 40.72 19.21 10.27
N VAL A 952 41.18 18.13 9.63
CA VAL A 952 40.30 17.04 9.18
C VAL A 952 40.16 16.02 10.30
N LYS A 953 38.93 15.71 10.70
CA LYS A 953 38.60 14.76 11.78
C LYS A 953 38.06 13.45 11.23
N ASP A 954 38.21 12.39 12.01
CA ASP A 954 37.52 11.11 11.83
C ASP A 954 36.11 11.19 12.45
N ASN A 955 35.20 10.30 12.08
CA ASN A 955 33.82 10.23 12.61
C ASN A 955 33.73 10.06 14.15
N VAL A 956 34.86 9.81 14.82
CA VAL A 956 35.00 9.67 16.28
C VAL A 956 35.55 10.97 16.92
N GLY A 957 35.79 12.02 16.13
CA GLY A 957 36.28 13.33 16.56
C GLY A 957 37.80 13.45 16.72
N SER A 958 38.56 12.40 16.38
CA SER A 958 40.03 12.44 16.37
C SER A 958 40.56 13.18 15.14
N GLU A 959 41.46 14.14 15.32
CA GLU A 959 42.10 14.86 14.22
C GLU A 959 43.07 13.96 13.43
N VAL A 960 42.76 13.74 12.15
CA VAL A 960 43.56 12.96 11.19
C VAL A 960 44.56 13.86 10.46
N ILE A 961 44.20 15.12 10.19
CA ILE A 961 45.10 16.15 9.67
C ILE A 961 45.02 17.35 10.59
N ALA A 962 46.17 17.80 11.11
CA ALA A 962 46.24 18.96 11.97
C ALA A 962 46.04 20.27 11.20
N LYS A 963 45.46 21.26 11.89
CA LYS A 963 45.19 22.61 11.37
C LYS A 963 46.48 23.30 10.89
N GLY A 964 46.45 23.88 9.69
CA GLY A 964 47.56 24.64 9.08
C GLY A 964 48.56 23.82 8.24
N ILE A 965 48.34 22.52 8.05
CA ILE A 965 49.19 21.67 7.18
C ILE A 965 48.75 21.77 5.72
N LYS A 966 49.71 21.88 4.78
CA LYS A 966 49.46 21.77 3.33
C LYS A 966 49.26 20.30 2.93
N PHE A 967 48.24 20.04 2.13
CA PHE A 967 47.90 18.70 1.69
C PHE A 967 48.92 18.15 0.68
N ASN A 968 49.43 16.93 0.93
CA ASN A 968 50.37 16.22 0.06
C ASN A 968 49.74 14.92 -0.48
N LYS A 969 50.14 14.50 -1.69
CA LYS A 969 49.65 13.26 -2.33
C LYS A 969 49.82 12.01 -1.45
N ALA A 970 50.92 11.93 -0.70
CA ALA A 970 51.17 10.82 0.23
C ALA A 970 50.19 10.77 1.41
N VAL A 971 49.85 11.93 1.98
CA VAL A 971 48.90 12.05 3.11
C VAL A 971 47.50 11.67 2.63
N LEU A 972 47.07 12.22 1.49
CA LEU A 972 45.76 11.91 0.89
C LEU A 972 45.63 10.43 0.49
N SER A 973 46.70 9.78 0.04
CA SER A 973 46.65 8.36 -0.32
C SER A 973 46.49 7.42 0.89
N ALA A 974 46.94 7.85 2.07
CA ALA A 974 46.88 7.09 3.32
C ALA A 974 45.56 7.24 4.08
N LEU A 975 44.71 8.23 3.72
CA LEU A 975 43.40 8.42 4.34
C LEU A 975 42.43 7.29 3.96
N ASP A 976 41.63 6.89 4.94
CA ASP A 976 40.41 6.13 4.70
C ASP A 976 39.22 7.08 4.53
N TYR A 977 38.74 7.20 3.30
CA TYR A 977 37.68 8.12 2.95
C TYR A 977 36.29 7.68 3.43
N ALA A 978 36.17 6.47 3.99
CA ALA A 978 34.92 5.99 4.58
C ALA A 978 34.71 6.44 6.04
N SER A 979 35.79 6.78 6.75
CA SER A 979 35.74 7.12 8.19
C SER A 979 35.91 8.61 8.49
N VAL A 980 36.25 9.42 7.48
CA VAL A 980 36.62 10.83 7.64
C VAL A 980 35.40 11.77 7.48
N GLU A 981 35.33 12.81 8.32
CA GLU A 981 34.32 13.88 8.23
C GLU A 981 34.52 14.72 6.96
N LEU A 982 33.43 15.05 6.27
CA LEU A 982 33.46 15.69 4.93
C LEU A 982 33.17 17.21 4.96
N HIS A 983 33.03 17.81 6.15
CA HIS A 983 32.84 19.26 6.31
C HIS A 983 34.14 19.94 6.77
N ASP A 984 34.27 21.24 6.48
CA ASP A 984 35.34 22.11 6.98
C ASP A 984 36.79 21.68 6.68
N TRP A 985 37.06 21.16 5.47
CA TRP A 985 38.43 20.86 5.04
C TRP A 985 39.25 22.13 4.74
N THR A 986 38.58 23.15 4.19
CA THR A 986 39.17 24.44 3.77
C THR A 986 38.28 25.62 4.15
N ASP A 987 38.80 26.84 4.03
CA ASP A 987 38.07 28.11 4.30
C ASP A 987 36.98 28.45 3.26
N ASP A 988 36.88 27.69 2.16
CA ASP A 988 35.97 27.96 1.05
C ASP A 988 34.83 26.93 0.99
N GLU A 989 33.61 27.43 1.16
CA GLU A 989 32.37 26.65 1.14
C GLU A 989 32.14 25.95 -0.21
N HIS A 990 32.53 26.57 -1.33
CA HIS A 990 32.38 25.97 -2.66
C HIS A 990 33.29 24.75 -2.85
N ALA A 991 34.56 24.87 -2.46
CA ALA A 991 35.51 23.76 -2.54
C ALA A 991 35.16 22.62 -1.58
N ASN A 992 34.68 22.93 -0.37
CA ASN A 992 34.21 21.90 0.56
C ASN A 992 33.01 21.13 -0.02
N LYS A 993 32.08 21.81 -0.72
CA LYS A 993 30.98 21.17 -1.43
C LYS A 993 31.47 20.22 -2.54
N LEU A 994 32.44 20.66 -3.36
CA LEU A 994 33.02 19.83 -4.42
C LEU A 994 33.82 18.64 -3.89
N ILE A 995 34.63 18.83 -2.83
CA ILE A 995 35.36 17.76 -2.14
C ILE A 995 34.37 16.71 -1.64
N ARG A 996 33.31 17.14 -0.96
CA ARG A 996 32.25 16.25 -0.47
C ARG A 996 31.61 15.46 -1.60
N GLN A 997 31.18 16.11 -2.68
CA GLN A 997 30.57 15.41 -3.81
C GLN A 997 31.54 14.43 -4.50
N LEU A 998 32.83 14.80 -4.58
CA LEU A 998 33.87 13.97 -5.20
C LEU A 998 34.16 12.71 -4.38
N VAL A 999 34.26 12.83 -3.06
CA VAL A 999 34.44 11.67 -2.17
C VAL A 999 33.20 10.77 -2.20
N ILE A 1000 31.99 11.34 -2.17
CA ILE A 1000 30.74 10.56 -2.27
C ILE A 1000 30.68 9.79 -3.61
N ASN A 1001 31.00 10.43 -4.73
CA ASN A 1001 31.01 9.78 -6.04
C ASN A 1001 32.07 8.68 -6.13
N TYR A 1002 33.24 8.88 -5.51
CA TYR A 1002 34.27 7.85 -5.40
C TYR A 1002 33.78 6.64 -4.60
N LEU A 1003 33.22 6.86 -3.40
CA LEU A 1003 32.69 5.79 -2.56
C LEU A 1003 31.58 5.00 -3.28
N LYS A 1004 30.69 5.70 -3.99
CA LYS A 1004 29.65 5.09 -4.81
C LYS A 1004 30.25 4.20 -5.90
N LYS A 1005 31.27 4.69 -6.63
CA LYS A 1005 31.92 3.91 -7.69
C LYS A 1005 32.70 2.71 -7.14
N TYR A 1006 33.36 2.88 -6.00
CA TYR A 1006 34.06 1.80 -5.30
C TYR A 1006 33.09 0.68 -4.89
N ASN A 1007 31.95 1.06 -4.28
CA ASN A 1007 30.91 0.12 -3.88
C ASN A 1007 30.31 -0.64 -5.08
N GLN A 1008 30.12 0.02 -6.23
CA GLN A 1008 29.70 -0.64 -7.48
C GLN A 1008 30.70 -1.71 -7.94
N LEU A 1009 32.00 -1.39 -7.95
CA LEU A 1009 33.02 -2.35 -8.36
C LEU A 1009 33.08 -3.55 -7.41
N ASP A 1010 33.00 -3.31 -6.09
CA ASP A 1010 33.01 -4.35 -5.07
C ASP A 1010 31.77 -5.27 -5.19
N ALA A 1011 30.60 -4.69 -5.47
CA ALA A 1011 29.38 -5.43 -5.71
C ALA A 1011 29.48 -6.33 -6.96
N ILE A 1012 30.03 -5.81 -8.07
CA ILE A 1012 30.27 -6.58 -9.30
C ILE A 1012 31.22 -7.76 -9.03
N LEU A 1013 32.30 -7.53 -8.28
CA LEU A 1013 33.25 -8.58 -7.90
C LEU A 1013 32.55 -9.68 -7.09
N LYS A 1014 31.88 -9.30 -6.00
CA LYS A 1014 31.16 -10.23 -5.12
C LYS A 1014 30.13 -11.05 -5.91
N ARG A 1015 29.41 -10.43 -6.83
CA ARG A 1015 28.43 -11.10 -7.70
C ARG A 1015 29.08 -12.12 -8.64
N LYS A 1016 30.16 -11.74 -9.34
CA LYS A 1016 30.91 -12.66 -10.21
C LYS A 1016 31.46 -13.86 -9.43
N LYS A 1017 32.03 -13.61 -8.25
CA LYS A 1017 32.52 -14.67 -7.35
C LYS A 1017 31.38 -15.62 -6.94
N PHE A 1018 30.25 -15.07 -6.50
CA PHE A 1018 29.12 -15.85 -6.03
C PHE A 1018 28.55 -16.76 -7.13
N ALA A 1019 28.35 -16.21 -8.33
CA ALA A 1019 27.85 -16.96 -9.49
C ALA A 1019 28.72 -18.17 -9.84
N ILE A 1020 30.05 -18.03 -9.74
CA ILE A 1020 31.00 -19.12 -9.97
C ILE A 1020 30.94 -20.17 -8.86
N THR A 1021 30.81 -19.74 -7.59
CA THR A 1021 30.97 -20.64 -6.44
C THR A 1021 29.72 -21.46 -6.13
N ILE A 1022 28.56 -20.81 -6.08
CA ILE A 1022 27.31 -21.41 -5.59
C ILE A 1022 26.35 -21.74 -6.74
N GLY A 1023 26.49 -21.07 -7.89
CA GLY A 1023 25.54 -21.17 -9.00
C GLY A 1023 24.26 -20.39 -8.72
N ASP A 1024 23.14 -20.85 -9.30
CA ASP A 1024 21.84 -20.23 -9.07
C ASP A 1024 21.23 -20.67 -7.74
N ASP A 1025 20.65 -19.70 -7.02
CA ASP A 1025 19.96 -19.93 -5.75
C ASP A 1025 18.55 -20.46 -6.01
N LEU A 1026 18.32 -21.74 -5.72
CA LEU A 1026 17.04 -22.43 -5.90
C LEU A 1026 16.49 -22.89 -4.54
N PRO A 1027 15.15 -22.99 -4.38
CA PRO A 1027 14.56 -23.47 -3.14
C PRO A 1027 15.06 -24.86 -2.75
N SER A 1028 15.11 -25.14 -1.44
CA SER A 1028 15.60 -26.42 -0.91
C SER A 1028 14.84 -27.61 -1.49
N GLY A 1029 15.58 -28.58 -2.03
CA GLY A 1029 15.03 -29.80 -2.67
C GLY A 1029 14.79 -29.69 -4.17
N ILE A 1030 14.96 -28.51 -4.77
CA ILE A 1030 14.96 -28.30 -6.22
C ILE A 1030 16.41 -28.23 -6.70
N ILE A 1031 16.73 -29.04 -7.71
CA ILE A 1031 18.08 -29.10 -8.27
C ILE A 1031 18.16 -28.27 -9.55
N GLN A 1032 17.15 -28.40 -10.41
CA GLN A 1032 17.02 -27.65 -11.65
C GLN A 1032 15.61 -27.10 -11.79
N GLN A 1033 15.48 -25.95 -12.43
CA GLN A 1033 14.20 -25.34 -12.78
C GLN A 1033 14.28 -24.83 -14.21
N ALA A 1034 13.36 -25.29 -15.05
CA ALA A 1034 13.21 -24.84 -16.43
C ALA A 1034 11.99 -23.93 -16.54
N LYS A 1035 12.15 -22.80 -17.24
CA LYS A 1035 11.08 -21.85 -17.56
C LYS A 1035 11.00 -21.64 -19.07
N VAL A 1036 9.79 -21.67 -19.60
CA VAL A 1036 9.48 -21.43 -21.01
C VAL A 1036 8.46 -20.28 -21.08
N TYR A 1037 8.77 -19.29 -21.90
CA TYR A 1037 7.91 -18.13 -22.13
C TYR A 1037 7.25 -18.27 -23.50
N ILE A 1038 5.91 -18.20 -23.53
CA ILE A 1038 5.13 -18.36 -24.76
C ILE A 1038 4.31 -17.10 -24.99
N ALA A 1039 4.50 -16.47 -26.15
CA ALA A 1039 3.71 -15.34 -26.59
C ALA A 1039 2.47 -15.80 -27.37
N LYS A 1040 1.31 -15.27 -26.98
CA LYS A 1040 0.00 -15.51 -27.59
C LYS A 1040 -0.50 -14.22 -28.19
N LYS A 1041 -0.89 -14.27 -29.48
CA LYS A 1041 -1.57 -13.16 -30.14
C LYS A 1041 -3.08 -13.35 -30.01
N ARG A 1042 -3.75 -12.47 -29.28
CA ARG A 1042 -5.18 -12.56 -29.00
C ARG A 1042 -5.95 -11.48 -29.75
N LYS A 1043 -6.64 -11.90 -30.80
CA LYS A 1043 -7.54 -11.04 -31.59
C LYS A 1043 -8.81 -10.73 -30.80
N ILE A 1044 -9.58 -9.74 -31.26
CA ILE A 1044 -10.92 -9.47 -30.72
C ILE A 1044 -11.89 -10.51 -31.30
N GLY A 1045 -12.72 -11.10 -30.44
CA GLY A 1045 -13.70 -12.12 -30.85
C GLY A 1045 -15.08 -11.93 -30.22
N VAL A 1046 -16.03 -12.75 -30.63
CA VAL A 1046 -17.37 -12.80 -30.02
C VAL A 1046 -17.25 -13.28 -28.58
N GLY A 1047 -17.89 -12.57 -27.65
CA GLY A 1047 -17.81 -12.81 -26.21
C GLY A 1047 -16.75 -11.98 -25.49
N ASP A 1048 -15.84 -11.31 -26.19
CA ASP A 1048 -14.90 -10.38 -25.58
C ASP A 1048 -15.62 -9.11 -25.07
N LYS A 1049 -15.09 -8.56 -23.98
CA LYS A 1049 -15.64 -7.36 -23.36
C LYS A 1049 -14.89 -6.10 -23.81
N MET A 1050 -15.65 -5.10 -24.23
CA MET A 1050 -15.16 -3.76 -24.55
C MET A 1050 -15.83 -2.71 -23.66
N ALA A 1051 -15.19 -1.55 -23.54
CA ALA A 1051 -15.77 -0.40 -22.85
C ALA A 1051 -15.27 0.92 -23.43
N GLY A 1052 -16.04 1.99 -23.26
CA GLY A 1052 -15.54 3.37 -23.36
C GLY A 1052 -15.14 3.91 -21.99
N ARG A 1053 -14.70 5.17 -21.96
CA ARG A 1053 -14.28 5.85 -20.71
C ARG A 1053 -15.45 6.28 -19.82
N HIS A 1054 -16.65 6.36 -20.38
CA HIS A 1054 -17.87 6.87 -19.75
C HIS A 1054 -18.71 5.76 -19.06
N GLY A 1055 -18.08 4.66 -18.64
CA GLY A 1055 -18.75 3.52 -17.99
C GLY A 1055 -19.71 2.73 -18.90
N ASN A 1056 -19.67 2.96 -20.22
CA ASN A 1056 -20.38 2.19 -21.23
C ASN A 1056 -19.61 0.90 -21.52
N LYS A 1057 -20.07 -0.21 -20.95
CA LYS A 1057 -19.51 -1.55 -21.17
C LYS A 1057 -20.38 -2.33 -22.15
N GLY A 1058 -19.76 -3.22 -22.91
CA GLY A 1058 -20.50 -4.13 -23.77
C GLY A 1058 -19.73 -5.38 -24.14
N ILE A 1059 -20.46 -6.39 -24.57
CA ILE A 1059 -19.91 -7.67 -25.04
C ILE A 1059 -20.06 -7.72 -26.55
N VAL A 1060 -19.00 -8.10 -27.26
CA VAL A 1060 -19.06 -8.29 -28.70
C VAL A 1060 -19.99 -9.48 -29.00
N SER A 1061 -21.15 -9.22 -29.61
CA SER A 1061 -22.15 -10.25 -29.90
C SER A 1061 -21.97 -10.84 -31.30
N LYS A 1062 -21.61 -10.00 -32.27
CA LYS A 1062 -21.42 -10.41 -33.67
C LYS A 1062 -20.36 -9.56 -34.34
N VAL A 1063 -19.49 -10.24 -35.08
CA VAL A 1063 -18.61 -9.63 -36.07
C VAL A 1063 -19.32 -9.71 -37.42
N VAL A 1064 -19.63 -8.55 -38.00
CA VAL A 1064 -20.40 -8.41 -39.23
C VAL A 1064 -19.44 -8.09 -40.38
N ARG A 1065 -19.70 -8.64 -41.57
CA ARG A 1065 -18.88 -8.39 -42.74
C ARG A 1065 -18.91 -6.91 -43.10
N GLN A 1066 -17.83 -6.42 -43.68
CA GLN A 1066 -17.68 -4.98 -43.94
C GLN A 1066 -18.78 -4.46 -44.88
N GLU A 1067 -19.21 -5.26 -45.85
CA GLU A 1067 -20.27 -4.92 -46.82
C GLU A 1067 -21.67 -4.85 -46.19
N ASP A 1068 -21.92 -5.59 -45.09
CA ASP A 1068 -23.22 -5.62 -44.42
C ASP A 1068 -23.36 -4.51 -43.36
N MET A 1069 -22.27 -3.78 -43.07
CA MET A 1069 -22.25 -2.74 -42.06
C MET A 1069 -22.94 -1.46 -42.57
N PRO A 1070 -23.63 -0.72 -41.68
CA PRO A 1070 -24.08 0.63 -42.02
C PRO A 1070 -22.91 1.50 -42.48
N PHE A 1071 -23.14 2.29 -43.52
CA PHE A 1071 -22.11 3.13 -44.12
C PHE A 1071 -22.59 4.56 -44.33
N LEU A 1072 -21.63 5.49 -44.38
CA LEU A 1072 -21.82 6.92 -44.61
C LEU A 1072 -22.04 7.22 -46.10
N ALA A 1073 -22.52 8.42 -46.43
CA ALA A 1073 -22.77 8.83 -47.82
C ALA A 1073 -21.51 8.82 -48.73
N ASP A 1074 -20.31 8.84 -48.15
CA ASP A 1074 -19.02 8.73 -48.85
C ASP A 1074 -18.60 7.26 -49.11
N GLY A 1075 -19.39 6.28 -48.67
CA GLY A 1075 -19.09 4.85 -48.77
C GLY A 1075 -18.29 4.30 -47.59
N THR A 1076 -17.92 5.12 -46.60
CA THR A 1076 -17.14 4.67 -45.44
C THR A 1076 -18.03 3.86 -44.49
N PRO A 1077 -17.75 2.55 -44.25
CA PRO A 1077 -18.50 1.76 -43.28
C PRO A 1077 -18.13 2.14 -41.86
N VAL A 1078 -19.10 2.00 -40.94
CA VAL A 1078 -18.90 2.23 -39.51
C VAL A 1078 -18.07 1.09 -38.90
N ASP A 1079 -17.26 1.39 -37.89
CA ASP A 1079 -16.42 0.38 -37.20
C ASP A 1079 -17.22 -0.38 -36.13
N ILE A 1080 -18.06 0.34 -35.37
CA ILE A 1080 -18.88 -0.20 -34.28
C ILE A 1080 -20.30 0.38 -34.31
N VAL A 1081 -21.30 -0.46 -34.05
CA VAL A 1081 -22.68 0.00 -33.80
C VAL A 1081 -23.05 -0.21 -32.33
N LEU A 1082 -23.41 0.89 -31.65
CA LEU A 1082 -23.85 0.90 -30.26
C LEU A 1082 -25.34 1.18 -30.14
N ASN A 1083 -25.96 0.66 -29.09
CA ASN A 1083 -27.37 0.88 -28.80
C ASN A 1083 -27.60 2.28 -28.20
N PRO A 1084 -28.43 3.13 -28.83
CA PRO A 1084 -28.72 4.47 -28.30
C PRO A 1084 -29.52 4.43 -27.00
N LEU A 1085 -30.31 3.38 -26.75
CA LEU A 1085 -31.16 3.28 -25.55
C LEU A 1085 -30.36 3.17 -24.25
N GLY A 1086 -29.11 2.71 -24.33
CA GLY A 1086 -28.23 2.61 -23.18
C GLY A 1086 -27.76 3.95 -22.62
N VAL A 1087 -27.84 5.04 -23.41
CA VAL A 1087 -27.33 6.36 -22.99
C VAL A 1087 -28.29 7.06 -22.03
N PRO A 1088 -29.59 7.25 -22.34
CA PRO A 1088 -30.51 7.96 -21.45
C PRO A 1088 -30.72 7.24 -20.12
N SER A 1089 -30.84 5.90 -20.15
CA SER A 1089 -31.05 5.10 -18.91
C SER A 1089 -29.87 5.18 -17.95
N ARG A 1090 -28.67 5.50 -18.43
CA ARG A 1090 -27.44 5.52 -17.65
C ARG A 1090 -26.91 6.92 -17.40
N MET A 1091 -27.49 7.91 -18.04
CA MET A 1091 -27.12 9.32 -17.90
C MET A 1091 -25.62 9.58 -18.09
N ASN A 1092 -25.01 8.92 -19.08
CA ASN A 1092 -23.61 9.12 -19.47
C ASN A 1092 -23.54 9.79 -20.85
N ILE A 1093 -23.95 11.05 -20.89
CA ILE A 1093 -24.07 11.84 -22.12
C ILE A 1093 -22.69 12.23 -22.66
N GLY A 1094 -21.65 12.25 -21.79
CA GLY A 1094 -20.29 12.59 -22.16
C GLY A 1094 -19.75 11.79 -23.35
N GLN A 1095 -20.15 10.53 -23.50
CA GLN A 1095 -19.74 9.69 -24.64
C GLN A 1095 -20.20 10.22 -26.01
N ILE A 1096 -21.35 10.90 -26.05
CA ILE A 1096 -21.88 11.49 -27.30
C ILE A 1096 -21.08 12.75 -27.63
N PHE A 1097 -20.76 13.56 -26.63
CA PHE A 1097 -19.94 14.77 -26.80
C PHE A 1097 -18.52 14.40 -27.24
N GLU A 1098 -17.95 13.35 -26.65
CA GLU A 1098 -16.69 12.74 -27.10
C GLU A 1098 -16.78 12.32 -28.57
N ALA A 1099 -17.84 11.60 -28.96
CA ALA A 1099 -18.03 11.13 -30.33
C ALA A 1099 -18.07 12.29 -31.35
N VAL A 1100 -18.79 13.36 -31.03
CA VAL A 1100 -18.95 14.53 -31.89
C VAL A 1100 -17.64 15.31 -32.03
N LEU A 1101 -16.97 15.62 -30.91
CA LEU A 1101 -15.71 16.36 -30.94
C LEU A 1101 -14.58 15.52 -31.55
N GLY A 1102 -14.57 14.21 -31.29
CA GLY A 1102 -13.62 13.27 -31.89
C GLY A 1102 -13.75 13.19 -33.41
N ALA A 1103 -14.97 13.26 -33.95
CA ALA A 1103 -15.20 13.27 -35.39
C ALA A 1103 -14.61 14.53 -36.06
N ALA A 1104 -14.82 15.70 -35.43
CA ALA A 1104 -14.21 16.95 -35.89
C ALA A 1104 -12.68 16.87 -35.85
N GLY A 1105 -12.12 16.36 -34.75
CA GLY A 1105 -10.67 16.21 -34.56
C GLY A 1105 -10.04 15.27 -35.58
N ARG A 1106 -10.66 14.11 -35.84
CA ARG A 1106 -10.19 13.14 -36.85
C ARG A 1106 -10.16 13.73 -38.25
N LYS A 1107 -11.17 14.53 -38.63
CA LYS A 1107 -11.25 15.14 -39.96
C LYS A 1107 -10.27 16.32 -40.14
N LEU A 1108 -10.00 17.06 -39.07
CA LEU A 1108 -9.06 18.19 -39.08
C LEU A 1108 -7.60 17.78 -38.80
N GLY A 1109 -7.37 16.57 -38.28
CA GLY A 1109 -6.05 16.13 -37.83
C GLY A 1109 -5.59 16.81 -36.53
N VAL A 1110 -6.54 17.22 -35.68
CA VAL A 1110 -6.29 17.97 -34.44
C VAL A 1110 -6.72 17.15 -33.23
N LYS A 1111 -5.90 17.16 -32.17
CA LYS A 1111 -6.22 16.61 -30.86
C LYS A 1111 -6.74 17.71 -29.93
N PHE A 1112 -7.69 17.35 -29.07
CA PHE A 1112 -8.34 18.25 -28.11
C PHE A 1112 -7.99 17.86 -26.67
N ALA A 1113 -7.96 18.85 -25.78
CA ALA A 1113 -7.90 18.67 -24.35
C ALA A 1113 -9.11 19.35 -23.70
N THR A 1114 -9.98 18.55 -23.09
CA THR A 1114 -11.16 18.96 -22.34
C THR A 1114 -10.99 18.56 -20.87
N PRO A 1115 -10.34 19.40 -20.05
CA PRO A 1115 -10.25 19.21 -18.61
C PRO A 1115 -11.59 18.95 -17.94
N ILE A 1116 -11.60 18.18 -16.85
CA ILE A 1116 -12.81 17.92 -16.07
C ILE A 1116 -13.34 19.22 -15.44
N PHE A 1117 -14.66 19.43 -15.48
CA PHE A 1117 -15.36 20.63 -14.96
C PHE A 1117 -14.95 21.98 -15.58
N ASP A 1118 -14.04 21.98 -16.55
CA ASP A 1118 -13.53 23.15 -17.27
C ASP A 1118 -13.22 22.81 -18.74
N GLY A 1119 -14.11 22.03 -19.35
CA GLY A 1119 -13.97 21.49 -20.70
C GLY A 1119 -14.71 22.29 -21.79
N ALA A 1120 -14.75 21.70 -22.99
CA ALA A 1120 -15.45 22.27 -24.14
C ALA A 1120 -16.97 22.34 -23.90
N LYS A 1121 -17.61 23.40 -24.35
CA LYS A 1121 -19.07 23.58 -24.28
C LYS A 1121 -19.74 23.15 -25.58
N LEU A 1122 -21.06 22.96 -25.54
CA LEU A 1122 -21.86 22.57 -26.71
C LEU A 1122 -21.67 23.52 -27.92
N GLU A 1123 -21.49 24.82 -27.66
CA GLU A 1123 -21.21 25.81 -28.70
C GLU A 1123 -19.86 25.57 -29.38
N ASP A 1124 -18.82 25.22 -28.61
CA ASP A 1124 -17.51 24.88 -29.14
C ASP A 1124 -17.59 23.62 -30.02
N LEU A 1125 -18.33 22.59 -29.59
CA LEU A 1125 -18.57 21.38 -30.40
C LEU A 1125 -19.21 21.73 -31.75
N CYS A 1126 -20.19 22.63 -31.76
CA CYS A 1126 -20.82 23.12 -32.99
C CYS A 1126 -19.82 23.89 -33.86
N GLU A 1127 -19.00 24.77 -33.28
CA GLU A 1127 -18.00 25.55 -34.02
C GLU A 1127 -16.95 24.64 -34.68
N TRP A 1128 -16.44 23.63 -33.95
CA TRP A 1128 -15.43 22.71 -34.48
C TRP A 1128 -16.00 21.74 -35.52
N THR A 1129 -17.26 21.32 -35.37
CA THR A 1129 -17.94 20.53 -36.42
C THR A 1129 -18.21 21.34 -37.67
N ASP A 1130 -18.65 22.60 -37.52
CA ASP A 1130 -18.83 23.54 -38.64
C ASP A 1130 -17.48 23.78 -39.36
N LYS A 1131 -16.36 23.99 -38.63
CA LYS A 1131 -15.00 24.09 -39.19
C LYS A 1131 -14.55 22.83 -39.93
N ALA A 1132 -14.93 21.65 -39.45
CA ALA A 1132 -14.64 20.37 -40.10
C ALA A 1132 -15.54 20.08 -41.32
N GLY A 1133 -16.55 20.92 -41.58
CA GLY A 1133 -17.57 20.67 -42.59
C GLY A 1133 -18.35 19.38 -42.31
N LEU A 1134 -18.64 19.11 -41.03
CA LEU A 1134 -19.50 18.04 -40.56
C LEU A 1134 -20.88 18.61 -40.19
N PRO A 1135 -21.97 17.84 -40.31
CA PRO A 1135 -23.26 18.30 -39.83
C PRO A 1135 -23.22 18.51 -38.31
N ARG A 1136 -23.95 19.52 -37.82
CA ARG A 1136 -24.07 19.77 -36.37
C ARG A 1136 -24.55 18.51 -35.64
N TYR A 1137 -23.97 18.28 -34.46
CA TYR A 1137 -24.16 17.05 -33.66
C TYR A 1137 -23.75 15.75 -34.36
N CYS A 1138 -23.04 15.84 -35.50
CA CYS A 1138 -22.72 14.72 -36.37
C CYS A 1138 -23.93 13.85 -36.76
N SER A 1139 -25.12 14.45 -36.83
CA SER A 1139 -26.34 13.77 -37.28
C SER A 1139 -26.26 13.54 -38.79
N THR A 1140 -25.92 12.30 -39.17
CA THR A 1140 -25.58 11.95 -40.54
C THR A 1140 -26.57 10.90 -41.07
N GLN A 1141 -26.86 10.98 -42.37
CA GLN A 1141 -27.65 9.97 -43.05
C GLN A 1141 -26.79 8.71 -43.24
N LEU A 1142 -27.28 7.58 -42.73
CA LEU A 1142 -26.66 6.26 -42.93
C LEU A 1142 -27.45 5.45 -43.96
N TYR A 1143 -26.77 4.47 -44.54
CA TYR A 1143 -27.32 3.51 -45.50
C TYR A 1143 -27.09 2.09 -44.99
N ASP A 1144 -28.07 1.21 -45.19
CA ASP A 1144 -27.95 -0.21 -44.86
C ASP A 1144 -27.00 -0.90 -45.86
N GLY A 1145 -25.95 -1.54 -45.37
CA GLY A 1145 -25.00 -2.27 -46.22
C GLY A 1145 -25.62 -3.44 -46.99
N ALA A 1146 -26.68 -4.06 -46.46
CA ALA A 1146 -27.30 -5.24 -47.06
C ALA A 1146 -28.27 -4.89 -48.20
N THR A 1147 -29.01 -3.77 -48.08
CA THR A 1147 -30.01 -3.34 -49.07
C THR A 1147 -29.54 -2.16 -49.93
N GLY A 1148 -28.61 -1.35 -49.42
CA GLY A 1148 -28.20 -0.07 -50.01
C GLY A 1148 -29.17 1.08 -49.77
N GLU A 1149 -30.28 0.85 -49.08
CA GLU A 1149 -31.30 1.87 -48.81
C GLU A 1149 -30.89 2.78 -47.64
N ALA A 1150 -31.31 4.04 -47.70
CA ALA A 1150 -31.09 4.99 -46.62
C ALA A 1150 -32.01 4.67 -45.44
N PHE A 1151 -31.50 4.76 -44.21
CA PHE A 1151 -32.34 4.66 -43.01
C PHE A 1151 -33.32 5.85 -42.90
N ASP A 1152 -34.53 5.62 -42.40
CA ASP A 1152 -35.56 6.66 -42.31
C ASP A 1152 -35.14 7.87 -41.43
N GLN A 1153 -34.35 7.62 -40.39
CA GLN A 1153 -33.85 8.64 -39.47
C GLN A 1153 -32.33 8.75 -39.53
N LYS A 1154 -31.84 9.99 -39.41
CA LYS A 1154 -30.41 10.25 -39.26
C LYS A 1154 -29.93 9.72 -37.91
N ALA A 1155 -28.76 9.10 -37.92
CA ALA A 1155 -28.10 8.62 -36.71
C ALA A 1155 -26.95 9.55 -36.32
N THR A 1156 -26.61 9.56 -35.03
CA THR A 1156 -25.37 10.20 -34.58
C THR A 1156 -24.21 9.26 -34.91
N VAL A 1157 -23.29 9.74 -35.74
CA VAL A 1157 -22.07 9.01 -36.11
C VAL A 1157 -20.87 9.83 -35.71
N GLY A 1158 -20.00 9.29 -34.88
CA GLY A 1158 -18.85 10.03 -34.36
C GLY A 1158 -17.65 9.14 -34.07
N VAL A 1159 -16.57 9.72 -33.55
CA VAL A 1159 -15.35 8.98 -33.22
C VAL A 1159 -15.21 8.90 -31.71
N THR A 1160 -15.36 7.70 -31.15
CA THR A 1160 -15.29 7.44 -29.70
C THR A 1160 -14.03 6.66 -29.37
N TYR A 1161 -13.42 6.95 -28.22
CA TYR A 1161 -12.26 6.20 -27.74
C TYR A 1161 -12.69 4.91 -27.02
N MET A 1162 -12.36 3.76 -27.62
CA MET A 1162 -12.78 2.44 -27.16
C MET A 1162 -11.61 1.60 -26.65
N LEU A 1163 -11.88 0.83 -25.60
CA LEU A 1163 -10.93 0.02 -24.85
C LEU A 1163 -11.30 -1.45 -24.97
N LYS A 1164 -10.29 -2.32 -25.11
CA LYS A 1164 -10.43 -3.78 -24.94
C LYS A 1164 -10.07 -4.13 -23.50
N LEU A 1165 -10.98 -4.77 -22.77
CA LEU A 1165 -10.74 -5.13 -21.37
C LEU A 1165 -10.06 -6.51 -21.26
N GLY A 1166 -9.37 -6.77 -20.15
CA GLY A 1166 -8.75 -8.07 -19.83
C GLY A 1166 -9.72 -9.23 -19.60
N HIS A 1167 -11.00 -9.04 -19.91
CA HIS A 1167 -12.07 -10.05 -19.79
C HIS A 1167 -12.30 -10.71 -21.14
N MET A 1168 -11.39 -11.60 -21.52
CA MET A 1168 -11.47 -12.33 -22.79
C MET A 1168 -12.26 -13.63 -22.65
N VAL A 1169 -12.96 -14.01 -23.71
CA VAL A 1169 -13.81 -15.22 -23.72
C VAL A 1169 -13.00 -16.50 -23.55
N GLU A 1170 -11.81 -16.58 -24.16
CA GLU A 1170 -10.94 -17.78 -24.13
C GLU A 1170 -10.49 -18.14 -22.71
N ASP A 1171 -10.30 -17.13 -21.85
CA ASP A 1171 -9.94 -17.36 -20.45
C ASP A 1171 -11.14 -17.83 -19.61
N LYS A 1172 -12.35 -17.39 -19.97
CA LYS A 1172 -13.58 -17.70 -19.24
C LYS A 1172 -14.24 -19.00 -19.67
N MET A 1173 -14.04 -19.43 -20.92
CA MET A 1173 -14.59 -20.68 -21.41
C MET A 1173 -13.97 -21.85 -20.64
N HIS A 1174 -14.82 -22.66 -20.03
CA HIS A 1174 -14.44 -23.86 -19.30
C HIS A 1174 -15.53 -24.91 -19.43
N ALA A 1175 -15.11 -26.13 -19.77
CA ALA A 1175 -15.99 -27.27 -19.89
C ALA A 1175 -15.30 -28.50 -19.27
N ARG A 1176 -16.09 -29.32 -18.58
CA ARG A 1176 -15.64 -30.56 -17.96
C ARG A 1176 -16.66 -31.65 -18.24
N SER A 1177 -16.17 -32.79 -18.73
CA SER A 1177 -16.91 -34.05 -18.69
C SER A 1177 -16.52 -34.84 -17.45
N ILE A 1178 -15.27 -35.32 -17.39
CA ILE A 1178 -14.65 -36.02 -16.27
C ILE A 1178 -13.33 -35.32 -15.94
N GLY A 1179 -12.92 -35.38 -14.68
CA GLY A 1179 -11.67 -34.75 -14.25
C GLY A 1179 -11.22 -35.29 -12.89
N PRO A 1180 -10.23 -34.64 -12.27
CA PRO A 1180 -9.79 -35.01 -10.94
C PRO A 1180 -10.86 -34.73 -9.89
N TYR A 1181 -10.78 -35.50 -8.80
CA TYR A 1181 -11.68 -35.46 -7.65
C TYR A 1181 -10.88 -35.18 -6.37
N SER A 1182 -11.54 -34.56 -5.40
CA SER A 1182 -11.03 -34.35 -4.05
C SER A 1182 -10.77 -35.69 -3.38
N LEU A 1183 -9.63 -35.81 -2.70
CA LEU A 1183 -9.28 -37.03 -1.99
C LEU A 1183 -10.19 -37.28 -0.79
N ILE A 1184 -10.63 -36.21 -0.11
CA ILE A 1184 -11.44 -36.29 1.11
C ILE A 1184 -12.92 -36.43 0.76
N THR A 1185 -13.47 -35.48 0.00
CA THR A 1185 -14.91 -35.41 -0.26
C THR A 1185 -15.35 -36.20 -1.49
N GLN A 1186 -14.42 -36.73 -2.29
CA GLN A 1186 -14.68 -37.39 -3.57
C GLN A 1186 -15.43 -36.55 -4.61
N GLN A 1187 -15.66 -35.27 -4.34
CA GLN A 1187 -16.29 -34.33 -5.26
C GLN A 1187 -15.33 -33.87 -6.37
N PRO A 1188 -15.85 -33.46 -7.54
CA PRO A 1188 -15.08 -32.74 -8.54
C PRO A 1188 -14.25 -31.60 -7.91
N LEU A 1189 -12.96 -31.51 -8.25
CA LEU A 1189 -12.15 -30.36 -7.83
C LEU A 1189 -12.76 -29.04 -8.34
N GLY A 1190 -12.43 -27.92 -7.70
CA GLY A 1190 -12.90 -26.60 -8.09
C GLY A 1190 -11.93 -25.89 -9.05
N GLY A 1191 -12.48 -25.16 -10.02
CA GLY A 1191 -11.71 -24.19 -10.83
C GLY A 1191 -11.05 -24.75 -12.10
N LYS A 1192 -10.86 -23.87 -13.08
CA LYS A 1192 -10.36 -24.21 -14.44
C LYS A 1192 -8.96 -24.82 -14.42
N ALA A 1193 -8.05 -24.32 -13.57
CA ALA A 1193 -6.66 -24.76 -13.50
C ALA A 1193 -6.51 -26.26 -13.11
N GLN A 1194 -7.47 -26.78 -12.34
CA GLN A 1194 -7.51 -28.19 -11.94
C GLN A 1194 -8.47 -29.01 -12.80
N PHE A 1195 -8.97 -28.46 -13.91
CA PHE A 1195 -10.04 -29.07 -14.70
C PHE A 1195 -11.28 -29.41 -13.85
N GLY A 1196 -11.66 -28.45 -13.00
CA GLY A 1196 -12.67 -28.59 -11.96
C GLY A 1196 -14.12 -28.56 -12.46
N GLY A 1197 -15.06 -29.00 -11.62
CA GLY A 1197 -16.50 -28.91 -11.88
C GLY A 1197 -17.07 -27.53 -11.55
N GLN A 1198 -18.28 -27.27 -12.06
CA GLN A 1198 -19.08 -26.10 -11.65
C GLN A 1198 -19.73 -26.39 -10.29
N ARG A 1199 -19.81 -25.37 -9.43
CA ARG A 1199 -20.51 -25.50 -8.15
C ARG A 1199 -22.01 -25.41 -8.38
N PHE A 1200 -22.73 -26.43 -7.94
CA PHE A 1200 -24.18 -26.44 -7.88
C PHE A 1200 -24.57 -26.20 -6.41
N GLY A 1201 -25.07 -25.01 -6.10
CA GLY A 1201 -25.36 -24.56 -4.75
C GLY A 1201 -26.81 -24.77 -4.34
N GLU A 1202 -27.14 -24.27 -3.15
CA GLU A 1202 -28.47 -24.38 -2.56
C GLU A 1202 -29.55 -23.69 -3.41
N MET A 1203 -29.26 -22.50 -3.94
CA MET A 1203 -30.21 -21.77 -4.78
C MET A 1203 -30.53 -22.51 -6.09
N GLU A 1204 -29.53 -23.15 -6.71
CA GLU A 1204 -29.76 -23.96 -7.91
C GLU A 1204 -30.54 -25.24 -7.60
N VAL A 1205 -30.33 -25.84 -6.43
CA VAL A 1205 -31.13 -26.97 -5.93
C VAL A 1205 -32.59 -26.57 -5.81
N TRP A 1206 -32.91 -25.47 -5.13
CA TRP A 1206 -34.28 -24.98 -4.98
C TRP A 1206 -34.95 -24.72 -6.33
N ALA A 1207 -34.20 -24.23 -7.32
CA ALA A 1207 -34.72 -24.02 -8.66
C ALA A 1207 -35.18 -25.35 -9.31
N ILE A 1208 -34.39 -26.42 -9.21
CA ILE A 1208 -34.72 -27.73 -9.76
C ILE A 1208 -35.86 -28.41 -8.98
N GLU A 1209 -35.89 -28.23 -7.66
CA GLU A 1209 -36.98 -28.69 -6.80
C GLU A 1209 -38.31 -28.02 -7.19
N ALA A 1210 -38.30 -26.71 -7.46
CA ALA A 1210 -39.49 -25.97 -7.88
C ALA A 1210 -40.05 -26.47 -9.23
N PHE A 1211 -39.20 -26.98 -10.13
CA PHE A 1211 -39.64 -27.62 -11.37
C PHE A 1211 -40.12 -29.07 -11.17
N GLY A 1212 -39.93 -29.66 -9.99
CA GLY A 1212 -40.26 -31.07 -9.72
C GLY A 1212 -39.33 -32.07 -10.42
N ALA A 1213 -38.14 -31.63 -10.88
CA ALA A 1213 -37.20 -32.46 -11.63
C ALA A 1213 -36.30 -33.30 -10.70
N SER A 1214 -36.93 -34.18 -9.92
CA SER A 1214 -36.27 -34.99 -8.87
C SER A 1214 -35.14 -35.88 -9.39
N HIS A 1215 -35.28 -36.51 -10.57
CA HIS A 1215 -34.22 -37.34 -11.15
C HIS A 1215 -32.99 -36.54 -11.58
N VAL A 1216 -33.19 -35.32 -12.11
CA VAL A 1216 -32.09 -34.43 -12.48
C VAL A 1216 -31.33 -34.00 -11.23
N LEU A 1217 -32.06 -33.61 -10.19
CA LEU A 1217 -31.47 -33.26 -8.91
C LEU A 1217 -30.69 -34.43 -8.30
N GLN A 1218 -31.29 -35.62 -8.30
CA GLN A 1218 -30.67 -36.83 -7.77
C GLN A 1218 -29.38 -37.15 -8.51
N GLU A 1219 -29.38 -37.11 -9.84
CA GLU A 1219 -28.18 -37.35 -10.66
C GLU A 1219 -27.06 -36.32 -10.37
N ILE A 1220 -27.40 -35.03 -10.25
CA ILE A 1220 -26.45 -33.96 -9.97
C ILE A 1220 -25.78 -34.15 -8.60
N LEU A 1221 -26.57 -34.47 -7.57
CA LEU A 1221 -26.09 -34.63 -6.21
C LEU A 1221 -25.33 -35.94 -5.96
N THR A 1222 -25.46 -36.95 -6.83
CA THR A 1222 -24.87 -38.28 -6.65
C THR A 1222 -23.85 -38.62 -7.75
N ILE A 1223 -24.33 -39.19 -8.87
CA ILE A 1223 -23.53 -39.76 -9.97
C ILE A 1223 -22.61 -38.72 -10.62
N LYS A 1224 -23.03 -37.45 -10.73
CA LYS A 1224 -22.19 -36.36 -11.27
C LYS A 1224 -21.23 -35.77 -10.24
N SER A 1225 -21.38 -36.11 -8.96
CA SER A 1225 -20.64 -35.53 -7.85
C SER A 1225 -19.76 -36.59 -7.17
N ASP A 1226 -20.21 -37.15 -6.04
CA ASP A 1226 -19.40 -37.88 -5.07
C ASP A 1226 -19.78 -39.36 -4.91
N ASP A 1227 -20.76 -39.89 -5.66
CA ASP A 1227 -20.98 -41.34 -5.75
C ASP A 1227 -19.88 -41.98 -6.61
N VAL A 1228 -18.84 -42.50 -5.95
CA VAL A 1228 -17.65 -43.09 -6.58
C VAL A 1228 -18.01 -44.29 -7.45
N THR A 1229 -18.94 -45.14 -6.99
CA THR A 1229 -19.31 -46.36 -7.71
C THR A 1229 -20.32 -46.07 -8.81
N GLY A 1230 -21.31 -45.22 -8.52
CA GLY A 1230 -22.34 -44.80 -9.45
C GLY A 1230 -21.76 -44.03 -10.64
N ARG A 1231 -20.79 -43.13 -10.43
CA ARG A 1231 -20.17 -42.37 -11.52
C ARG A 1231 -19.42 -43.26 -12.51
N ALA A 1232 -18.69 -44.26 -12.03
CA ALA A 1232 -17.95 -45.19 -12.89
C ALA A 1232 -18.90 -46.05 -13.72
N LYS A 1233 -19.93 -46.61 -13.08
CA LYS A 1233 -20.98 -47.38 -13.77
C LYS A 1233 -21.76 -46.54 -14.76
N ALA A 1234 -22.08 -45.30 -14.40
CA ALA A 1234 -22.79 -44.38 -15.28
C ALA A 1234 -21.95 -44.03 -16.51
N TYR A 1235 -20.65 -43.79 -16.35
CA TYR A 1235 -19.76 -43.58 -17.48
C TYR A 1235 -19.71 -44.80 -18.41
N GLU A 1236 -19.56 -46.00 -17.85
CA GLU A 1236 -19.61 -47.23 -18.64
C GLU A 1236 -20.95 -47.40 -19.38
N ALA A 1237 -22.06 -47.14 -18.71
CA ALA A 1237 -23.40 -47.22 -19.30
C ALA A 1237 -23.56 -46.23 -20.46
N ILE A 1238 -23.10 -44.98 -20.29
CA ILE A 1238 -23.11 -43.96 -21.35
C ILE A 1238 -22.28 -44.41 -22.56
N VAL A 1239 -21.10 -44.99 -22.34
CA VAL A 1239 -20.22 -45.47 -23.42
C VAL A 1239 -20.81 -46.69 -24.14
N LYS A 1240 -21.45 -47.60 -23.41
CA LYS A 1240 -22.10 -48.81 -23.94
C LYS A 1240 -23.48 -48.53 -24.57
N GLY A 1241 -24.11 -47.41 -24.22
CA GLY A 1241 -25.50 -47.10 -24.57
C GLY A 1241 -26.54 -47.83 -23.69
N ASP A 1242 -26.13 -48.28 -22.49
CA ASP A 1242 -27.00 -48.98 -21.54
C ASP A 1242 -27.82 -47.99 -20.68
N PRO A 1243 -28.93 -48.43 -20.04
CA PRO A 1243 -29.69 -47.61 -19.11
C PRO A 1243 -28.85 -47.14 -17.92
N MET A 1244 -29.10 -45.91 -17.46
CA MET A 1244 -28.38 -45.33 -16.33
C MET A 1244 -28.59 -46.16 -15.05
N PRO A 1245 -27.52 -46.37 -14.26
CA PRO A 1245 -27.61 -47.13 -13.01
C PRO A 1245 -28.39 -46.35 -11.94
N THR A 1246 -28.96 -47.08 -10.98
CA THR A 1246 -29.55 -46.46 -9.78
C THR A 1246 -28.46 -45.80 -8.93
N PRO A 1247 -28.61 -44.51 -8.56
CA PRO A 1247 -27.65 -43.82 -7.71
C PRO A 1247 -27.46 -44.48 -6.34
N GLY A 1248 -26.22 -44.49 -5.84
CA GLY A 1248 -25.87 -44.91 -4.49
C GLY A 1248 -25.93 -43.77 -3.47
N ILE A 1249 -25.30 -44.01 -2.32
CA ILE A 1249 -25.18 -43.02 -1.24
C ILE A 1249 -24.01 -42.06 -1.56
N PRO A 1250 -24.21 -40.74 -1.48
CA PRO A 1250 -23.13 -39.74 -1.59
C PRO A 1250 -22.00 -39.98 -0.58
N GLU A 1251 -20.75 -39.86 -1.01
CA GLU A 1251 -19.61 -40.01 -0.10
C GLU A 1251 -19.55 -38.90 0.94
N SER A 1252 -20.04 -37.69 0.63
CA SER A 1252 -20.16 -36.61 1.61
C SER A 1252 -21.02 -36.98 2.82
N LEU A 1253 -22.09 -37.77 2.63
CA LEU A 1253 -22.90 -38.29 3.73
C LEU A 1253 -22.13 -39.32 4.55
N ASN A 1254 -21.39 -40.21 3.89
CA ASN A 1254 -20.52 -41.16 4.57
C ASN A 1254 -19.48 -40.44 5.43
N VAL A 1255 -18.82 -39.41 4.90
CA VAL A 1255 -17.85 -38.59 5.65
C VAL A 1255 -18.51 -37.97 6.89
N LEU A 1256 -19.69 -37.36 6.75
CA LEU A 1256 -20.44 -36.79 7.87
C LEU A 1256 -20.76 -37.85 8.95
N LEU A 1257 -21.21 -39.04 8.56
CA LEU A 1257 -21.48 -40.12 9.50
C LEU A 1257 -20.21 -40.56 10.27
N HIS A 1258 -19.06 -40.60 9.59
CA HIS A 1258 -17.78 -40.92 10.23
C HIS A 1258 -17.31 -39.79 11.16
N GLU A 1259 -17.48 -38.52 10.79
CA GLU A 1259 -17.18 -37.38 11.65
C GLU A 1259 -18.03 -37.38 12.92
N LEU A 1260 -19.34 -37.63 12.79
CA LEU A 1260 -20.25 -37.74 13.94
C LEU A 1260 -19.90 -38.94 14.84
N ARG A 1261 -19.53 -40.09 14.26
CA ARG A 1261 -18.99 -41.23 15.02
C ARG A 1261 -17.67 -40.90 15.71
N GLY A 1262 -16.83 -40.07 15.08
CA GLY A 1262 -15.58 -39.55 15.66
C GLY A 1262 -15.81 -38.67 16.89
N LEU A 1263 -16.97 -38.00 16.99
CA LEU A 1263 -17.42 -37.29 18.19
C LEU A 1263 -17.95 -38.22 19.30
N GLY A 1264 -18.01 -39.52 19.06
CA GLY A 1264 -18.56 -40.51 19.99
C GLY A 1264 -20.07 -40.72 19.88
N LEU A 1265 -20.73 -40.21 18.82
CA LEU A 1265 -22.16 -40.42 18.58
C LEU A 1265 -22.39 -41.74 17.82
N SER A 1266 -23.28 -42.60 18.32
CA SER A 1266 -23.69 -43.82 17.62
C SER A 1266 -24.81 -43.51 16.63
N ILE A 1267 -24.49 -43.51 15.34
CA ILE A 1267 -25.45 -43.26 14.26
C ILE A 1267 -25.51 -44.45 13.31
N THR A 1268 -26.72 -44.98 13.10
CA THR A 1268 -27.06 -46.04 12.17
C THR A 1268 -28.06 -45.52 11.14
N LEU A 1269 -27.89 -45.89 9.88
CA LEU A 1269 -28.89 -45.72 8.83
C LEU A 1269 -29.55 -47.09 8.66
N ASP A 1270 -30.86 -47.20 8.93
CA ASP A 1270 -31.65 -48.42 8.72
C ASP A 1270 -32.13 -48.56 7.27
#